data_AF-A0A9R0ZQ86-F1
#
_entry.id   AF-A0A9R0ZQ86-F1
#
_cell.length_a   1.000
_cell.length_b   1.000
_cell.length_c   1.000
_cell.angle_alpha   90.00
_cell.angle_beta   90.00
_cell.angle_gamma   90.00
#
_symmetry.space_group_name_H-M   'P 1'
#
loop_
_entity.id
_entity.type
_entity.pdbx_description
1 polymer ?
#
loop_
_entity_poly.entity_id
_entity_poly.type
_entity_poly.pdbx_seq_one_letter_code
_entity_poly.pdbx_strand_id
1 'polypeptide(L)'
;MMWWSQPRLFVGRGMHEGPFSLFKYTMFWVLLLAMKLIVSFYIEIKPLVQPTKDIMREPIRNFQWHEFFPNASNNIGVVIALWAPIILVYFMDTQIWYAVFSTLIGGIYGACRRLGEIRTLGMLRSRFESLPWAFNKLLIPSDQHKRKGFRAAFSTKLAKPSGNEQEREKIAARFAQMWNLIITSFREEDLIDNREMDLLLVPYCKDRELDIFQWPPFLLASKIPIALDMAADSGGNHRDLNKRMKSDPYFSYAIRECYASFKNIINTLVFGQREKVVMQEIFEVVDKHIAEETLIRDLNMRSLPALSKKLIELLELLQKNKVEDLGQVVILFQDMLEVVTKDIMEEQELSSVLDSIHGGNAKKHEGMTPLDQQDQLFTKAIKFPVEASNAWTEKIKRLHLLLTVKESAMDVPTNLDARRRISFFANSLFMDMPNAPKVRNMLPFSVLTPYYKEDVLFSSDNLEEANEDGITILFYLQKIYPDEWKNFLERVNRSEEQARDDDTIEDELRLWASYRGQTLTRTVRGMMYYRKALELQAFLDNAKDDDLMKGYREIADMKESELMTECKAIADMKFTYVVSCQQYGIQKRSGDPCAHDILRLMTTYPSFRVAYIDEVEAPSQDRNKKTDKVYYSVLVKAAVTKSDDPGQSLDQVIYKIKLPGNAILGEGKPENQNHAIIFTRGECLQTIDMNQEHYMEEALKMRNLLEEFLEKHDGVRYPSILGVREHIFTGSVSSLAWFMSNQETSFVTIGQRVLANPLRVRFHYGHPDIFDRLFHLTRGGISKASKIINLSEDIFAGFNSTLREGNVTHHEYMQVGKGRDVGLNQISLFEAKIANGNGEQTLSRDIYRLGHRFDFFRMLSCYYTTIGFYFSTMITVWTVYAFLYGRLYLVLSGLDAALATGKRFVHNTPLQVALASESFVQLGFLMALPMMMEIGLERGFRTALSDFVLMQLQLASVFFTFSLGTKFAENYRLYSRSHFVKGIELMILLVVYEIFGQTYRGAITYIFITVSMWFMVGTWLFAPFLFNPSGFEWQKIVDDWTDWNKWISNRGGIGVAPEKSWESWWDKEQGPLRHSGKRGTILEVLLALRFFIYQYGLVYHLNITKQYNQSVLVYGFSWVVILVMLLVMKTVSVGRRRFSAEFQLVFRLIKGLIFITFISIIIILTAIAHMTVLDIFVCILAFMPTGWGLLLIAQAIKPVVEMVGLWGSVKALARGYEILMGLLLFTPIAFLAWFPFVSEFQTRMLFNQAFSRGLQISRILGGHKKDRATRNKE
;
A
#
# COMPACT_ATOMS: atom_id res chain seq x y z
N MET A 1 9.07 36.12 25.43
CA MET A 1 10.35 36.59 26.02
C MET A 1 11.50 35.71 25.53
N MET A 2 12.19 36.05 24.43
CA MET A 2 13.52 35.50 24.08
C MET A 2 14.18 36.41 23.04
N TRP A 3 14.73 37.55 23.46
CA TRP A 3 15.48 38.44 22.55
C TRP A 3 16.93 37.95 22.36
N TRP A 4 17.49 37.29 23.37
CA TRP A 4 18.89 36.85 23.40
C TRP A 4 19.19 35.63 22.51
N SER A 5 18.18 35.00 21.92
CA SER A 5 18.35 33.87 20.98
C SER A 5 18.49 34.31 19.51
N GLN A 6 18.54 35.60 19.19
CA GLN A 6 18.59 36.06 17.80
C GLN A 6 20.00 35.87 17.19
N PRO A 7 20.15 35.03 16.14
CA PRO A 7 21.46 34.71 15.57
C PRO A 7 21.94 35.76 14.56
N ARG A 8 23.26 35.80 14.32
CA ARG A 8 23.88 36.60 13.24
C ARG A 8 23.52 36.15 11.81
N LEU A 9 22.89 34.98 11.65
CA LEU A 9 22.51 34.41 10.35
C LEU A 9 21.02 34.59 10.10
N PHE A 10 20.68 35.11 8.91
CA PHE A 10 19.30 35.37 8.48
C PHE A 10 18.46 34.08 8.31
N VAL A 11 19.07 32.99 7.83
CA VAL A 11 18.39 31.70 7.61
C VAL A 11 18.13 30.98 8.94
N GLY A 12 16.93 30.44 9.10
CA GLY A 12 16.49 29.79 10.36
C GLY A 12 16.28 30.78 11.51
N ARG A 13 15.97 32.06 11.23
CA ARG A 13 15.32 32.96 12.20
C ARG A 13 13.85 32.52 12.37
N GLY A 14 13.13 33.06 13.36
CA GLY A 14 11.67 32.91 13.52
C GLY A 14 11.07 31.51 13.76
N MET A 15 11.83 30.41 13.63
CA MET A 15 11.33 29.02 13.74
C MET A 15 10.78 28.60 15.12
N HIS A 16 10.69 29.51 16.09
CA HIS A 16 10.06 29.26 17.39
C HIS A 16 8.55 29.06 17.22
N GLU A 17 8.02 27.94 17.71
CA GLU A 17 6.60 27.59 17.63
C GLU A 17 5.78 28.34 18.68
N GLY A 18 4.46 28.49 18.43
CA GLY A 18 3.54 29.07 19.41
C GLY A 18 3.55 28.33 20.76
N PRO A 19 3.33 29.01 21.90
CA PRO A 19 3.59 28.45 23.24
C PRO A 19 2.78 27.20 23.57
N PHE A 20 1.58 27.05 23.01
CA PHE A 20 0.77 25.84 23.15
C PHE A 20 1.31 24.65 22.34
N SER A 21 1.91 24.90 21.16
CA SER A 21 2.64 23.86 20.41
C SER A 21 3.90 23.43 21.17
N LEU A 22 4.68 24.39 21.68
CA LEU A 22 5.86 24.15 22.53
C LEU A 22 5.52 23.29 23.75
N PHE A 23 4.46 23.62 24.47
CA PHE A 23 3.99 22.83 25.62
C PHE A 23 3.66 21.38 25.24
N LYS A 24 2.98 21.16 24.11
CA LYS A 24 2.60 19.81 23.65
C LYS A 24 3.79 18.90 23.41
N TYR A 25 4.77 19.29 22.57
CA TYR A 25 5.91 18.41 22.28
C TYR A 25 6.91 18.33 23.44
N THR A 26 7.00 19.38 24.27
CA THR A 26 7.74 19.32 25.54
C THR A 26 7.12 18.27 26.46
N MET A 27 5.79 18.30 26.67
CA MET A 27 5.11 17.35 27.55
C MET A 27 5.18 15.91 27.01
N PHE A 28 5.05 15.72 25.69
CA PHE A 28 5.28 14.41 25.04
C PHE A 28 6.64 13.82 25.43
N TRP A 29 7.73 14.57 25.22
CA TRP A 29 9.08 14.08 25.51
C TRP A 29 9.39 14.00 27.00
N VAL A 30 8.88 14.90 27.83
CA VAL A 30 9.07 14.83 29.29
C VAL A 30 8.39 13.60 29.89
N LEU A 31 7.16 13.27 29.46
CA LEU A 31 6.47 12.06 29.92
C LEU A 31 7.13 10.78 29.39
N LEU A 32 7.56 10.77 28.12
CA LEU A 32 8.29 9.66 27.50
C LEU A 32 9.61 9.40 28.22
N LEU A 33 10.44 10.43 28.42
CA LEU A 33 11.74 10.31 29.08
C LEU A 33 11.59 9.98 30.57
N ALA A 34 10.58 10.51 31.27
CA ALA A 34 10.31 10.12 32.65
C ALA A 34 9.91 8.64 32.75
N MET A 35 8.99 8.18 31.89
CA MET A 35 8.56 6.78 31.87
C MET A 35 9.73 5.85 31.51
N LYS A 36 10.53 6.20 30.48
CA LYS A 36 11.78 5.50 30.16
C LYS A 36 12.66 5.41 31.39
N LEU A 37 13.09 6.54 31.96
CA LEU A 37 14.11 6.56 33.02
C LEU A 37 13.66 5.79 34.26
N ILE A 38 12.37 5.79 34.58
CA ILE A 38 11.79 4.94 35.61
C ILE A 38 11.93 3.46 35.22
N VAL A 39 11.47 3.06 34.02
CA VAL A 39 11.49 1.65 33.61
C VAL A 39 12.91 1.10 33.43
N SER A 40 13.79 1.81 32.71
CA SER A 40 15.22 1.47 32.59
C SER A 40 15.87 1.33 33.97
N PHE A 41 15.58 2.24 34.92
CA PHE A 41 16.11 2.12 36.27
C PHE A 41 15.61 0.87 37.00
N TYR A 42 14.31 0.57 36.97
CA TYR A 42 13.74 -0.53 37.74
C TYR A 42 13.91 -1.92 37.09
N ILE A 43 13.96 -2.01 35.75
CA ILE A 43 14.04 -3.28 35.00
C ILE A 43 15.46 -3.59 34.51
N GLU A 44 16.22 -2.61 34.03
CA GLU A 44 17.54 -2.84 33.43
C GLU A 44 18.65 -2.66 34.48
N ILE A 45 18.71 -1.48 35.10
CA ILE A 45 19.83 -1.06 35.95
C ILE A 45 19.75 -1.71 37.34
N LYS A 46 18.64 -1.57 38.05
CA LYS A 46 18.49 -2.02 39.45
C LYS A 46 18.74 -3.53 39.63
N PRO A 47 18.27 -4.44 38.74
CA PRO A 47 18.57 -5.86 38.88
C PRO A 47 20.05 -6.21 38.67
N LEU A 48 20.80 -5.43 37.87
CA LEU A 48 22.26 -5.61 37.69
C LEU A 48 23.10 -5.09 38.85
N VAL A 49 22.66 -4.04 39.56
CA VAL A 49 23.48 -3.36 40.58
C VAL A 49 23.94 -4.29 41.71
N GLN A 50 23.07 -5.19 42.19
CA GLN A 50 23.44 -6.11 43.26
C GLN A 50 24.39 -7.23 42.78
N PRO A 51 24.08 -7.99 41.71
CA PRO A 51 25.04 -8.91 41.08
C PRO A 51 26.39 -8.28 40.76
N THR A 52 26.42 -7.05 40.25
CA THR A 52 27.67 -6.34 39.94
C THR A 52 28.50 -6.07 41.20
N LYS A 53 27.86 -5.70 42.32
CA LYS A 53 28.55 -5.55 43.62
C LYS A 53 29.09 -6.88 44.14
N ASP A 54 28.35 -7.97 43.98
CA ASP A 54 28.76 -9.29 44.46
C ASP A 54 29.92 -9.83 43.61
N ILE A 55 29.85 -9.71 42.28
CA ILE A 55 30.93 -10.01 41.34
C ILE A 55 32.17 -9.15 41.60
N MET A 56 32.03 -7.87 41.94
CA MET A 56 33.19 -7.00 42.25
C MET A 56 33.76 -7.21 43.67
N ARG A 57 33.07 -7.94 44.55
CA ARG A 57 33.54 -8.27 45.91
C ARG A 57 34.27 -9.60 46.00
N GLU A 58 33.92 -10.57 45.16
CA GLU A 58 34.53 -11.90 45.16
C GLU A 58 35.31 -12.13 43.85
N PRO A 59 36.63 -11.84 43.80
CA PRO A 59 37.43 -12.03 42.60
C PRO A 59 37.49 -13.52 42.22
N ILE A 60 37.13 -13.84 40.98
CA ILE A 60 37.06 -15.23 40.49
C ILE A 60 38.49 -15.67 40.14
N ARG A 61 39.17 -16.27 41.13
CA ARG A 61 40.58 -16.68 41.01
C ARG A 61 40.82 -17.79 39.98
N ASN A 62 39.81 -18.59 39.67
CA ASN A 62 39.90 -19.72 38.74
C ASN A 62 39.52 -19.29 37.31
N PHE A 63 40.26 -18.33 36.75
CA PHE A 63 40.21 -18.05 35.31
C PHE A 63 40.79 -19.23 34.54
N GLN A 64 40.09 -19.75 33.53
CA GLN A 64 40.71 -20.77 32.66
C GLN A 64 41.71 -20.10 31.70
N TRP A 65 41.43 -18.91 31.16
CA TRP A 65 42.38 -18.14 30.33
C TRP A 65 43.50 -17.44 31.14
N HIS A 66 44.10 -18.19 32.06
CA HIS A 66 45.10 -17.74 33.02
C HIS A 66 46.41 -17.22 32.38
N GLU A 67 46.68 -17.51 31.11
CA GLU A 67 47.89 -16.97 30.45
C GLU A 67 47.71 -15.56 29.89
N PHE A 68 46.49 -15.20 29.45
CA PHE A 68 46.18 -13.83 29.03
C PHE A 68 45.89 -12.91 30.23
N PHE A 69 45.37 -13.47 31.33
CA PHE A 69 45.01 -12.72 32.54
C PHE A 69 45.53 -13.40 33.84
N PRO A 70 46.85 -13.62 34.00
CA PRO A 70 47.42 -14.43 35.10
C PRO A 70 47.17 -13.87 36.50
N ASN A 71 46.91 -12.57 36.62
CA ASN A 71 46.51 -11.93 37.85
C ASN A 71 45.30 -11.01 37.61
N ALA A 72 44.18 -11.61 37.16
CA ALA A 72 42.88 -10.94 37.07
C ALA A 72 42.35 -10.57 38.49
N SER A 73 42.89 -9.51 39.09
CA SER A 73 42.49 -9.09 40.44
C SER A 73 41.04 -8.61 40.53
N ASN A 74 40.48 -8.12 39.41
CA ASN A 74 39.15 -7.52 39.33
C ASN A 74 38.35 -8.22 38.21
N ASN A 75 37.10 -8.61 38.47
CA ASN A 75 36.22 -9.29 37.52
C ASN A 75 35.65 -8.36 36.40
N ILE A 76 36.41 -7.36 35.96
CA ILE A 76 35.96 -6.29 35.04
C ILE A 76 35.46 -6.85 33.70
N GLY A 77 36.10 -7.89 33.17
CA GLY A 77 35.63 -8.56 31.94
C GLY A 77 34.23 -9.14 32.06
N VAL A 78 33.86 -9.71 33.22
CA VAL A 78 32.51 -10.19 33.51
C VAL A 78 31.53 -9.03 33.54
N VAL A 79 31.89 -7.94 34.22
CA VAL A 79 31.05 -6.73 34.31
C VAL A 79 30.82 -6.13 32.91
N ILE A 80 31.85 -6.05 32.06
CA ILE A 80 31.71 -5.57 30.67
C ILE A 80 30.80 -6.50 29.87
N ALA A 81 30.97 -7.82 29.95
CA ALA A 81 30.14 -8.79 29.23
C ALA A 81 28.64 -8.74 29.62
N LEU A 82 28.33 -8.40 30.88
CA LEU A 82 26.96 -8.24 31.37
C LEU A 82 26.36 -6.86 31.09
N TRP A 83 27.14 -5.78 31.19
CA TRP A 83 26.62 -4.42 31.00
C TRP A 83 26.64 -3.96 29.53
N ALA A 84 27.51 -4.46 28.66
CA ALA A 84 27.60 -3.99 27.28
C ALA A 84 26.29 -4.17 26.46
N PRO A 85 25.58 -5.32 26.52
CA PRO A 85 24.29 -5.45 25.84
C PRO A 85 23.25 -4.45 26.41
N ILE A 86 23.16 -4.35 27.74
CA ILE A 86 22.16 -3.52 28.41
C ILE A 86 22.43 -2.02 28.24
N ILE A 87 23.69 -1.59 28.11
CA ILE A 87 24.04 -0.21 27.72
C ILE A 87 23.60 0.08 26.28
N LEU A 88 23.74 -0.87 25.35
CA LEU A 88 23.26 -0.72 23.97
C LEU A 88 21.72 -0.67 23.91
N VAL A 89 21.03 -1.53 24.67
CA VAL A 89 19.57 -1.48 24.86
C VAL A 89 19.15 -0.11 25.40
N TYR A 90 19.82 0.42 26.43
CA TYR A 90 19.53 1.75 27.00
C TYR A 90 19.69 2.93 26.03
N PHE A 91 20.40 2.78 24.90
CA PHE A 91 20.42 3.80 23.84
C PHE A 91 19.34 3.59 22.76
N MET A 92 18.85 2.35 22.61
CA MET A 92 17.90 1.92 21.59
C MET A 92 16.43 1.96 22.08
N ASP A 93 16.19 1.66 23.36
CA ASP A 93 14.88 1.61 24.05
C ASP A 93 14.00 2.85 23.82
N THR A 94 14.62 3.99 23.54
CA THR A 94 13.98 5.28 23.39
C THR A 94 13.20 5.34 22.08
N GLN A 95 13.60 4.55 21.07
CA GLN A 95 12.82 4.32 19.86
C GLN A 95 11.56 3.48 20.16
N ILE A 96 11.63 2.54 21.11
CA ILE A 96 10.48 1.72 21.56
C ILE A 96 9.48 2.62 22.31
N TRP A 97 9.97 3.41 23.26
CA TRP A 97 9.15 4.39 23.98
C TRP A 97 8.55 5.43 23.04
N TYR A 98 9.30 5.88 22.04
CA TYR A 98 8.78 6.73 20.97
C TYR A 98 7.65 6.06 20.19
N ALA A 99 7.80 4.79 19.78
CA ALA A 99 6.75 4.04 19.08
C ALA A 99 5.49 3.93 19.95
N VAL A 100 5.61 3.50 21.21
CA VAL A 100 4.50 3.36 22.16
C VAL A 100 3.76 4.69 22.40
N PHE A 101 4.49 5.77 22.70
CA PHE A 101 3.87 7.09 22.90
C PHE A 101 3.25 7.64 21.62
N SER A 102 3.84 7.39 20.44
CA SER A 102 3.27 7.76 19.15
C SER A 102 1.99 6.98 18.84
N THR A 103 1.94 5.68 19.14
CA THR A 103 0.71 4.88 19.04
C THR A 103 -0.40 5.45 19.91
N LEU A 104 -0.12 5.75 21.18
CA LEU A 104 -1.12 6.24 22.13
C LEU A 104 -1.63 7.64 21.74
N ILE A 105 -0.73 8.60 21.51
CA ILE A 105 -1.11 9.98 21.20
C ILE A 105 -1.71 10.09 19.79
N GLY A 106 -1.15 9.39 18.80
CA GLY A 106 -1.67 9.36 17.43
C GLY A 106 -3.01 8.62 17.32
N GLY A 107 -3.22 7.59 18.14
CA GLY A 107 -4.50 6.88 18.25
C GLY A 107 -5.60 7.75 18.87
N ILE A 108 -5.31 8.40 20.00
CA ILE A 108 -6.23 9.34 20.67
C ILE A 108 -6.57 10.50 19.72
N TYR A 109 -5.60 11.07 19.01
CA TYR A 109 -5.84 12.20 18.10
C TYR A 109 -6.65 11.78 16.87
N GLY A 110 -6.41 10.59 16.29
CA GLY A 110 -7.22 10.03 15.22
C GLY A 110 -8.69 9.82 15.64
N ALA A 111 -8.91 9.25 16.84
CA ALA A 111 -10.25 9.11 17.41
C ALA A 111 -10.94 10.47 17.65
N CYS A 112 -10.22 11.47 18.16
CA CYS A 112 -10.74 12.84 18.32
C CYS A 112 -11.09 13.52 16.99
N ARG A 113 -10.39 13.17 15.89
CA ARG A 113 -10.70 13.62 14.51
C ARG A 113 -11.79 12.79 13.82
N ARG A 114 -12.46 11.86 14.51
CA ARG A 114 -13.54 10.99 14.00
C ARG A 114 -13.09 10.11 12.82
N LEU A 115 -11.84 9.66 12.86
CA LEU A 115 -11.33 8.66 11.93
C LEU A 115 -12.08 7.33 12.14
N GLY A 116 -12.69 6.80 11.07
CA GLY A 116 -13.41 5.52 11.11
C GLY A 116 -14.64 5.52 12.02
N GLU A 117 -15.46 6.58 12.00
CA GLU A 117 -16.83 6.54 12.54
C GLU A 117 -17.77 5.72 11.61
N ILE A 118 -17.53 5.76 10.30
CA ILE A 118 -18.17 4.91 9.29
C ILE A 118 -17.14 3.91 8.77
N ARG A 119 -17.23 2.65 9.25
CA ARG A 119 -16.27 1.57 8.92
C ARG A 119 -16.82 0.50 7.96
N THR A 120 -18.13 0.40 7.83
CA THR A 120 -18.80 -0.69 7.09
C THR A 120 -20.03 -0.17 6.34
N LEU A 121 -20.48 -0.92 5.33
CA LEU A 121 -21.73 -0.61 4.61
C LEU A 121 -22.95 -0.52 5.55
N GLY A 122 -22.99 -1.30 6.64
CA GLY A 122 -24.05 -1.18 7.65
C GLY A 122 -24.02 0.15 8.41
N MET A 123 -22.83 0.65 8.75
CA MET A 123 -22.66 1.99 9.35
C MET A 123 -22.96 3.11 8.34
N LEU A 124 -22.59 2.92 7.07
CA LEU A 124 -22.90 3.87 5.99
C LEU A 124 -24.41 4.04 5.84
N ARG A 125 -25.15 2.94 5.76
CA ARG A 125 -26.63 2.92 5.65
C ARG A 125 -27.30 3.61 6.86
N SER A 126 -26.84 3.32 8.08
CA SER A 126 -27.40 3.95 9.30
C SER A 126 -27.11 5.44 9.42
N ARG A 127 -26.15 5.98 8.66
CA ARG A 127 -25.85 7.42 8.58
C ARG A 127 -26.27 8.08 7.27
N PHE A 128 -26.82 7.34 6.31
CA PHE A 128 -27.08 7.85 4.96
C PHE A 128 -28.05 9.05 4.96
N GLU A 129 -29.07 9.05 5.82
CA GLU A 129 -30.00 10.19 6.01
C GLU A 129 -29.28 11.51 6.34
N SER A 130 -28.10 11.44 6.97
CA SER A 130 -27.28 12.61 7.33
C SER A 130 -26.25 13.02 6.27
N LEU A 131 -25.99 12.18 5.25
CA LEU A 131 -25.03 12.48 4.19
C LEU A 131 -25.41 13.69 3.33
N PRO A 132 -26.63 13.83 2.78
CA PRO A 132 -26.98 14.96 1.91
C PRO A 132 -26.70 16.34 2.53
N TRP A 133 -26.89 16.46 3.84
CA TRP A 133 -26.61 17.69 4.56
C TRP A 133 -25.16 17.84 5.02
N ALA A 134 -24.49 16.78 5.51
CA ALA A 134 -23.05 16.86 5.79
C ALA A 134 -22.27 17.26 4.52
N PHE A 135 -22.69 16.71 3.39
CA PHE A 135 -22.25 17.03 2.04
C PHE A 135 -22.47 18.51 1.70
N ASN A 136 -23.72 19.01 1.71
CA ASN A 136 -24.02 20.41 1.39
C ASN A 136 -23.36 21.41 2.35
N LYS A 137 -23.07 21.00 3.59
CA LYS A 137 -22.43 21.86 4.59
C LYS A 137 -20.94 22.06 4.38
N LEU A 138 -20.24 21.07 3.83
CA LEU A 138 -18.79 21.10 3.61
C LEU A 138 -18.42 21.40 2.15
N LEU A 139 -19.09 20.75 1.19
CA LEU A 139 -18.70 20.76 -0.23
C LEU A 139 -19.49 21.76 -1.10
N ILE A 140 -20.51 22.43 -0.54
CA ILE A 140 -21.21 23.54 -1.19
C ILE A 140 -20.91 24.85 -0.42
N PRO A 141 -20.56 25.96 -1.10
CA PRO A 141 -20.24 27.22 -0.43
C PRO A 141 -21.44 27.81 0.32
N SER A 142 -21.16 28.48 1.45
CA SER A 142 -22.18 29.23 2.20
C SER A 142 -21.65 30.60 2.61
N ASP A 143 -22.48 31.64 2.44
CA ASP A 143 -22.07 33.04 2.64
C ASP A 143 -21.92 33.46 4.12
N GLN A 144 -21.93 32.49 5.06
CA GLN A 144 -21.82 32.74 6.50
C GLN A 144 -20.53 32.11 7.07
N HIS A 145 -19.47 32.92 7.19
CA HIS A 145 -18.22 32.56 7.91
C HIS A 145 -18.42 32.42 9.43
N LYS A 146 -19.20 31.41 9.87
CA LYS A 146 -19.39 31.06 11.28
C LYS A 146 -18.23 30.18 11.77
N ARG A 147 -17.16 30.81 12.25
CA ARG A 147 -16.09 30.14 13.01
C ARG A 147 -16.67 29.27 14.13
N LYS A 148 -16.40 27.97 14.11
CA LYS A 148 -16.82 27.03 15.16
C LYS A 148 -15.98 27.27 16.43
N GLY A 149 -16.64 27.44 17.58
CA GLY A 149 -15.95 27.41 18.88
C GLY A 149 -15.64 25.97 19.33
N PHE A 150 -14.65 25.80 20.22
CA PHE A 150 -14.12 24.50 20.66
C PHE A 150 -15.19 23.50 21.14
N ARG A 151 -16.29 23.97 21.74
CA ARG A 151 -17.44 23.13 22.16
C ARG A 151 -18.18 22.46 20.99
N ALA A 152 -18.17 23.04 19.80
CA ALA A 152 -18.89 22.49 18.64
C ALA A 152 -18.22 21.23 18.05
N ALA A 153 -16.90 21.07 18.23
CA ALA A 153 -16.17 19.87 17.80
C ALA A 153 -16.60 18.60 18.57
N PHE A 154 -17.10 18.75 19.80
CA PHE A 154 -17.60 17.66 20.63
C PHE A 154 -19.12 17.41 20.48
N SER A 155 -19.80 18.10 19.55
CA SER A 155 -21.24 17.92 19.29
C SER A 155 -21.48 16.72 18.37
N THR A 156 -21.73 15.54 18.96
CA THR A 156 -22.10 14.31 18.21
C THR A 156 -23.36 14.47 17.36
N LYS A 157 -24.27 15.37 17.74
CA LYS A 157 -25.37 15.81 16.87
C LYS A 157 -24.90 16.98 16.01
N LEU A 158 -24.72 16.74 14.71
CA LEU A 158 -24.96 17.78 13.73
C LEU A 158 -26.47 18.11 13.78
N ALA A 159 -26.86 19.34 14.09
CA ALA A 159 -28.27 19.70 14.28
C ALA A 159 -29.06 19.74 12.96
N LYS A 160 -30.12 18.93 12.82
CA LYS A 160 -31.04 19.00 11.66
C LYS A 160 -31.58 20.44 11.51
N PRO A 161 -31.48 21.08 10.33
CA PRO A 161 -31.96 22.44 10.13
C PRO A 161 -33.50 22.49 10.12
N SER A 162 -34.06 23.51 10.76
CA SER A 162 -35.48 23.88 10.67
C SER A 162 -35.76 24.67 9.37
N GLY A 163 -35.24 24.19 8.25
CA GLY A 163 -35.35 24.82 6.93
C GLY A 163 -36.64 24.46 6.20
N ASN A 164 -37.06 25.37 5.33
CA ASN A 164 -38.25 25.23 4.47
C ASN A 164 -38.10 24.04 3.50
N GLU A 165 -39.22 23.52 3.00
CA GLU A 165 -39.25 22.37 2.08
C GLU A 165 -38.36 22.55 0.84
N GLN A 166 -38.50 23.69 0.16
CA GLN A 166 -37.69 24.07 -1.01
C GLN A 166 -36.18 24.11 -0.73
N GLU A 167 -35.75 24.36 0.52
CA GLU A 167 -34.33 24.29 0.90
C GLU A 167 -33.83 22.84 0.95
N ARG A 168 -34.68 21.92 1.44
CA ARG A 168 -34.39 20.48 1.49
C ARG A 168 -34.31 19.87 0.09
N GLU A 169 -35.19 20.30 -0.81
CA GLU A 169 -35.15 19.90 -2.23
C GLU A 169 -33.84 20.33 -2.91
N LYS A 170 -33.38 21.56 -2.70
CA LYS A 170 -32.10 22.03 -3.25
C LYS A 170 -30.89 21.29 -2.65
N ILE A 171 -30.93 20.97 -1.35
CA ILE A 171 -29.92 20.12 -0.69
C ILE A 171 -29.91 18.71 -1.32
N ALA A 172 -31.08 18.13 -1.55
CA ALA A 172 -31.25 16.81 -2.15
C ALA A 172 -30.76 16.76 -3.60
N ALA A 173 -31.17 17.69 -4.46
CA ALA A 173 -30.74 17.75 -5.86
C ALA A 173 -29.21 17.91 -5.97
N ARG A 174 -28.61 18.83 -5.21
CA ARG A 174 -27.14 18.99 -5.16
C ARG A 174 -26.41 17.72 -4.73
N PHE A 175 -26.96 17.00 -3.76
CA PHE A 175 -26.41 15.71 -3.34
C PHE A 175 -26.54 14.65 -4.44
N ALA A 176 -27.69 14.51 -5.09
CA ALA A 176 -27.91 13.55 -6.17
C ALA A 176 -26.93 13.77 -7.33
N GLN A 177 -26.76 15.02 -7.79
CA GLN A 177 -25.82 15.38 -8.87
C GLN A 177 -24.38 14.90 -8.58
N MET A 178 -23.87 15.14 -7.37
CA MET A 178 -22.49 14.78 -7.01
C MET A 178 -22.34 13.31 -6.59
N TRP A 179 -23.36 12.71 -5.97
CA TRP A 179 -23.39 11.29 -5.64
C TRP A 179 -23.43 10.43 -6.91
N ASN A 180 -24.31 10.76 -7.86
CA ASN A 180 -24.45 10.01 -9.10
C ASN A 180 -23.20 10.09 -9.97
N LEU A 181 -22.41 11.17 -9.89
CA LEU A 181 -21.12 11.25 -10.57
C LEU A 181 -20.08 10.28 -9.95
N ILE A 182 -20.11 10.07 -8.63
CA ILE A 182 -19.27 9.06 -7.95
C ILE A 182 -19.68 7.65 -8.40
N ILE A 183 -20.98 7.32 -8.32
CA ILE A 183 -21.50 6.01 -8.75
C ILE A 183 -21.22 5.76 -10.25
N THR A 184 -21.39 6.79 -11.09
CA THR A 184 -21.03 6.74 -12.52
C THR A 184 -19.53 6.47 -12.70
N SER A 185 -18.65 7.13 -11.93
CA SER A 185 -17.21 6.88 -12.03
C SER A 185 -16.84 5.44 -11.64
N PHE A 186 -17.51 4.84 -10.66
CA PHE A 186 -17.30 3.42 -10.35
C PHE A 186 -17.73 2.51 -11.51
N ARG A 187 -18.76 2.88 -12.29
CA ARG A 187 -19.16 2.14 -13.50
C ARG A 187 -18.19 2.39 -14.68
N GLU A 188 -17.69 3.62 -14.85
CA GLU A 188 -16.64 3.97 -15.82
C GLU A 188 -15.30 3.26 -15.52
N GLU A 189 -15.03 2.96 -14.25
CA GLU A 189 -13.84 2.24 -13.78
C GLU A 189 -14.02 0.70 -13.78
N ASP A 190 -15.21 0.19 -14.14
CA ASP A 190 -15.63 -1.22 -14.09
C ASP A 190 -15.65 -1.85 -12.67
N LEU A 191 -15.74 -1.03 -11.61
CA LEU A 191 -15.82 -1.48 -10.21
C LEU A 191 -17.21 -2.01 -9.80
N ILE A 192 -18.26 -1.67 -10.55
CA ILE A 192 -19.65 -2.12 -10.30
C ILE A 192 -20.29 -2.55 -11.63
N ASP A 193 -21.33 -3.42 -11.58
CA ASP A 193 -22.14 -3.73 -12.76
C ASP A 193 -23.33 -2.76 -12.93
N ASN A 194 -24.04 -2.85 -14.07
CA ASN A 194 -25.16 -1.96 -14.37
C ASN A 194 -26.30 -2.08 -13.34
N ARG A 195 -26.52 -3.27 -12.75
CA ARG A 195 -27.56 -3.50 -11.74
C ARG A 195 -27.17 -2.86 -10.42
N GLU A 196 -25.91 -2.94 -10.02
CA GLU A 196 -25.40 -2.22 -8.84
C GLU A 196 -25.45 -0.71 -9.03
N MET A 197 -25.17 -0.20 -10.23
CA MET A 197 -25.34 1.22 -10.57
C MET A 197 -26.80 1.65 -10.39
N ASP A 198 -27.76 0.96 -11.02
CA ASP A 198 -29.20 1.28 -10.91
C ASP A 198 -29.72 1.16 -9.44
N LEU A 199 -29.09 0.32 -8.60
CA LEU A 199 -29.37 0.22 -7.16
C LEU A 199 -28.75 1.36 -6.31
N LEU A 200 -27.67 2.00 -6.77
CA LEU A 200 -26.91 3.02 -6.03
C LEU A 200 -27.27 4.46 -6.43
N LEU A 201 -27.83 4.68 -7.62
CA LEU A 201 -28.25 5.99 -8.12
C LEU A 201 -29.41 6.61 -7.31
N VAL A 202 -29.37 7.93 -7.15
CA VAL A 202 -30.41 8.78 -6.55
C VAL A 202 -31.10 9.54 -7.68
N PRO A 203 -32.44 9.61 -7.77
CA PRO A 203 -33.10 10.43 -8.81
C PRO A 203 -32.62 11.89 -8.77
N TYR A 204 -32.24 12.43 -9.93
CA TYR A 204 -31.67 13.79 -10.03
C TYR A 204 -32.69 14.87 -9.65
N CYS A 205 -33.95 14.65 -9.96
CA CYS A 205 -35.09 15.47 -9.59
C CYS A 205 -35.95 14.74 -8.54
N LYS A 206 -36.55 15.52 -7.63
CA LYS A 206 -37.83 15.13 -7.02
C LYS A 206 -38.84 15.10 -8.16
N ASP A 207 -39.45 13.95 -8.41
CA ASP A 207 -40.57 13.88 -9.35
C ASP A 207 -41.70 14.78 -8.85
N ARG A 208 -42.01 15.82 -9.63
CA ARG A 208 -43.02 16.84 -9.29
C ARG A 208 -44.43 16.23 -9.19
N GLU A 209 -44.63 15.01 -9.70
CA GLU A 209 -45.88 14.27 -9.69
C GLU A 209 -46.00 13.28 -8.50
N LEU A 210 -44.93 13.04 -7.74
CA LEU A 210 -44.90 12.10 -6.60
C LEU A 210 -44.80 12.78 -5.22
N ASP A 211 -44.37 14.04 -5.18
CA ASP A 211 -44.14 14.88 -3.99
C ASP A 211 -43.20 14.31 -2.89
N ILE A 212 -42.61 13.13 -3.10
CA ILE A 212 -41.79 12.40 -2.11
C ILE A 212 -40.30 12.45 -2.51
N PHE A 213 -39.40 12.64 -1.54
CA PHE A 213 -37.97 12.44 -1.76
C PHE A 213 -37.61 10.95 -1.85
N GLN A 214 -37.06 10.55 -3.00
CA GLN A 214 -36.77 9.17 -3.37
C GLN A 214 -35.34 8.76 -2.94
N TRP A 215 -35.23 7.76 -2.07
CA TRP A 215 -33.94 7.24 -1.59
C TRP A 215 -33.36 6.18 -2.52
N PRO A 216 -32.02 6.05 -2.67
CA PRO A 216 -31.44 5.11 -3.63
C PRO A 216 -31.82 3.64 -3.31
N PRO A 217 -32.13 2.80 -4.32
CA PRO A 217 -32.84 1.54 -4.07
C PRO A 217 -32.11 0.54 -3.16
N PHE A 218 -30.78 0.58 -3.05
CA PHE A 218 -30.02 -0.26 -2.11
C PHE A 218 -30.39 -0.05 -0.62
N LEU A 219 -30.98 1.11 -0.27
CA LEU A 219 -31.55 1.39 1.05
C LEU A 219 -32.97 0.85 1.20
N LEU A 220 -33.73 0.75 0.11
CA LEU A 220 -35.14 0.35 0.08
C LEU A 220 -35.33 -1.15 -0.22
N ALA A 221 -34.30 -1.82 -0.73
CA ALA A 221 -34.25 -3.25 -1.05
C ALA A 221 -34.81 -4.16 0.07
N SER A 222 -35.45 -5.25 -0.37
CA SER A 222 -36.26 -6.21 0.39
C SER A 222 -37.46 -5.67 1.19
N LYS A 223 -37.67 -4.36 1.29
CA LYS A 223 -38.74 -3.80 2.15
C LYS A 223 -40.14 -3.95 1.56
N ILE A 224 -40.32 -3.81 0.24
CA ILE A 224 -41.63 -4.04 -0.38
C ILE A 224 -42.05 -5.52 -0.32
N PRO A 225 -41.22 -6.52 -0.69
CA PRO A 225 -41.55 -7.93 -0.48
C PRO A 225 -41.93 -8.24 0.98
N ILE A 226 -41.12 -7.80 1.94
CA ILE A 226 -41.41 -8.00 3.37
C ILE A 226 -42.72 -7.30 3.80
N ALA A 227 -43.04 -6.13 3.24
CA ALA A 227 -44.31 -5.45 3.52
C ALA A 227 -45.52 -6.17 2.91
N LEU A 228 -45.40 -6.74 1.71
CA LEU A 228 -46.44 -7.53 1.05
C LEU A 228 -46.72 -8.83 1.83
N ASP A 229 -45.66 -9.57 2.20
CA ASP A 229 -45.76 -10.80 3.00
C ASP A 229 -46.41 -10.49 4.37
N MET A 230 -45.89 -9.46 5.08
CA MET A 230 -46.44 -9.04 6.38
C MET A 230 -47.88 -8.48 6.29
N ALA A 231 -48.31 -7.95 5.15
CA ALA A 231 -49.68 -7.47 4.96
C ALA A 231 -50.65 -8.64 4.73
N ALA A 232 -50.28 -9.62 3.89
CA ALA A 232 -51.09 -10.81 3.64
C ALA A 232 -51.26 -11.68 4.90
N ASP A 233 -50.18 -11.88 5.66
CA ASP A 233 -50.19 -12.65 6.92
C ASP A 233 -50.83 -11.89 8.10
N SER A 234 -51.10 -10.58 7.97
CA SER A 234 -51.53 -9.73 9.10
C SER A 234 -52.86 -10.14 9.74
N GLY A 235 -53.79 -10.73 8.98
CA GLY A 235 -55.13 -11.06 9.44
C GLY A 235 -55.91 -9.88 10.05
N GLY A 236 -55.68 -8.66 9.57
CA GLY A 236 -56.27 -7.43 10.12
C GLY A 236 -55.45 -6.75 11.23
N ASN A 237 -54.41 -7.42 11.76
CA ASN A 237 -53.60 -6.91 12.86
C ASN A 237 -52.41 -6.06 12.37
N HIS A 238 -52.66 -4.75 12.20
CA HIS A 238 -51.66 -3.77 11.78
C HIS A 238 -50.47 -3.58 12.74
N ARG A 239 -50.48 -4.17 13.95
CA ARG A 239 -49.56 -3.83 15.04
C ARG A 239 -48.08 -4.01 14.69
N ASP A 240 -47.71 -5.15 14.09
CA ASP A 240 -46.31 -5.46 13.83
C ASP A 240 -45.77 -4.78 12.56
N LEU A 241 -46.61 -4.48 11.56
CA LEU A 241 -46.23 -3.63 10.43
C LEU A 241 -46.00 -2.18 10.91
N ASN A 242 -46.94 -1.61 11.69
CA ASN A 242 -46.79 -0.26 12.25
C ASN A 242 -45.58 -0.15 13.21
N LYS A 243 -45.28 -1.20 13.97
CA LYS A 243 -44.06 -1.29 14.78
C LYS A 243 -42.80 -1.29 13.90
N ARG A 244 -42.80 -2.00 12.77
CA ARG A 244 -41.66 -2.05 11.83
C ARG A 244 -41.46 -0.71 11.11
N MET A 245 -42.53 -0.10 10.59
CA MET A 245 -42.54 1.25 10.00
C MET A 245 -42.04 2.32 10.98
N LYS A 246 -42.40 2.23 12.27
CA LYS A 246 -41.91 3.15 13.32
C LYS A 246 -40.46 2.87 13.77
N SER A 247 -39.88 1.71 13.39
CA SER A 247 -38.49 1.34 13.70
C SER A 247 -37.49 1.62 12.58
N ASP A 248 -37.92 1.59 11.31
CA ASP A 248 -37.10 1.83 10.13
C ASP A 248 -37.79 2.85 9.19
N PRO A 249 -37.33 4.12 9.16
CA PRO A 249 -37.88 5.14 8.26
C PRO A 249 -37.86 4.73 6.78
N TYR A 250 -36.84 3.97 6.33
CA TYR A 250 -36.76 3.51 4.94
C TYR A 250 -37.85 2.51 4.58
N PHE A 251 -38.45 1.83 5.57
CA PHE A 251 -39.61 0.98 5.37
C PHE A 251 -40.86 1.81 5.05
N SER A 252 -41.06 2.93 5.73
CA SER A 252 -42.14 3.88 5.38
C SER A 252 -41.89 4.63 4.08
N TYR A 253 -40.63 4.97 3.76
CA TYR A 253 -40.30 5.64 2.49
C TYR A 253 -40.55 4.71 1.29
N ALA A 254 -40.11 3.45 1.37
CA ALA A 254 -40.31 2.47 0.31
C ALA A 254 -41.80 2.31 -0.05
N ILE A 255 -42.66 2.05 0.95
CA ILE A 255 -44.10 1.81 0.72
C ILE A 255 -44.77 3.02 0.05
N ARG A 256 -44.51 4.23 0.56
CA ARG A 256 -45.06 5.47 0.01
C ARG A 256 -44.60 5.72 -1.43
N GLU A 257 -43.32 5.52 -1.70
CA GLU A 257 -42.76 5.68 -3.04
C GLU A 257 -43.35 4.64 -4.03
N CYS A 258 -43.48 3.38 -3.59
CA CYS A 258 -44.02 2.31 -4.43
C CYS A 258 -45.47 2.58 -4.84
N TYR A 259 -46.33 2.99 -3.89
CA TYR A 259 -47.73 3.34 -4.15
C TYR A 259 -47.85 4.56 -5.08
N ALA A 260 -47.13 5.64 -4.79
CA ALA A 260 -47.17 6.86 -5.61
C ALA A 260 -46.66 6.59 -7.05
N SER A 261 -45.57 5.83 -7.19
CA SER A 261 -45.01 5.46 -8.50
C SER A 261 -45.96 4.60 -9.32
N PHE A 262 -46.67 3.66 -8.69
CA PHE A 262 -47.72 2.87 -9.33
C PHE A 262 -48.88 3.75 -9.81
N LYS A 263 -49.44 4.57 -8.92
CA LYS A 263 -50.53 5.52 -9.24
C LYS A 263 -50.18 6.44 -10.42
N ASN A 264 -48.95 6.93 -10.45
CA ASN A 264 -48.42 7.77 -11.52
C ASN A 264 -48.31 7.05 -12.88
N ILE A 265 -47.73 5.83 -12.89
CA ILE A 265 -47.58 5.03 -14.12
C ILE A 265 -48.95 4.67 -14.72
N ILE A 266 -49.91 4.26 -13.88
CA ILE A 266 -51.29 3.95 -14.31
C ILE A 266 -51.97 5.18 -14.93
N ASN A 267 -51.89 6.34 -14.27
CA ASN A 267 -52.47 7.59 -14.76
C ASN A 267 -51.84 8.10 -16.07
N THR A 268 -50.60 7.69 -16.36
CA THR A 268 -49.88 8.02 -17.61
C THR A 268 -50.25 7.08 -18.76
N LEU A 269 -50.49 5.80 -18.45
CA LEU A 269 -50.82 4.76 -19.45
C LEU A 269 -52.29 4.80 -19.87
N VAL A 270 -53.21 5.03 -18.94
CA VAL A 270 -54.65 5.08 -19.23
C VAL A 270 -55.02 6.45 -19.78
N PHE A 271 -55.50 6.51 -21.02
CA PHE A 271 -56.00 7.75 -21.66
C PHE A 271 -57.52 7.79 -21.83
N GLY A 272 -58.21 6.65 -21.80
CA GLY A 272 -59.67 6.58 -21.93
C GLY A 272 -60.39 7.29 -20.79
N GLN A 273 -61.36 8.14 -21.11
CA GLN A 273 -62.03 8.99 -20.12
C GLN A 273 -62.88 8.20 -19.12
N ARG A 274 -63.45 7.05 -19.53
CA ARG A 274 -64.24 6.17 -18.67
C ARG A 274 -63.33 5.41 -17.70
N GLU A 275 -62.25 4.84 -18.22
CA GLU A 275 -61.23 4.13 -17.47
C GLU A 275 -60.51 5.04 -16.45
N LYS A 276 -60.27 6.31 -16.79
CA LYS A 276 -59.70 7.29 -15.86
C LYS A 276 -60.58 7.55 -14.64
N VAL A 277 -61.90 7.68 -14.83
CA VAL A 277 -62.83 7.89 -13.70
C VAL A 277 -62.84 6.67 -12.78
N VAL A 278 -62.93 5.45 -13.34
CA VAL A 278 -62.86 4.20 -12.57
C VAL A 278 -61.54 4.09 -11.76
N MET A 279 -60.40 4.40 -12.38
CA MET A 279 -59.11 4.38 -11.69
C MET A 279 -58.99 5.47 -10.61
N GLN A 280 -59.54 6.66 -10.86
CA GLN A 280 -59.54 7.74 -9.88
C GLN A 280 -60.39 7.40 -8.65
N GLU A 281 -61.61 6.89 -8.82
CA GLU A 281 -62.47 6.45 -7.70
C GLU A 281 -61.78 5.38 -6.85
N ILE A 282 -61.13 4.38 -7.47
CA ILE A 282 -60.35 3.35 -6.76
C ILE A 282 -59.19 3.97 -5.96
N PHE A 283 -58.44 4.91 -6.54
CA PHE A 283 -57.36 5.57 -5.81
C PHE A 283 -57.86 6.46 -4.67
N GLU A 284 -58.99 7.17 -4.84
CA GLU A 284 -59.58 8.02 -3.79
C GLU A 284 -60.07 7.22 -2.58
N VAL A 285 -60.67 6.04 -2.79
CA VAL A 285 -61.01 5.12 -1.69
C VAL A 285 -59.73 4.66 -0.96
N VAL A 286 -58.71 4.20 -1.69
CA VAL A 286 -57.45 3.75 -1.07
C VAL A 286 -56.75 4.88 -0.31
N ASP A 287 -56.68 6.09 -0.85
CA ASP A 287 -56.09 7.26 -0.17
C ASP A 287 -56.84 7.61 1.13
N LYS A 288 -58.17 7.48 1.15
CA LYS A 288 -58.98 7.66 2.37
C LYS A 288 -58.59 6.64 3.46
N HIS A 289 -58.51 5.34 3.13
CA HIS A 289 -58.11 4.31 4.09
C HIS A 289 -56.64 4.42 4.54
N ILE A 290 -55.77 5.04 3.74
CA ILE A 290 -54.42 5.46 4.16
C ILE A 290 -54.50 6.61 5.18
N ALA A 291 -55.32 7.63 4.91
CA ALA A 291 -55.46 8.82 5.76
C ALA A 291 -56.11 8.51 7.13
N GLU A 292 -57.05 7.57 7.18
CA GLU A 292 -57.73 7.13 8.41
C GLU A 292 -56.94 6.06 9.21
N GLU A 293 -55.74 5.66 8.74
CA GLU A 293 -54.92 4.52 9.23
C GLU A 293 -55.65 3.15 9.22
N THR A 294 -56.75 2.98 8.48
CA THR A 294 -57.59 1.76 8.55
C THR A 294 -57.32 0.69 7.49
N LEU A 295 -56.54 1.00 6.44
CA LEU A 295 -56.28 0.13 5.28
C LEU A 295 -56.14 -1.38 5.58
N ILE A 296 -55.32 -1.75 6.57
CA ILE A 296 -55.03 -3.17 6.91
C ILE A 296 -56.20 -3.86 7.64
N ARG A 297 -57.08 -3.08 8.27
CA ARG A 297 -58.24 -3.57 9.04
C ARG A 297 -59.47 -3.76 8.14
N ASP A 298 -59.65 -2.86 7.17
CA ASP A 298 -60.90 -2.75 6.40
C ASP A 298 -60.79 -3.38 4.99
N LEU A 299 -59.60 -3.44 4.38
CA LEU A 299 -59.39 -4.04 3.04
C LEU A 299 -58.67 -5.40 3.13
N ASN A 300 -59.00 -6.33 2.22
CA ASN A 300 -58.44 -7.68 2.21
C ASN A 300 -57.01 -7.72 1.62
N MET A 301 -56.01 -7.49 2.48
CA MET A 301 -54.59 -7.49 2.12
C MET A 301 -54.05 -8.85 1.60
N ARG A 302 -54.80 -9.96 1.71
CA ARG A 302 -54.32 -11.30 1.29
C ARG A 302 -54.01 -11.42 -0.19
N SER A 303 -54.71 -10.67 -1.04
CA SER A 303 -54.56 -10.72 -2.50
C SER A 303 -53.56 -9.68 -3.04
N LEU A 304 -53.02 -8.82 -2.17
CA LEU A 304 -52.03 -7.81 -2.53
C LEU A 304 -50.73 -8.39 -3.15
N PRO A 305 -50.20 -9.56 -2.74
CA PRO A 305 -49.08 -10.21 -3.44
C PRO A 305 -49.40 -10.66 -4.86
N ALA A 306 -50.66 -11.03 -5.15
CA ALA A 306 -51.10 -11.39 -6.50
C ALA A 306 -51.15 -10.16 -7.42
N LEU A 307 -51.71 -9.04 -6.92
CA LEU A 307 -51.67 -7.75 -7.61
C LEU A 307 -50.22 -7.30 -7.86
N SER A 308 -49.33 -7.44 -6.87
CA SER A 308 -47.91 -7.12 -7.02
C SER A 308 -47.22 -8.00 -8.08
N LYS A 309 -47.62 -9.26 -8.28
CA LYS A 309 -47.08 -10.12 -9.34
C LYS A 309 -47.52 -9.62 -10.73
N LYS A 310 -48.80 -9.28 -10.89
CA LYS A 310 -49.34 -8.70 -12.13
C LYS A 310 -48.68 -7.36 -12.49
N LEU A 311 -48.37 -6.53 -11.50
CA LEU A 311 -47.60 -5.31 -11.68
C LEU A 311 -46.16 -5.56 -12.16
N ILE A 312 -45.47 -6.60 -11.67
CA ILE A 312 -44.14 -6.98 -12.18
C ILE A 312 -44.23 -7.45 -13.63
N GLU A 313 -45.21 -8.30 -13.95
CA GLU A 313 -45.48 -8.77 -15.33
C GLU A 313 -45.72 -7.58 -16.29
N LEU A 314 -46.48 -6.56 -15.85
CA LEU A 314 -46.67 -5.31 -16.63
C LEU A 314 -45.36 -4.52 -16.78
N LEU A 315 -44.58 -4.33 -15.72
CA LEU A 315 -43.33 -3.57 -15.76
C LEU A 315 -42.28 -4.21 -16.68
N GLU A 316 -42.26 -5.54 -16.82
CA GLU A 316 -41.40 -6.22 -17.80
C GLU A 316 -41.82 -5.92 -19.25
N LEU A 317 -43.12 -5.83 -19.56
CA LEU A 317 -43.60 -5.44 -20.89
C LEU A 317 -43.32 -3.96 -21.18
N LEU A 318 -43.49 -3.09 -20.17
CA LEU A 318 -43.17 -1.67 -20.29
C LEU A 318 -41.66 -1.39 -20.49
N GLN A 319 -40.77 -2.29 -20.03
CA GLN A 319 -39.33 -2.23 -20.36
C GLN A 319 -39.03 -2.68 -21.79
N LYS A 320 -39.79 -3.65 -22.34
CA LYS A 320 -39.65 -4.11 -23.72
C LYS A 320 -40.25 -3.11 -24.73
N ASN A 321 -41.36 -2.47 -24.36
CA ASN A 321 -42.08 -1.42 -25.08
C ASN A 321 -42.33 -1.75 -26.58
N LYS A 322 -42.60 -3.03 -26.89
CA LYS A 322 -42.89 -3.48 -28.25
C LYS A 322 -44.38 -3.35 -28.56
N VAL A 323 -44.72 -2.91 -29.78
CA VAL A 323 -46.12 -2.85 -30.27
C VAL A 323 -46.84 -4.22 -30.17
N GLU A 324 -46.10 -5.31 -30.39
CA GLU A 324 -46.57 -6.71 -30.28
C GLU A 324 -47.20 -7.03 -28.92
N ASP A 325 -46.69 -6.44 -27.83
CA ASP A 325 -47.09 -6.78 -26.46
C ASP A 325 -48.43 -6.14 -26.03
N LEU A 326 -49.04 -5.28 -26.86
CA LEU A 326 -50.22 -4.46 -26.53
C LEU A 326 -51.40 -5.30 -26.00
N GLY A 327 -51.70 -6.43 -26.63
CA GLY A 327 -52.80 -7.30 -26.20
C GLY A 327 -52.56 -7.91 -24.82
N GLN A 328 -51.30 -8.24 -24.49
CA GLN A 328 -50.94 -8.76 -23.17
C GLN A 328 -50.98 -7.66 -22.10
N VAL A 329 -50.63 -6.42 -22.45
CA VAL A 329 -50.80 -5.25 -21.57
C VAL A 329 -52.27 -5.01 -21.24
N VAL A 330 -53.19 -5.05 -22.23
CA VAL A 330 -54.64 -4.90 -22.00
C VAL A 330 -55.17 -5.98 -21.04
N ILE A 331 -54.80 -7.26 -21.25
CA ILE A 331 -55.19 -8.37 -20.36
C ILE A 331 -54.67 -8.14 -18.94
N LEU A 332 -53.41 -7.73 -18.76
CA LEU A 332 -52.87 -7.45 -17.43
C LEU A 332 -53.59 -6.30 -16.71
N PHE A 333 -54.07 -5.28 -17.42
CA PHE A 333 -54.90 -4.22 -16.82
C PHE A 333 -56.28 -4.74 -16.38
N GLN A 334 -56.89 -5.64 -17.15
CA GLN A 334 -58.15 -6.30 -16.79
C GLN A 334 -57.96 -7.22 -15.58
N ASP A 335 -56.93 -8.08 -15.57
CA ASP A 335 -56.55 -8.94 -14.45
C ASP A 335 -56.33 -8.14 -13.15
N MET A 336 -55.60 -7.02 -13.22
CA MET A 336 -55.34 -6.17 -12.05
C MET A 336 -56.61 -5.50 -11.53
N LEU A 337 -57.51 -5.05 -12.41
CA LEU A 337 -58.79 -4.48 -12.01
C LEU A 337 -59.68 -5.54 -11.34
N GLU A 338 -59.73 -6.77 -11.87
CA GLU A 338 -60.48 -7.86 -11.26
C GLU A 338 -59.99 -8.17 -9.85
N VAL A 339 -58.68 -8.34 -9.65
CA VAL A 339 -58.08 -8.59 -8.31
C VAL A 339 -58.38 -7.47 -7.32
N VAL A 340 -58.33 -6.19 -7.75
CA VAL A 340 -58.66 -5.06 -6.86
C VAL A 340 -60.15 -5.08 -6.48
N THR A 341 -61.04 -5.22 -7.46
CA THR A 341 -62.49 -5.05 -7.29
C THR A 341 -63.23 -6.26 -6.72
N LYS A 342 -62.67 -7.47 -6.80
CA LYS A 342 -63.28 -8.71 -6.26
C LYS A 342 -62.54 -9.26 -5.04
N ASP A 343 -61.20 -9.18 -5.03
CA ASP A 343 -60.40 -9.88 -4.02
C ASP A 343 -59.85 -8.97 -2.92
N ILE A 344 -59.81 -7.64 -3.11
CA ILE A 344 -59.22 -6.68 -2.15
C ILE A 344 -60.26 -5.75 -1.52
N MET A 345 -61.23 -5.25 -2.30
CA MET A 345 -62.27 -4.30 -1.86
C MET A 345 -63.63 -5.01 -1.72
N GLU A 346 -64.46 -4.61 -0.76
CA GLU A 346 -65.82 -5.18 -0.59
C GLU A 346 -66.87 -4.45 -1.45
N GLU A 347 -67.90 -5.17 -1.92
CA GLU A 347 -68.92 -4.63 -2.85
C GLU A 347 -69.64 -3.36 -2.33
N GLN A 348 -69.73 -3.18 -1.00
CA GLN A 348 -70.36 -2.00 -0.39
C GLN A 348 -69.54 -0.71 -0.56
N GLU A 349 -68.22 -0.79 -0.71
CA GLU A 349 -67.36 0.39 -0.92
C GLU A 349 -67.34 0.84 -2.38
N LEU A 350 -67.74 -0.03 -3.32
CA LEU A 350 -67.53 0.16 -4.75
C LEU A 350 -68.80 0.45 -5.58
N SER A 351 -69.91 0.80 -4.92
CA SER A 351 -71.24 0.93 -5.55
C SER A 351 -71.30 1.91 -6.74
N SER A 352 -70.55 3.01 -6.74
CA SER A 352 -70.45 3.95 -7.88
C SER A 352 -69.69 3.35 -9.07
N VAL A 353 -68.59 2.65 -8.80
CA VAL A 353 -67.73 2.04 -9.81
C VAL A 353 -68.46 0.89 -10.53
N LEU A 354 -69.28 0.11 -9.82
CA LEU A 354 -70.07 -0.98 -10.41
C LEU A 354 -71.11 -0.45 -11.42
N ASP A 355 -71.80 0.66 -11.11
CA ASP A 355 -72.69 1.36 -12.05
C ASP A 355 -71.93 1.93 -13.26
N SER A 356 -70.71 2.46 -13.02
CA SER A 356 -69.82 2.97 -14.07
C SER A 356 -69.32 1.87 -15.02
N ILE A 357 -68.96 0.70 -14.50
CA ILE A 357 -68.48 -0.46 -15.26
C ILE A 357 -69.60 -1.11 -16.09
N HIS A 358 -70.80 -1.27 -15.54
CA HIS A 358 -71.93 -1.85 -16.29
C HIS A 358 -72.52 -0.89 -17.33
N GLY A 359 -72.25 0.42 -17.20
CA GLY A 359 -72.71 1.46 -18.10
C GLY A 359 -74.09 1.96 -17.68
N GLY A 360 -74.12 3.19 -17.18
CA GLY A 360 -75.32 3.80 -16.59
C GLY A 360 -76.47 4.00 -17.57
N ASN A 361 -77.27 2.96 -17.79
CA ASN A 361 -78.54 3.05 -18.53
C ASN A 361 -79.59 2.00 -18.11
N ALA A 362 -79.58 1.59 -16.83
CA ALA A 362 -80.56 0.69 -16.22
C ALA A 362 -81.99 1.30 -16.08
N LYS A 363 -82.46 2.05 -17.10
CA LYS A 363 -83.80 2.66 -17.11
C LYS A 363 -84.35 3.09 -18.50
N LYS A 364 -84.06 2.38 -19.60
CA LYS A 364 -84.99 2.32 -20.76
C LYS A 364 -84.72 1.21 -21.78
N HIS A 365 -85.80 0.50 -22.11
CA HIS A 365 -86.05 -0.40 -23.25
C HIS A 365 -85.11 -1.58 -23.52
N GLU A 366 -85.72 -2.75 -23.59
CA GLU A 366 -85.22 -3.93 -24.30
C GLU A 366 -85.05 -3.61 -25.79
N GLY A 367 -83.83 -3.75 -26.29
CA GLY A 367 -83.49 -3.58 -27.71
C GLY A 367 -82.18 -4.32 -27.95
N MET A 368 -82.20 -5.32 -28.83
CA MET A 368 -81.10 -6.29 -28.95
C MET A 368 -79.93 -5.71 -29.77
N THR A 369 -79.03 -4.99 -29.11
CA THR A 369 -77.74 -4.57 -29.68
C THR A 369 -76.86 -5.79 -29.98
N PRO A 370 -76.13 -5.82 -31.10
CA PRO A 370 -75.23 -6.94 -31.42
C PRO A 370 -74.09 -7.05 -30.39
N LEU A 371 -73.62 -8.27 -30.17
CA LEU A 371 -72.56 -8.59 -29.19
C LEU A 371 -71.24 -7.84 -29.47
N ASP A 372 -70.99 -7.49 -30.73
CA ASP A 372 -69.76 -6.88 -31.24
C ASP A 372 -69.54 -5.41 -30.81
N GLN A 373 -70.39 -4.86 -29.94
CA GLN A 373 -70.29 -3.45 -29.47
C GLN A 373 -70.13 -3.29 -27.95
N GLN A 374 -69.95 -4.37 -27.18
CA GLN A 374 -69.36 -4.27 -25.85
C GLN A 374 -67.82 -4.17 -25.96
N ASP A 375 -67.33 -2.98 -26.28
CA ASP A 375 -65.90 -2.66 -26.15
C ASP A 375 -65.47 -2.90 -24.69
N GLN A 376 -64.66 -3.95 -24.49
CA GLN A 376 -64.12 -4.28 -23.18
C GLN A 376 -63.20 -3.16 -22.68
N LEU A 377 -63.24 -2.90 -21.37
CA LEU A 377 -62.41 -1.87 -20.73
C LEU A 377 -60.92 -2.04 -21.11
N PHE A 378 -60.23 -0.90 -21.26
CA PHE A 378 -58.82 -0.79 -21.67
C PHE A 378 -58.49 -1.10 -23.13
N THR A 379 -59.32 -1.86 -23.87
CA THR A 379 -59.03 -2.33 -25.26
C THR A 379 -58.66 -1.21 -26.24
N LYS A 380 -59.19 0.01 -26.05
CA LYS A 380 -58.91 1.21 -26.87
C LYS A 380 -58.49 2.41 -26.01
N ALA A 381 -58.00 2.18 -24.79
CA ALA A 381 -57.81 3.21 -23.77
C ALA A 381 -56.42 3.21 -23.10
N ILE A 382 -55.49 2.34 -23.53
CA ILE A 382 -54.08 2.33 -23.09
C ILE A 382 -53.18 2.94 -24.16
N LYS A 383 -52.32 3.90 -23.77
CA LYS A 383 -51.27 4.47 -24.62
C LYS A 383 -50.04 3.56 -24.57
N PHE A 384 -49.93 2.63 -25.52
CA PHE A 384 -48.78 1.73 -25.63
C PHE A 384 -48.48 1.43 -27.13
N PRO A 385 -47.20 1.43 -27.57
CA PRO A 385 -45.99 1.75 -26.81
C PRO A 385 -45.97 3.22 -26.33
N VAL A 386 -45.24 3.47 -25.24
CA VAL A 386 -45.06 4.82 -24.70
C VAL A 386 -43.87 5.48 -25.38
N GLU A 387 -43.93 6.81 -25.57
CA GLU A 387 -42.79 7.62 -25.99
C GLU A 387 -41.69 7.55 -24.91
N ALA A 388 -40.63 6.79 -25.21
CA ALA A 388 -39.58 6.49 -24.24
C ALA A 388 -38.66 7.69 -24.01
N SER A 389 -38.93 8.45 -22.95
CA SER A 389 -37.97 9.38 -22.36
C SER A 389 -37.07 8.67 -21.34
N ASN A 390 -35.84 9.15 -21.14
CA ASN A 390 -34.91 8.60 -20.16
C ASN A 390 -35.55 8.50 -18.76
N ALA A 391 -36.23 9.56 -18.32
CA ALA A 391 -36.93 9.61 -17.04
C ALA A 391 -38.07 8.58 -16.92
N TRP A 392 -38.79 8.27 -18.01
CA TRP A 392 -39.81 7.22 -18.04
C TRP A 392 -39.19 5.82 -17.90
N THR A 393 -38.11 5.55 -18.64
CA THR A 393 -37.37 4.29 -18.54
C THR A 393 -36.72 4.11 -17.16
N GLU A 394 -36.15 5.17 -16.57
CA GLU A 394 -35.63 5.13 -15.18
C GLU A 394 -36.76 4.88 -14.16
N LYS A 395 -37.91 5.56 -14.27
CA LYS A 395 -39.10 5.37 -13.41
C LYS A 395 -39.57 3.91 -13.42
N ILE A 396 -39.68 3.29 -14.60
CA ILE A 396 -40.07 1.87 -14.74
C ILE A 396 -39.02 0.93 -14.13
N LYS A 397 -37.74 1.08 -14.51
CA LYS A 397 -36.63 0.27 -13.96
C LYS A 397 -36.58 0.34 -12.43
N ARG A 398 -36.74 1.55 -11.88
CA ARG A 398 -36.70 1.83 -10.45
C ARG A 398 -37.82 1.14 -9.69
N LEU A 399 -39.08 1.26 -10.15
CA LEU A 399 -40.21 0.57 -9.52
C LEU A 399 -40.06 -0.96 -9.61
N HIS A 400 -39.61 -1.47 -10.76
CA HIS A 400 -39.30 -2.89 -10.94
C HIS A 400 -38.24 -3.39 -9.95
N LEU A 401 -37.17 -2.62 -9.70
CA LEU A 401 -36.16 -2.97 -8.69
C LEU A 401 -36.71 -2.95 -7.25
N LEU A 402 -37.59 -2.00 -6.90
CA LEU A 402 -38.22 -1.96 -5.58
C LEU A 402 -39.09 -3.19 -5.29
N LEU A 403 -39.77 -3.71 -6.32
CA LEU A 403 -40.65 -4.88 -6.23
C LEU A 403 -39.90 -6.23 -6.29
N THR A 404 -38.87 -6.34 -7.14
CA THR A 404 -38.20 -7.63 -7.44
C THR A 404 -37.01 -7.96 -6.55
N VAL A 405 -36.36 -6.98 -5.92
CA VAL A 405 -35.14 -7.21 -5.11
C VAL A 405 -35.51 -7.73 -3.71
N LYS A 406 -35.72 -9.05 -3.64
CA LYS A 406 -36.05 -9.79 -2.41
C LYS A 406 -34.86 -9.96 -1.46
N GLU A 407 -33.65 -10.11 -2.00
CA GLU A 407 -32.44 -10.22 -1.19
C GLU A 407 -32.14 -8.88 -0.50
N SER A 408 -31.69 -8.94 0.76
CA SER A 408 -31.20 -7.75 1.44
C SER A 408 -29.90 -7.31 0.77
N ALA A 409 -29.92 -6.20 0.04
CA ALA A 409 -28.78 -5.66 -0.73
C ALA A 409 -27.62 -5.11 0.15
N MET A 410 -27.35 -5.71 1.32
CA MET A 410 -26.41 -5.24 2.35
C MET A 410 -24.97 -5.10 1.85
N ASP A 411 -24.58 -5.98 0.93
CA ASP A 411 -23.24 -6.09 0.37
C ASP A 411 -23.02 -5.27 -0.92
N VAL A 412 -24.01 -4.53 -1.40
CA VAL A 412 -23.87 -3.61 -2.56
C VAL A 412 -23.17 -2.30 -2.13
N PRO A 413 -22.14 -1.80 -2.88
CA PRO A 413 -21.49 -2.44 -4.03
C PRO A 413 -20.62 -3.63 -3.62
N THR A 414 -20.60 -4.69 -4.42
CA THR A 414 -19.95 -5.96 -4.06
C THR A 414 -18.44 -5.91 -4.13
N ASN A 415 -17.84 -5.22 -5.10
CA ASN A 415 -16.39 -5.00 -5.22
C ASN A 415 -15.80 -4.32 -3.97
N LEU A 416 -14.69 -4.85 -3.46
CA LEU A 416 -14.12 -4.41 -2.18
C LEU A 416 -13.53 -2.99 -2.23
N ASP A 417 -13.01 -2.54 -3.37
CA ASP A 417 -12.47 -1.19 -3.49
C ASP A 417 -13.57 -0.12 -3.57
N ALA A 418 -14.66 -0.40 -4.30
CA ALA A 418 -15.87 0.44 -4.29
C ALA A 418 -16.42 0.62 -2.87
N ARG A 419 -16.50 -0.46 -2.06
CA ARG A 419 -16.90 -0.39 -0.64
C ARG A 419 -15.96 0.49 0.18
N ARG A 420 -14.65 0.35 -0.03
CA ARG A 420 -13.61 1.12 0.67
C ARG A 420 -13.71 2.61 0.33
N ARG A 421 -13.73 2.95 -0.97
CA ARG A 421 -13.83 4.32 -1.51
C ARG A 421 -15.07 5.03 -0.97
N ILE A 422 -16.25 4.42 -1.14
CA ILE A 422 -17.52 5.04 -0.73
C ILE A 422 -17.62 5.21 0.80
N SER A 423 -17.10 4.26 1.58
CA SER A 423 -17.10 4.34 3.05
C SER A 423 -16.11 5.38 3.57
N PHE A 424 -14.90 5.47 2.98
CA PHE A 424 -13.91 6.49 3.34
C PHE A 424 -14.40 7.89 2.99
N PHE A 425 -14.93 8.09 1.78
CA PHE A 425 -15.52 9.35 1.36
C PHE A 425 -16.64 9.78 2.32
N ALA A 426 -17.59 8.88 2.61
CA ALA A 426 -18.65 9.14 3.57
C ALA A 426 -18.14 9.47 4.99
N ASN A 427 -17.10 8.78 5.48
CA ASN A 427 -16.47 9.11 6.76
C ASN A 427 -15.85 10.51 6.76
N SER A 428 -15.17 10.88 5.67
CA SER A 428 -14.47 12.16 5.56
C SER A 428 -15.38 13.38 5.70
N LEU A 429 -16.66 13.26 5.31
CA LEU A 429 -17.69 14.30 5.48
C LEU A 429 -18.12 14.53 6.94
N PHE A 430 -17.65 13.70 7.88
CA PHE A 430 -17.86 13.88 9.32
C PHE A 430 -16.57 14.26 10.08
N MET A 431 -15.42 14.27 9.42
CA MET A 431 -14.14 14.72 9.99
C MET A 431 -14.08 16.25 10.04
N ASP A 432 -13.03 16.80 10.65
CA ASP A 432 -12.79 18.24 10.70
C ASP A 432 -12.09 18.71 9.41
N MET A 433 -12.69 19.66 8.71
CA MET A 433 -12.37 20.13 7.35
C MET A 433 -12.88 21.58 7.18
N PRO A 434 -12.18 22.45 6.43
CA PRO A 434 -12.70 23.76 6.03
C PRO A 434 -13.99 23.68 5.21
N ASN A 435 -14.75 24.77 5.18
CA ASN A 435 -15.89 24.92 4.25
C ASN A 435 -15.37 25.23 2.84
N ALA A 436 -16.03 24.71 1.81
CA ALA A 436 -15.65 24.97 0.42
C ALA A 436 -15.86 26.44 0.00
N PRO A 437 -14.90 27.08 -0.70
CA PRO A 437 -15.09 28.34 -1.41
C PRO A 437 -15.82 28.11 -2.74
N LYS A 438 -16.42 29.15 -3.33
CA LYS A 438 -16.89 29.07 -4.72
C LYS A 438 -15.71 28.78 -5.65
N VAL A 439 -15.87 27.97 -6.70
CA VAL A 439 -14.77 27.58 -7.62
C VAL A 439 -14.08 28.80 -8.21
N ARG A 440 -14.82 29.87 -8.54
CA ARG A 440 -14.25 31.15 -9.00
C ARG A 440 -13.29 31.79 -7.97
N ASN A 441 -13.49 31.55 -6.68
CA ASN A 441 -12.74 32.19 -5.58
C ASN A 441 -11.59 31.31 -5.03
N MET A 442 -11.61 29.99 -5.26
CA MET A 442 -10.58 29.08 -4.73
C MET A 442 -9.17 29.42 -5.25
N LEU A 443 -8.13 29.00 -4.51
CA LEU A 443 -6.75 29.08 -4.97
C LEU A 443 -6.55 28.25 -6.25
N PRO A 444 -6.00 28.81 -7.34
CA PRO A 444 -5.67 28.04 -8.54
C PRO A 444 -4.45 27.15 -8.28
N PHE A 445 -4.42 25.94 -8.86
CA PHE A 445 -3.34 24.99 -8.64
C PHE A 445 -2.88 24.26 -9.90
N SER A 446 -1.66 23.71 -9.85
CA SER A 446 -1.18 22.72 -10.81
C SER A 446 -0.91 21.38 -10.15
N VAL A 447 -0.95 20.32 -10.97
CA VAL A 447 -0.28 19.04 -10.66
C VAL A 447 0.99 18.95 -11.52
N LEU A 448 2.06 18.39 -10.95
CA LEU A 448 3.31 18.09 -11.64
C LEU A 448 3.75 16.65 -11.36
N THR A 449 3.87 15.86 -12.41
CA THR A 449 4.36 14.46 -12.36
C THR A 449 5.66 14.32 -13.18
N PRO A 450 6.76 13.81 -12.60
CA PRO A 450 7.93 13.42 -13.38
C PRO A 450 7.69 12.06 -14.05
N TYR A 451 8.01 11.95 -15.34
CA TYR A 451 7.95 10.72 -16.12
C TYR A 451 9.26 10.54 -16.91
N TYR A 452 9.77 9.31 -17.00
CA TYR A 452 11.03 9.01 -17.67
C TYR A 452 10.86 8.04 -18.85
N LYS A 453 10.47 6.79 -18.58
CA LYS A 453 10.37 5.66 -19.54
C LYS A 453 9.40 4.54 -19.10
N GLU A 454 8.55 4.81 -18.13
CA GLU A 454 7.54 3.88 -17.61
C GLU A 454 6.46 3.57 -18.66
N ASP A 455 5.70 2.48 -18.55
CA ASP A 455 4.68 2.16 -19.58
C ASP A 455 3.58 3.24 -19.64
N VAL A 456 3.32 3.78 -20.83
CA VAL A 456 2.26 4.80 -21.01
C VAL A 456 0.90 4.14 -21.12
N LEU A 457 0.83 3.12 -21.97
CA LEU A 457 -0.31 2.27 -22.28
C LEU A 457 0.29 0.91 -22.66
N PHE A 458 -0.26 -0.20 -22.18
CA PHE A 458 0.25 -1.51 -22.61
C PHE A 458 -0.05 -1.74 -24.10
N SER A 459 0.93 -2.25 -24.85
CA SER A 459 0.71 -2.84 -26.17
C SER A 459 0.05 -4.21 -26.04
N SER A 460 -0.63 -4.66 -27.08
CA SER A 460 -1.25 -5.98 -27.15
C SER A 460 -0.20 -7.09 -27.07
N ASP A 461 0.95 -6.90 -27.74
CA ASP A 461 2.13 -7.75 -27.61
C ASP A 461 2.55 -7.95 -26.14
N ASN A 462 2.65 -6.87 -25.35
CA ASN A 462 3.03 -6.95 -23.94
C ASN A 462 1.94 -7.60 -23.06
N LEU A 463 0.67 -7.56 -23.49
CA LEU A 463 -0.44 -8.21 -22.78
C LEU A 463 -0.48 -9.73 -23.02
N GLU A 464 0.01 -10.19 -24.18
CA GLU A 464 0.09 -11.60 -24.57
C GLU A 464 1.48 -12.24 -24.34
N GLU A 465 2.55 -11.47 -24.17
CA GLU A 465 3.89 -12.01 -23.88
C GLU A 465 3.86 -12.85 -22.58
N ALA A 466 4.29 -14.10 -22.68
CA ALA A 466 4.32 -15.04 -21.58
C ALA A 466 5.68 -14.98 -20.86
N ASN A 467 5.65 -14.79 -19.54
CA ASN A 467 6.87 -14.77 -18.71
C ASN A 467 7.55 -16.16 -18.61
N GLU A 468 8.66 -16.26 -17.85
CA GLU A 468 9.39 -17.53 -17.66
C GLU A 468 8.52 -18.68 -17.12
N ASP A 469 7.44 -18.37 -16.38
CA ASP A 469 6.48 -19.33 -15.83
C ASP A 469 5.28 -19.62 -16.78
N GLY A 470 5.25 -19.02 -17.99
CA GLY A 470 4.22 -19.21 -19.00
C GLY A 470 2.94 -18.38 -18.80
N ILE A 471 3.00 -17.29 -18.04
CA ILE A 471 1.85 -16.45 -17.65
C ILE A 471 1.94 -15.08 -18.34
N THR A 472 0.83 -14.63 -18.90
CA THR A 472 0.69 -13.32 -19.57
C THR A 472 0.10 -12.25 -18.64
N ILE A 473 0.31 -10.96 -18.96
CA ILE A 473 -0.21 -9.85 -18.14
C ILE A 473 -1.75 -9.86 -18.15
N LEU A 474 -2.40 -10.13 -19.29
CA LEU A 474 -3.85 -10.18 -19.37
C LEU A 474 -4.43 -11.30 -18.48
N PHE A 475 -3.88 -12.51 -18.54
CA PHE A 475 -4.32 -13.62 -17.68
C PHE A 475 -4.14 -13.28 -16.19
N TYR A 476 -3.02 -12.65 -15.83
CA TYR A 476 -2.74 -12.21 -14.46
C TYR A 476 -3.81 -11.24 -13.93
N LEU A 477 -4.13 -10.19 -14.70
CA LEU A 477 -5.15 -9.21 -14.33
C LEU A 477 -6.55 -9.83 -14.22
N GLN A 478 -6.95 -10.68 -15.18
CA GLN A 478 -8.22 -11.41 -15.15
C GLN A 478 -8.39 -12.30 -13.90
N LYS A 479 -7.32 -12.84 -13.31
CA LYS A 479 -7.40 -13.68 -12.09
C LYS A 479 -7.30 -12.91 -10.79
N ILE A 480 -6.90 -11.63 -10.82
CA ILE A 480 -6.87 -10.75 -9.65
C ILE A 480 -8.15 -9.89 -9.54
N TYR A 481 -8.70 -9.45 -10.68
CA TYR A 481 -9.90 -8.61 -10.75
C TYR A 481 -11.05 -9.31 -11.53
N PRO A 482 -11.52 -10.50 -11.09
CA PRO A 482 -12.48 -11.31 -11.86
C PRO A 482 -13.90 -10.71 -11.90
N ASP A 483 -14.27 -9.94 -10.87
CA ASP A 483 -15.48 -9.13 -10.81
C ASP A 483 -15.40 -7.95 -11.77
N GLU A 484 -14.30 -7.21 -11.76
CA GLU A 484 -14.11 -6.06 -12.66
C GLU A 484 -13.94 -6.48 -14.13
N TRP A 485 -13.44 -7.68 -14.39
CA TRP A 485 -13.43 -8.30 -15.74
C TRP A 485 -14.85 -8.63 -16.22
N LYS A 486 -15.72 -9.18 -15.35
CA LYS A 486 -17.14 -9.38 -15.67
C LYS A 486 -17.83 -8.05 -15.98
N ASN A 487 -17.56 -7.01 -15.18
CA ASN A 487 -18.17 -5.69 -15.36
C ASN A 487 -17.68 -5.00 -16.65
N PHE A 488 -16.43 -5.22 -17.05
CA PHE A 488 -15.90 -4.80 -18.35
C PHE A 488 -16.60 -5.49 -19.52
N LEU A 489 -16.72 -6.82 -19.50
CA LEU A 489 -17.44 -7.58 -20.54
C LEU A 489 -18.92 -7.16 -20.66
N GLU A 490 -19.57 -6.84 -19.54
CA GLU A 490 -20.91 -6.25 -19.52
C GLU A 490 -20.94 -4.86 -20.20
N ARG A 491 -19.92 -4.02 -19.98
CA ARG A 491 -19.84 -2.66 -20.53
C ARG A 491 -19.65 -2.65 -22.04
N VAL A 492 -18.80 -3.53 -22.57
CA VAL A 492 -18.60 -3.68 -24.03
C VAL A 492 -19.68 -4.54 -24.71
N ASN A 493 -20.54 -5.21 -23.93
CA ASN A 493 -21.68 -6.02 -24.39
C ASN A 493 -21.29 -7.13 -25.39
N ARG A 494 -20.19 -7.84 -25.12
CA ARG A 494 -19.62 -8.92 -25.96
C ARG A 494 -19.12 -10.10 -25.12
N SER A 495 -18.92 -11.26 -25.77
CA SER A 495 -18.25 -12.41 -25.16
C SER A 495 -16.72 -12.26 -25.19
N GLU A 496 -16.02 -13.00 -24.32
CA GLU A 496 -14.55 -13.02 -24.21
C GLU A 496 -13.83 -13.48 -25.50
N GLU A 497 -14.55 -14.13 -26.41
CA GLU A 497 -14.07 -14.55 -27.73
C GLU A 497 -14.28 -13.44 -28.77
N GLN A 498 -15.45 -12.79 -28.78
CA GLN A 498 -15.79 -11.72 -29.73
C GLN A 498 -15.04 -10.40 -29.46
N ALA A 499 -14.49 -10.20 -28.26
CA ALA A 499 -13.75 -9.00 -27.88
C ALA A 499 -12.34 -8.89 -28.48
N ARG A 500 -11.99 -9.76 -29.46
CA ARG A 500 -10.63 -9.93 -29.99
C ARG A 500 -10.47 -9.59 -31.49
N ASP A 501 -11.59 -9.51 -32.21
CA ASP A 501 -11.62 -9.36 -33.67
C ASP A 501 -12.00 -7.93 -34.12
N ASP A 502 -11.94 -6.94 -33.21
CA ASP A 502 -12.37 -5.56 -33.43
C ASP A 502 -11.36 -4.58 -32.82
N ASP A 503 -10.67 -3.81 -33.67
CA ASP A 503 -9.66 -2.79 -33.31
C ASP A 503 -10.12 -1.84 -32.19
N THR A 504 -11.42 -1.54 -32.11
CA THR A 504 -11.97 -0.63 -31.09
C THR A 504 -12.07 -1.27 -29.71
N ILE A 505 -12.30 -2.58 -29.66
CA ILE A 505 -12.39 -3.36 -28.42
C ILE A 505 -11.00 -3.74 -27.93
N GLU A 506 -10.05 -4.01 -28.84
CA GLU A 506 -8.62 -4.17 -28.50
C GLU A 506 -8.10 -2.94 -27.74
N ASP A 507 -8.43 -1.73 -28.22
CA ASP A 507 -7.98 -0.48 -27.61
C ASP A 507 -8.66 -0.21 -26.25
N GLU A 508 -9.92 -0.60 -26.08
CA GLU A 508 -10.62 -0.64 -24.78
C GLU A 508 -9.99 -1.66 -23.80
N LEU A 509 -9.57 -2.83 -24.28
CA LEU A 509 -8.90 -3.86 -23.50
C LEU A 509 -7.52 -3.39 -23.02
N ARG A 510 -6.75 -2.75 -23.90
CA ARG A 510 -5.47 -2.09 -23.56
C ARG A 510 -5.65 -1.03 -22.48
N LEU A 511 -6.71 -0.22 -22.56
CA LEU A 511 -7.08 0.75 -21.53
C LEU A 511 -7.48 0.07 -20.21
N TRP A 512 -8.37 -0.93 -20.23
CA TRP A 512 -8.81 -1.68 -19.04
C TRP A 512 -7.64 -2.29 -18.27
N ALA A 513 -6.67 -2.87 -18.98
CA ALA A 513 -5.46 -3.43 -18.41
C ALA A 513 -4.51 -2.34 -17.87
N SER A 514 -4.30 -1.27 -18.63
CA SER A 514 -3.40 -0.17 -18.26
C SER A 514 -3.89 0.60 -17.03
N TYR A 515 -5.22 0.74 -16.85
CA TYR A 515 -5.84 1.28 -15.64
C TYR A 515 -5.64 0.41 -14.40
N ARG A 516 -5.21 -0.84 -14.54
CA ARG A 516 -4.93 -1.78 -13.43
C ARG A 516 -3.43 -1.99 -13.19
N GLY A 517 -2.59 -1.67 -14.17
CA GLY A 517 -1.13 -1.56 -14.03
C GLY A 517 -0.65 -0.28 -13.32
N GLN A 518 0.67 -0.04 -13.38
CA GLN A 518 1.33 1.21 -12.94
C GLN A 518 1.70 2.05 -14.19
N THR A 519 0.71 2.56 -14.92
CA THR A 519 0.90 3.22 -16.24
C THR A 519 0.65 4.73 -16.21
N LEU A 520 1.24 5.49 -17.16
CA LEU A 520 0.94 6.92 -17.33
C LEU A 520 -0.55 7.17 -17.62
N THR A 521 -1.21 6.32 -18.40
CA THR A 521 -2.64 6.48 -18.70
C THR A 521 -3.51 6.40 -17.44
N ARG A 522 -3.18 5.54 -16.47
CA ARG A 522 -3.88 5.47 -15.16
C ARG A 522 -3.74 6.76 -14.36
N THR A 523 -2.50 7.20 -14.16
CA THR A 523 -2.17 8.40 -13.38
C THR A 523 -2.75 9.66 -14.04
N VAL A 524 -2.77 9.71 -15.38
CA VAL A 524 -3.37 10.83 -16.11
C VAL A 524 -4.89 10.85 -15.99
N ARG A 525 -5.59 9.71 -16.14
CA ARG A 525 -7.04 9.62 -15.85
C ARG A 525 -7.34 10.13 -14.44
N GLY A 526 -6.62 9.61 -13.45
CA GLY A 526 -6.80 9.96 -12.03
C GLY A 526 -6.68 11.46 -11.78
N MET A 527 -5.56 12.08 -12.16
CA MET A 527 -5.35 13.52 -11.92
C MET A 527 -6.31 14.40 -12.71
N MET A 528 -6.82 13.94 -13.86
CA MET A 528 -7.84 14.67 -14.63
C MET A 528 -9.24 14.64 -13.99
N TYR A 529 -9.51 13.79 -12.99
CA TYR A 529 -10.74 13.87 -12.20
C TYR A 529 -10.86 15.20 -11.43
N TYR A 530 -9.75 15.89 -11.10
CA TYR A 530 -9.83 17.26 -10.58
C TYR A 530 -10.58 18.20 -11.53
N ARG A 531 -10.36 18.09 -12.84
CA ARG A 531 -11.08 18.89 -13.84
C ARG A 531 -12.57 18.54 -13.86
N LYS A 532 -12.89 17.23 -13.94
CA LYS A 532 -14.28 16.72 -13.94
C LYS A 532 -15.04 17.13 -12.67
N ALA A 533 -14.36 17.17 -11.52
CA ALA A 533 -14.88 17.65 -10.25
C ALA A 533 -15.14 19.17 -10.25
N LEU A 534 -14.19 19.98 -10.75
CA LEU A 534 -14.32 21.43 -10.80
C LEU A 534 -15.39 21.91 -11.80
N GLU A 535 -15.58 21.21 -12.92
CA GLU A 535 -16.66 21.48 -13.87
C GLU A 535 -18.04 21.31 -13.20
N LEU A 536 -18.27 20.21 -12.49
CA LEU A 536 -19.51 20.00 -11.72
C LEU A 536 -19.65 21.01 -10.56
N GLN A 537 -18.58 21.33 -9.86
CA GLN A 537 -18.64 22.29 -8.76
C GLN A 537 -18.92 23.72 -9.25
N ALA A 538 -18.36 24.13 -10.39
CA ALA A 538 -18.70 25.41 -11.03
C ALA A 538 -20.17 25.44 -11.47
N PHE A 539 -20.68 24.33 -12.04
CA PHE A 539 -22.10 24.18 -12.37
C PHE A 539 -22.98 24.34 -11.12
N LEU A 540 -22.68 23.66 -10.02
CA LEU A 540 -23.51 23.72 -8.79
C LEU A 540 -23.39 25.05 -8.02
N ASP A 541 -22.31 25.80 -8.22
CA ASP A 541 -22.12 27.15 -7.68
C ASP A 541 -22.87 28.22 -8.50
N ASN A 542 -23.14 27.99 -9.80
CA ASN A 542 -23.75 28.95 -10.75
C ASN A 542 -25.18 28.60 -11.22
N ALA A 543 -25.62 27.34 -11.18
CA ALA A 543 -26.88 26.88 -11.78
C ALA A 543 -28.13 27.50 -11.13
N LYS A 544 -29.12 27.82 -11.97
CA LYS A 544 -30.48 28.21 -11.56
C LYS A 544 -31.28 26.98 -11.15
N ASP A 545 -32.39 27.17 -10.45
CA ASP A 545 -33.23 26.09 -9.93
C ASP A 545 -33.69 25.10 -11.04
N ASP A 546 -34.14 25.59 -12.19
CA ASP A 546 -34.59 24.70 -13.28
C ASP A 546 -33.43 23.95 -13.96
N ASP A 547 -32.24 24.54 -14.05
CA ASP A 547 -31.07 23.88 -14.64
C ASP A 547 -30.47 22.84 -13.68
N LEU A 548 -30.47 23.15 -12.38
CA LEU A 548 -30.13 22.22 -11.30
C LEU A 548 -31.06 21.00 -11.25
N MET A 549 -32.33 21.16 -11.62
CA MET A 549 -33.35 20.12 -11.62
C MET A 549 -33.38 19.25 -12.90
N LYS A 550 -32.81 19.70 -14.03
CA LYS A 550 -32.66 18.88 -15.25
C LYS A 550 -31.59 17.80 -15.07
N GLY A 551 -30.39 18.19 -14.68
CA GLY A 551 -29.24 17.29 -14.64
C GLY A 551 -27.96 17.93 -15.15
N TYR A 552 -26.86 17.82 -14.40
CA TYR A 552 -25.53 18.15 -14.92
C TYR A 552 -25.20 17.34 -16.17
N ARG A 553 -25.57 16.05 -16.17
CA ARG A 553 -25.27 15.11 -17.26
C ARG A 553 -25.97 15.50 -18.57
N GLU A 554 -27.29 15.71 -18.53
CA GLU A 554 -28.05 16.17 -19.71
C GLU A 554 -27.51 17.50 -20.25
N ILE A 555 -27.21 18.47 -19.38
CA ILE A 555 -26.67 19.78 -19.78
C ILE A 555 -25.21 19.70 -20.27
N ALA A 556 -24.44 18.70 -19.84
CA ALA A 556 -23.07 18.47 -20.31
C ALA A 556 -23.01 17.86 -21.72
N ASP A 557 -24.01 17.03 -22.07
CA ASP A 557 -24.17 16.41 -23.39
C ASP A 557 -24.77 17.39 -24.42
N MET A 558 -25.43 18.48 -23.97
CA MET A 558 -25.86 19.60 -24.82
C MET A 558 -24.66 20.39 -25.37
N LYS A 559 -24.37 20.21 -26.66
CA LYS A 559 -23.23 20.84 -27.37
C LYS A 559 -23.18 22.37 -27.33
N GLU A 560 -24.29 23.05 -27.06
CA GLU A 560 -24.43 24.51 -27.16
C GLU A 560 -24.84 25.19 -25.82
N SER A 561 -24.58 24.54 -24.67
CA SER A 561 -24.85 25.13 -23.36
C SER A 561 -23.82 26.22 -22.99
N GLU A 562 -24.25 27.48 -22.97
CA GLU A 562 -23.45 28.65 -22.56
C GLU A 562 -22.92 28.49 -21.12
N LEU A 563 -23.79 28.10 -20.18
CA LEU A 563 -23.41 27.88 -18.78
C LEU A 563 -22.37 26.75 -18.64
N MET A 564 -22.50 25.69 -19.43
CA MET A 564 -21.50 24.61 -19.45
C MET A 564 -20.14 25.10 -20.01
N THR A 565 -20.16 26.02 -20.97
CA THR A 565 -18.95 26.65 -21.51
C THR A 565 -18.28 27.58 -20.50
N GLU A 566 -19.05 28.34 -19.70
CA GLU A 566 -18.51 29.12 -18.57
C GLU A 566 -17.87 28.18 -17.52
N CYS A 567 -18.55 27.11 -17.14
CA CYS A 567 -18.04 26.15 -16.14
C CYS A 567 -16.74 25.48 -16.59
N LYS A 568 -16.65 25.08 -17.87
CA LYS A 568 -15.44 24.56 -18.52
C LYS A 568 -14.30 25.58 -18.45
N ALA A 569 -14.56 26.83 -18.84
CA ALA A 569 -13.57 27.91 -18.79
C ALA A 569 -13.08 28.21 -17.36
N ILE A 570 -13.97 28.20 -16.37
CA ILE A 570 -13.61 28.38 -14.95
C ILE A 570 -12.71 27.23 -14.46
N ALA A 571 -13.01 25.98 -14.81
CA ALA A 571 -12.19 24.84 -14.44
C ALA A 571 -10.77 24.92 -15.06
N ASP A 572 -10.65 25.23 -16.35
CA ASP A 572 -9.37 25.36 -17.05
C ASP A 572 -8.58 26.63 -16.65
N MET A 573 -9.21 27.62 -16.00
CA MET A 573 -8.50 28.73 -15.32
C MET A 573 -7.96 28.35 -13.93
N LYS A 574 -8.53 27.35 -13.27
CA LYS A 574 -8.20 26.96 -11.88
C LYS A 574 -7.27 25.76 -11.77
N PHE A 575 -7.25 24.89 -12.77
CA PHE A 575 -6.48 23.65 -12.79
C PHE A 575 -5.68 23.50 -14.09
N THR A 576 -4.38 23.19 -13.97
CA THR A 576 -3.55 22.75 -15.11
C THR A 576 -2.66 21.58 -14.72
N TYR A 577 -2.52 20.57 -15.59
CA TYR A 577 -1.69 19.40 -15.29
C TYR A 577 -0.48 19.35 -16.24
N VAL A 578 0.72 19.33 -15.67
CA VAL A 578 1.99 19.20 -16.40
C VAL A 578 2.63 17.86 -16.06
N VAL A 579 2.90 17.03 -17.07
CA VAL A 579 3.81 15.87 -16.93
C VAL A 579 5.13 16.23 -17.56
N SER A 580 6.22 15.99 -16.84
CA SER A 580 7.57 16.19 -17.36
C SER A 580 8.07 14.90 -17.97
N CYS A 581 7.83 14.70 -19.28
CA CYS A 581 8.24 13.53 -20.02
C CYS A 581 9.64 13.71 -20.59
N GLN A 582 10.67 13.43 -19.76
CA GLN A 582 12.07 13.76 -20.03
C GLN A 582 12.60 13.28 -21.40
N GLN A 583 12.08 12.17 -21.92
CA GLN A 583 12.51 11.53 -23.18
C GLN A 583 11.67 11.91 -24.41
N TYR A 584 10.53 12.59 -24.25
CA TYR A 584 9.54 12.78 -25.32
C TYR A 584 10.11 13.40 -26.61
N GLY A 585 11.03 14.38 -26.49
CA GLY A 585 11.69 15.00 -27.64
C GLY A 585 12.57 14.06 -28.47
N ILE A 586 13.09 12.99 -27.86
CA ILE A 586 13.83 11.93 -28.56
C ILE A 586 12.84 10.93 -29.17
N GLN A 587 11.86 10.49 -28.39
CA GLN A 587 10.85 9.51 -28.79
C GLN A 587 10.03 9.98 -30.00
N LYS A 588 9.62 11.26 -30.02
CA LYS A 588 8.98 11.91 -31.16
C LYS A 588 9.85 11.90 -32.43
N ARG A 589 11.18 12.04 -32.29
CA ARG A 589 12.12 12.01 -33.42
C ARG A 589 12.42 10.60 -33.94
N SER A 590 12.30 9.57 -33.11
CA SER A 590 12.49 8.18 -33.50
C SER A 590 11.21 7.48 -33.97
N GLY A 591 10.04 8.14 -33.94
CA GLY A 591 8.76 7.54 -34.29
C GLY A 591 8.27 6.50 -33.26
N ASP A 592 8.70 6.62 -32.01
CA ASP A 592 8.41 5.68 -30.92
C ASP A 592 6.88 5.63 -30.63
N PRO A 593 6.25 4.44 -30.53
CA PRO A 593 4.84 4.30 -30.14
C PRO A 593 4.48 5.06 -28.86
N CYS A 594 5.39 5.11 -27.87
CA CYS A 594 5.22 5.84 -26.62
C CYS A 594 4.93 7.35 -26.85
N ALA A 595 5.54 7.97 -27.88
CA ALA A 595 5.26 9.36 -28.22
C ALA A 595 3.86 9.57 -28.82
N HIS A 596 3.29 8.54 -29.46
CA HIS A 596 1.94 8.54 -30.00
C HIS A 596 0.90 8.37 -28.89
N ASP A 597 1.15 7.48 -27.91
CA ASP A 597 0.28 7.34 -26.73
C ASP A 597 0.29 8.60 -25.83
N ILE A 598 1.45 9.25 -25.66
CA ILE A 598 1.54 10.55 -24.97
C ILE A 598 0.78 11.65 -25.72
N LEU A 599 0.80 11.63 -27.06
CA LEU A 599 0.01 12.54 -27.90
C LEU A 599 -1.50 12.26 -27.78
N ARG A 600 -1.91 10.99 -27.73
CA ARG A 600 -3.29 10.57 -27.46
C ARG A 600 -3.79 11.15 -26.15
N LEU A 601 -3.02 11.04 -25.06
CA LEU A 601 -3.34 11.66 -23.77
C LEU A 601 -3.49 13.19 -23.85
N MET A 602 -2.66 13.87 -24.65
CA MET A 602 -2.82 15.32 -24.91
C MET A 602 -4.09 15.67 -25.69
N THR A 603 -4.56 14.81 -26.59
CA THR A 603 -5.81 15.03 -27.33
C THR A 603 -7.06 14.68 -26.50
N THR A 604 -6.99 13.68 -25.62
CA THR A 604 -8.11 13.27 -24.74
C THR A 604 -8.36 14.28 -23.62
N TYR A 605 -7.33 14.96 -23.11
CA TYR A 605 -7.42 15.78 -21.90
C TYR A 605 -7.03 17.26 -22.14
N PRO A 606 -7.99 18.18 -22.33
CA PRO A 606 -7.72 19.57 -22.74
C PRO A 606 -6.78 20.39 -21.84
N SER A 607 -6.66 20.06 -20.56
CA SER A 607 -5.75 20.72 -19.60
C SER A 607 -4.42 19.98 -19.35
N PHE A 608 -4.18 18.88 -20.06
CA PHE A 608 -2.93 18.12 -20.01
C PHE A 608 -1.83 18.79 -20.84
N ARG A 609 -0.63 18.91 -20.27
CA ARG A 609 0.55 19.52 -20.91
C ARG A 609 1.77 18.62 -20.70
N VAL A 610 2.62 18.53 -21.72
CA VAL A 610 3.87 17.76 -21.63
C VAL A 610 5.05 18.72 -21.66
N ALA A 611 5.89 18.66 -20.63
CA ALA A 611 7.19 19.30 -20.58
C ALA A 611 8.29 18.29 -20.92
N TYR A 612 9.37 18.69 -21.59
CA TYR A 612 10.51 17.82 -21.86
C TYR A 612 11.83 18.58 -22.04
N ILE A 613 12.96 17.85 -21.99
CA ILE A 613 14.28 18.38 -22.37
C ILE A 613 14.53 18.06 -23.84
N ASP A 614 14.71 19.10 -24.65
CA ASP A 614 15.09 18.97 -26.05
C ASP A 614 16.59 19.18 -26.21
N GLU A 615 17.32 18.09 -26.49
CA GLU A 615 18.72 18.15 -26.91
C GLU A 615 18.78 18.37 -28.43
N VAL A 616 19.50 19.40 -28.87
CA VAL A 616 19.68 19.79 -30.27
C VAL A 616 21.17 20.02 -30.54
N GLU A 617 21.70 19.45 -31.62
CA GLU A 617 23.05 19.78 -32.08
C GLU A 617 23.04 21.10 -32.86
N ALA A 618 23.91 22.02 -32.47
CA ALA A 618 24.13 23.31 -33.13
C ALA A 618 25.59 23.41 -33.60
N PRO A 619 25.92 24.30 -34.57
CA PRO A 619 27.30 24.60 -34.91
C PRO A 619 28.07 25.10 -33.69
N SER A 620 29.26 24.57 -33.43
CA SER A 620 30.11 25.05 -32.33
C SER A 620 30.67 26.44 -32.62
N GLN A 621 30.94 27.20 -31.56
CA GLN A 621 31.74 28.43 -31.64
C GLN A 621 33.25 28.17 -31.46
N ASP A 622 33.64 26.98 -31.02
CA ASP A 622 35.04 26.55 -30.91
C ASP A 622 35.52 25.94 -32.24
N ARG A 623 36.60 26.48 -32.81
CA ARG A 623 37.19 26.01 -34.08
C ARG A 623 37.65 24.55 -34.03
N ASN A 624 37.91 24.00 -32.85
CA ASN A 624 38.34 22.60 -32.68
C ASN A 624 37.19 21.59 -32.68
N LYS A 625 35.93 22.04 -32.75
CA LYS A 625 34.74 21.20 -32.58
C LYS A 625 33.70 21.52 -33.67
N LYS A 626 33.06 20.50 -34.26
CA LYS A 626 32.07 20.72 -35.33
C LYS A 626 30.67 21.07 -34.81
N THR A 627 30.22 20.39 -33.76
CA THR A 627 28.91 20.61 -33.15
C THR A 627 28.99 20.76 -31.62
N ASP A 628 28.09 21.56 -31.07
CA ASP A 628 27.81 21.67 -29.64
C ASP A 628 26.37 21.24 -29.35
N LYS A 629 26.19 20.54 -28.22
CA LYS A 629 24.86 20.12 -27.75
C LYS A 629 24.21 21.25 -26.96
N VAL A 630 23.10 21.75 -27.48
CA VAL A 630 22.30 22.81 -26.86
C VAL A 630 21.02 22.19 -26.31
N TYR A 631 20.71 22.53 -25.06
CA TYR A 631 19.57 22.00 -24.32
C TYR A 631 18.48 23.06 -24.21
N TYR A 632 17.22 22.65 -24.35
CA TYR A 632 16.06 23.50 -24.11
C TYR A 632 15.06 22.79 -23.19
N SER A 633 14.41 23.53 -22.31
CA SER A 633 13.18 23.07 -21.66
C SER A 633 12.00 23.50 -22.55
N VAL A 634 11.15 22.55 -22.92
CA VAL A 634 10.06 22.75 -23.89
C VAL A 634 8.73 22.37 -23.24
N LEU A 635 7.66 23.10 -23.58
CA LEU A 635 6.28 22.78 -23.20
C LEU A 635 5.41 22.64 -24.45
N VAL A 636 4.66 21.54 -24.55
CA VAL A 636 3.68 21.27 -25.63
C VAL A 636 2.27 21.01 -25.09
N LYS A 637 1.29 21.11 -25.98
CA LYS A 637 -0.11 20.67 -25.84
C LYS A 637 -0.61 20.10 -27.16
N ALA A 638 -1.76 19.44 -27.18
CA ALA A 638 -2.46 19.18 -28.44
C ALA A 638 -2.94 20.49 -29.11
N ALA A 639 -2.95 20.49 -30.45
CA ALA A 639 -3.65 21.47 -31.27
C ALA A 639 -5.18 21.23 -31.23
N VAL A 640 -5.96 22.31 -31.28
CA VAL A 640 -7.44 22.25 -31.19
C VAL A 640 -8.09 21.96 -32.55
N THR A 641 -7.39 22.25 -33.64
CA THR A 641 -7.79 22.02 -35.02
C THR A 641 -6.74 21.15 -35.71
N LYS A 642 -7.18 20.14 -36.49
CA LYS A 642 -6.32 19.60 -37.55
C LYS A 642 -6.07 20.74 -38.55
N SER A 643 -4.82 20.96 -38.93
CA SER A 643 -4.49 21.76 -40.12
C SER A 643 -4.73 20.91 -41.36
N ASP A 644 -5.28 21.49 -42.42
CA ASP A 644 -5.41 20.80 -43.71
C ASP A 644 -4.04 20.61 -44.42
N ASP A 645 -2.98 21.27 -43.92
CA ASP A 645 -1.58 21.04 -44.33
C ASP A 645 -1.08 19.64 -43.92
N PRO A 646 -0.69 18.76 -44.86
CA PRO A 646 -0.07 17.48 -44.56
C PRO A 646 1.41 17.65 -44.15
N GLY A 647 1.63 18.08 -42.91
CA GLY A 647 2.98 18.22 -42.34
C GLY A 647 3.09 18.82 -40.94
N GLN A 648 2.05 19.46 -40.39
CA GLN A 648 2.10 19.99 -39.03
C GLN A 648 1.82 18.87 -38.01
N SER A 649 2.65 18.76 -36.97
CA SER A 649 2.44 17.80 -35.89
C SER A 649 1.34 18.25 -34.94
N LEU A 650 0.48 17.33 -34.50
CA LEU A 650 -0.65 17.61 -33.61
C LEU A 650 -0.25 18.16 -32.23
N ASP A 651 1.01 18.06 -31.81
CA ASP A 651 1.55 18.77 -30.65
C ASP A 651 2.06 20.17 -31.01
N GLN A 652 1.44 21.20 -30.43
CA GLN A 652 1.83 22.60 -30.54
C GLN A 652 2.80 22.97 -29.41
N VAL A 653 4.01 23.41 -29.78
CA VAL A 653 4.97 24.02 -28.84
C VAL A 653 4.45 25.37 -28.34
N ILE A 654 4.35 25.52 -27.02
CA ILE A 654 3.91 26.75 -26.35
C ILE A 654 5.13 27.59 -25.93
N TYR A 655 6.15 26.95 -25.35
CA TYR A 655 7.37 27.59 -24.87
C TYR A 655 8.60 26.73 -25.19
N LYS A 656 9.71 27.38 -25.55
CA LYS A 656 11.03 26.75 -25.73
C LYS A 656 12.10 27.63 -25.10
N ILE A 657 12.61 27.22 -23.93
CA ILE A 657 13.51 28.01 -23.09
C ILE A 657 14.91 27.39 -23.14
N LYS A 658 15.91 28.13 -23.62
CA LYS A 658 17.30 27.65 -23.69
C LYS A 658 17.88 27.48 -22.29
N LEU A 659 18.45 26.30 -22.03
CA LEU A 659 19.10 25.94 -20.78
C LEU A 659 20.61 26.29 -20.83
N PRO A 660 21.27 26.52 -19.68
CA PRO A 660 22.70 26.87 -19.63
C PRO A 660 23.65 25.69 -19.92
N GLY A 661 23.11 24.47 -20.03
CA GLY A 661 23.83 23.22 -20.27
C GLY A 661 22.88 22.02 -20.10
N ASN A 662 23.43 20.82 -20.03
CA ASN A 662 22.63 19.63 -19.67
C ASN A 662 22.10 19.81 -18.24
N ALA A 663 20.77 19.78 -18.09
CA ALA A 663 20.10 19.93 -16.80
C ALA A 663 20.12 18.64 -15.96
N ILE A 664 20.40 17.48 -16.57
CA ILE A 664 20.44 16.17 -15.91
C ILE A 664 21.80 16.01 -15.20
N LEU A 665 21.80 15.96 -13.86
CA LEU A 665 23.02 15.97 -13.05
C LEU A 665 23.22 14.67 -12.25
N GLY A 666 22.16 14.09 -11.68
CA GLY A 666 22.17 12.82 -10.96
C GLY A 666 20.95 11.93 -11.26
N GLU A 667 20.17 11.60 -10.22
CA GLU A 667 19.09 10.59 -10.21
C GLU A 667 17.96 10.82 -11.25
N GLY A 668 17.78 12.03 -11.77
CA GLY A 668 16.82 12.34 -12.83
C GLY A 668 15.49 12.89 -12.30
N LYS A 669 14.84 12.26 -11.31
CA LYS A 669 13.58 12.75 -10.70
C LYS A 669 13.65 14.23 -10.29
N PRO A 670 14.66 14.71 -9.51
CA PRO A 670 14.69 16.11 -9.11
C PRO A 670 15.02 17.05 -10.27
N GLU A 671 15.84 16.66 -11.23
CA GLU A 671 16.12 17.47 -12.42
C GLU A 671 14.87 17.61 -13.32
N ASN A 672 14.11 16.52 -13.50
CA ASN A 672 12.88 16.45 -14.27
C ASN A 672 11.80 17.38 -13.67
N GLN A 673 11.59 17.29 -12.36
CA GLN A 673 10.72 18.22 -11.62
C GLN A 673 11.16 19.69 -11.74
N ASN A 674 12.45 19.98 -11.51
CA ASN A 674 12.94 21.36 -11.46
C ASN A 674 13.03 22.07 -12.82
N HIS A 675 13.17 21.36 -13.95
CA HIS A 675 13.07 22.03 -15.26
C HIS A 675 11.62 22.29 -15.69
N ALA A 676 10.65 21.51 -15.22
CA ALA A 676 9.24 21.65 -15.60
C ALA A 676 8.43 22.58 -14.69
N ILE A 677 8.87 22.82 -13.45
CA ILE A 677 8.14 23.66 -12.49
C ILE A 677 7.84 25.08 -13.03
N ILE A 678 8.68 25.63 -13.90
CA ILE A 678 8.48 26.94 -14.56
C ILE A 678 7.25 26.99 -15.50
N PHE A 679 6.75 25.83 -15.95
CA PHE A 679 5.58 25.72 -16.82
C PHE A 679 4.27 25.58 -16.05
N THR A 680 4.32 25.21 -14.76
CA THR A 680 3.15 25.17 -13.87
C THR A 680 2.51 26.57 -13.70
N ARG A 681 1.23 26.62 -13.34
CA ARG A 681 0.44 27.84 -13.14
C ARG A 681 -0.33 27.79 -11.81
N GLY A 682 -1.01 28.88 -11.47
CA GLY A 682 -1.71 29.05 -10.18
C GLY A 682 -0.80 29.43 -9.01
N GLU A 683 -1.31 29.29 -7.80
CA GLU A 683 -0.65 29.64 -6.53
C GLU A 683 -0.17 28.39 -5.77
N CYS A 684 -0.86 27.27 -5.96
CA CYS A 684 -0.52 25.98 -5.33
C CYS A 684 0.04 24.97 -6.36
N LEU A 685 0.82 24.01 -5.90
CA LEU A 685 1.43 22.95 -6.73
C LEU A 685 1.40 21.61 -6.01
N GLN A 686 0.67 20.62 -6.52
CA GLN A 686 0.77 19.24 -6.06
C GLN A 686 1.89 18.52 -6.82
N THR A 687 2.74 17.80 -6.09
CA THR A 687 3.73 16.89 -6.67
C THR A 687 3.19 15.47 -6.61
N ILE A 688 3.21 14.77 -7.74
CA ILE A 688 2.68 13.41 -7.88
C ILE A 688 3.81 12.53 -8.42
N ASP A 689 4.03 11.37 -7.81
CA ASP A 689 4.93 10.34 -8.35
C ASP A 689 4.18 9.50 -9.40
N MET A 690 4.93 8.93 -10.35
CA MET A 690 4.39 8.23 -11.52
C MET A 690 3.31 7.21 -11.14
N ASN A 691 3.55 6.39 -10.12
CA ASN A 691 2.65 5.33 -9.67
C ASN A 691 1.48 5.79 -8.76
N GLN A 692 1.23 7.08 -8.57
CA GLN A 692 0.09 7.59 -7.79
C GLN A 692 -1.12 7.93 -8.68
N GLU A 693 -2.33 7.62 -8.21
CA GLU A 693 -3.60 7.94 -8.89
C GLU A 693 -4.54 8.74 -7.99
N HIS A 694 -5.43 9.55 -8.57
CA HIS A 694 -6.50 10.20 -7.81
C HIS A 694 -7.83 9.49 -8.03
N TYR A 695 -8.68 9.48 -7.00
CA TYR A 695 -10.05 8.99 -7.07
C TYR A 695 -11.04 10.15 -7.31
N MET A 696 -12.14 9.88 -8.03
CA MET A 696 -13.12 10.90 -8.44
C MET A 696 -13.84 11.55 -7.25
N GLU A 697 -14.26 10.75 -6.28
CA GLU A 697 -14.91 11.20 -5.06
C GLU A 697 -13.98 12.03 -4.16
N GLU A 698 -12.69 11.69 -4.16
CA GLU A 698 -11.67 12.41 -3.41
C GLU A 698 -11.35 13.78 -4.04
N ALA A 699 -11.37 13.87 -5.38
CA ALA A 699 -11.09 15.10 -6.12
C ALA A 699 -12.05 16.25 -5.77
N LEU A 700 -13.30 15.92 -5.37
CA LEU A 700 -14.31 16.88 -4.92
C LEU A 700 -13.88 17.69 -3.67
N LYS A 701 -12.92 17.17 -2.87
CA LYS A 701 -12.43 17.82 -1.64
C LYS A 701 -11.26 18.78 -1.86
N MET A 702 -10.73 18.89 -3.09
CA MET A 702 -9.55 19.72 -3.35
C MET A 702 -9.77 21.20 -3.01
N ARG A 703 -10.96 21.74 -3.28
CA ARG A 703 -11.29 23.13 -2.89
C ARG A 703 -11.35 23.37 -1.37
N ASN A 704 -11.63 22.34 -0.58
CA ASN A 704 -11.58 22.40 0.88
C ASN A 704 -10.15 22.27 1.41
N LEU A 705 -9.33 21.43 0.78
CA LEU A 705 -7.92 21.26 1.14
C LEU A 705 -7.10 22.53 0.89
N LEU A 706 -7.34 23.24 -0.22
CA LEU A 706 -6.58 24.46 -0.52
C LEU A 706 -6.87 25.62 0.44
N GLU A 707 -8.03 25.67 1.10
CA GLU A 707 -8.32 26.65 2.16
C GLU A 707 -7.44 26.45 3.41
N GLU A 708 -6.87 25.26 3.64
CA GLU A 708 -5.97 25.02 4.78
C GLU A 708 -4.69 25.90 4.69
N PHE A 709 -4.27 26.34 3.48
CA PHE A 709 -3.22 27.36 3.32
C PHE A 709 -3.60 28.71 3.94
N LEU A 710 -4.89 29.02 4.07
CA LEU A 710 -5.43 30.26 4.62
C LEU A 710 -5.76 30.15 6.12
N GLU A 711 -5.58 28.97 6.73
CA GLU A 711 -5.80 28.69 8.15
C GLU A 711 -4.49 28.70 8.96
N LYS A 712 -4.47 29.42 10.09
CA LYS A 712 -3.31 29.43 11.02
C LYS A 712 -3.45 28.37 12.11
N HIS A 713 -3.22 27.11 11.78
CA HIS A 713 -3.39 25.97 12.71
C HIS A 713 -2.51 25.99 13.99
N ASP A 714 -1.48 26.84 14.06
CA ASP A 714 -0.65 27.07 15.25
C ASP A 714 -0.90 28.44 15.91
N GLY A 715 -1.77 29.28 15.32
CA GLY A 715 -2.03 30.67 15.69
C GLY A 715 -0.99 31.68 15.19
N VAL A 716 0.07 31.25 14.50
CA VAL A 716 1.24 32.08 14.15
C VAL A 716 1.47 32.13 12.65
N ARG A 717 1.64 30.98 11.99
CA ARG A 717 2.09 30.86 10.59
C ARG A 717 1.06 30.16 9.71
N TYR A 718 1.07 30.49 8.42
CA TYR A 718 0.33 29.73 7.41
C TYR A 718 1.13 28.48 7.02
N PRO A 719 0.47 27.38 6.59
CA PRO A 719 1.15 26.27 5.94
C PRO A 719 1.86 26.73 4.66
N SER A 720 2.96 26.05 4.32
CA SER A 720 3.64 26.14 3.03
C SER A 720 3.67 24.80 2.30
N ILE A 721 3.37 23.70 3.01
CA ILE A 721 3.15 22.35 2.46
C ILE A 721 1.97 21.70 3.21
N LEU A 722 0.93 21.31 2.48
CA LEU A 722 -0.20 20.53 2.98
C LEU A 722 0.02 19.04 2.69
N GLY A 723 0.05 18.23 3.73
CA GLY A 723 0.21 16.78 3.62
C GLY A 723 -1.11 16.03 3.45
N VAL A 724 -1.13 15.06 2.54
CA VAL A 724 -2.26 14.15 2.28
C VAL A 724 -1.82 12.70 2.56
N ARG A 725 -2.75 11.84 2.96
CA ARG A 725 -2.48 10.40 3.16
C ARG A 725 -2.52 9.62 1.84
N GLU A 726 -1.76 8.53 1.78
CA GLU A 726 -1.71 7.62 0.64
C GLU A 726 -2.54 6.36 0.91
N HIS A 727 -3.05 5.73 -0.14
CA HIS A 727 -3.74 4.42 -0.10
C HIS A 727 -3.06 3.43 -1.05
N ILE A 728 -2.48 2.37 -0.50
CA ILE A 728 -1.63 1.43 -1.26
C ILE A 728 -2.49 0.30 -1.85
N PHE A 729 -2.96 0.50 -3.07
CA PHE A 729 -3.93 -0.40 -3.72
C PHE A 729 -3.35 -1.77 -4.12
N THR A 730 -2.03 -1.90 -4.24
CA THR A 730 -1.39 -3.20 -4.58
C THR A 730 -1.35 -4.19 -3.41
N GLY A 731 -1.79 -3.80 -2.21
CA GLY A 731 -1.77 -4.64 -1.01
C GLY A 731 -2.66 -5.89 -1.05
N SER A 732 -3.56 -6.03 -2.03
CA SER A 732 -4.43 -7.20 -2.21
C SER A 732 -3.78 -8.36 -2.99
N VAL A 733 -2.62 -8.13 -3.63
CA VAL A 733 -2.01 -9.04 -4.61
C VAL A 733 -1.35 -10.27 -3.97
N SER A 734 -0.66 -10.08 -2.85
CA SER A 734 0.05 -11.15 -2.11
C SER A 734 0.15 -10.78 -0.63
N SER A 735 0.43 -11.78 0.23
CA SER A 735 0.72 -11.53 1.66
C SER A 735 1.89 -10.56 1.85
N LEU A 736 2.94 -10.72 1.05
CA LEU A 736 4.11 -9.83 0.99
C LEU A 736 3.71 -8.37 0.67
N ALA A 737 2.84 -8.16 -0.33
CA ALA A 737 2.33 -6.83 -0.66
C ALA A 737 1.41 -6.27 0.45
N TRP A 738 0.62 -7.13 1.10
CA TRP A 738 -0.26 -6.75 2.21
C TRP A 738 0.54 -6.29 3.44
N PHE A 739 1.62 -6.99 3.80
CA PHE A 739 2.48 -6.62 4.93
C PHE A 739 3.12 -5.24 4.72
N MET A 740 3.70 -5.01 3.54
CA MET A 740 4.29 -3.70 3.18
C MET A 740 3.24 -2.61 3.12
N SER A 741 2.06 -2.89 2.55
CA SER A 741 0.92 -1.97 2.51
C SER A 741 0.49 -1.55 3.92
N ASN A 742 0.37 -2.48 4.88
CA ASN A 742 0.02 -2.16 6.26
C ASN A 742 1.14 -1.35 6.98
N GLN A 743 2.41 -1.69 6.76
CA GLN A 743 3.55 -0.97 7.33
C GLN A 743 3.61 0.49 6.84
N GLU A 744 3.56 0.72 5.53
CA GLU A 744 3.59 2.07 4.96
C GLU A 744 2.28 2.83 5.27
N THR A 745 1.11 2.17 5.26
CA THR A 745 -0.15 2.78 5.72
C THR A 745 0.00 3.39 7.12
N SER A 746 0.69 2.69 8.03
CA SER A 746 0.98 3.21 9.38
C SER A 746 1.92 4.42 9.39
N PHE A 747 2.90 4.48 8.48
CA PHE A 747 3.74 5.66 8.32
C PHE A 747 2.96 6.86 7.78
N VAL A 748 2.23 6.70 6.68
CA VAL A 748 1.54 7.80 5.94
C VAL A 748 0.32 8.37 6.66
N THR A 749 -0.15 7.70 7.72
CA THR A 749 -1.28 8.13 8.58
C THR A 749 -0.80 8.50 9.98
N ILE A 750 -0.85 7.57 10.96
CA ILE A 750 -0.53 7.81 12.37
C ILE A 750 0.90 8.35 12.58
N GLY A 751 1.87 7.97 11.72
CA GLY A 751 3.19 8.59 11.66
C GLY A 751 3.12 10.09 11.29
N GLN A 752 2.67 10.41 10.07
CA GLN A 752 2.52 11.79 9.59
C GLN A 752 1.66 12.67 10.51
N ARG A 753 0.58 12.11 11.07
CA ARG A 753 -0.30 12.70 12.09
C ARG A 753 0.49 13.20 13.30
N VAL A 754 1.27 12.33 13.93
CA VAL A 754 2.08 12.66 15.13
C VAL A 754 3.22 13.63 14.80
N LEU A 755 3.87 13.46 13.64
CA LEU A 755 4.91 14.38 13.13
C LEU A 755 4.39 15.82 12.97
N ALA A 756 3.17 15.99 12.45
CA ALA A 756 2.55 17.30 12.27
C ALA A 756 2.03 17.91 13.59
N ASN A 757 1.44 17.10 14.47
CA ASN A 757 0.88 17.50 15.76
C ASN A 757 0.82 16.28 16.70
N PRO A 758 1.58 16.23 17.81
CA PRO A 758 2.19 17.36 18.49
C PRO A 758 3.60 17.78 18.02
N LEU A 759 4.35 16.93 17.30
CA LEU A 759 5.82 17.04 17.28
C LEU A 759 6.42 18.19 16.46
N ARG A 760 5.65 18.79 15.53
CA ARG A 760 6.09 19.90 14.65
C ARG A 760 7.37 19.61 13.85
N VAL A 761 7.56 18.36 13.42
CA VAL A 761 8.69 17.92 12.58
C VAL A 761 8.23 17.08 11.37
N ARG A 762 7.01 17.32 10.86
CA ARG A 762 6.66 16.82 9.53
C ARG A 762 7.52 17.52 8.48
N PHE A 763 8.04 16.73 7.55
CA PHE A 763 8.68 17.19 6.33
C PHE A 763 7.92 16.61 5.13
N HIS A 764 8.34 16.98 3.92
CA HIS A 764 7.88 16.30 2.70
C HIS A 764 8.64 14.98 2.54
N TYR A 765 7.99 13.93 2.04
CA TYR A 765 8.57 12.58 1.94
C TYR A 765 8.24 11.88 0.59
N GLY A 766 8.16 12.63 -0.52
CA GLY A 766 7.67 12.10 -1.81
C GLY A 766 6.20 11.68 -1.77
N HIS A 767 5.45 12.22 -0.82
CA HIS A 767 4.01 12.03 -0.66
C HIS A 767 3.25 12.97 -1.61
N PRO A 768 1.95 12.77 -1.87
CA PRO A 768 1.14 13.59 -2.78
C PRO A 768 0.75 14.96 -2.18
N ASP A 769 1.73 15.63 -1.55
CA ASP A 769 1.62 16.90 -0.87
C ASP A 769 1.36 18.06 -1.84
N ILE A 770 0.66 19.09 -1.35
CA ILE A 770 0.45 20.34 -2.07
C ILE A 770 1.34 21.42 -1.46
N PHE A 771 2.08 22.13 -2.30
CA PHE A 771 3.02 23.20 -1.93
C PHE A 771 2.43 24.57 -2.22
N ASP A 772 2.75 25.56 -1.39
CA ASP A 772 2.75 26.97 -1.80
C ASP A 772 3.82 27.11 -2.89
N ARG A 773 3.38 27.35 -4.12
CA ARG A 773 4.24 27.39 -5.30
C ARG A 773 5.11 28.64 -5.32
N LEU A 774 4.61 29.77 -4.83
CA LEU A 774 5.31 31.05 -4.80
C LEU A 774 6.44 31.02 -3.76
N PHE A 775 6.18 30.41 -2.60
CA PHE A 775 7.18 30.16 -1.57
C PHE A 775 8.32 29.26 -2.09
N HIS A 776 8.00 28.16 -2.78
CA HIS A 776 9.02 27.19 -3.18
C HIS A 776 9.82 27.62 -4.42
N LEU A 777 9.17 28.25 -5.43
CA LEU A 777 9.84 28.80 -6.61
C LEU A 777 10.94 29.82 -6.28
N THR A 778 10.75 30.64 -5.25
CA THR A 778 11.64 31.80 -5.01
C THR A 778 13.08 31.42 -4.61
N ARG A 779 13.29 30.41 -3.75
CA ARG A 779 14.63 30.01 -3.24
C ARG A 779 14.76 28.53 -2.84
N GLY A 780 14.27 27.60 -3.65
CA GLY A 780 14.50 26.17 -3.39
C GLY A 780 14.12 25.19 -4.48
N GLY A 781 13.05 25.46 -5.23
CA GLY A 781 12.36 24.40 -5.97
C GLY A 781 11.63 23.45 -5.01
N ILE A 782 11.28 22.27 -5.50
CA ILE A 782 10.51 21.24 -4.78
C ILE A 782 11.32 19.97 -4.44
N SER A 783 12.56 19.87 -4.94
CA SER A 783 13.46 18.73 -4.71
C SER A 783 14.91 19.12 -5.03
N LYS A 784 15.89 18.39 -4.48
CA LYS A 784 17.29 18.79 -4.46
C LYS A 784 18.18 17.94 -5.39
N ALA A 785 18.29 18.37 -6.65
CA ALA A 785 19.18 17.77 -7.66
C ALA A 785 20.66 17.76 -7.23
N SER A 786 21.37 16.66 -7.51
CA SER A 786 22.77 16.45 -7.10
C SER A 786 23.36 15.18 -7.71
N LYS A 787 24.67 15.18 -8.01
CA LYS A 787 25.34 14.12 -8.78
C LYS A 787 25.67 12.82 -8.04
N ILE A 788 25.77 12.87 -6.71
CA ILE A 788 26.36 11.78 -5.88
C ILE A 788 25.68 11.63 -4.51
N ILE A 789 25.22 12.74 -3.92
CA ILE A 789 24.64 12.79 -2.56
C ILE A 789 23.24 13.43 -2.57
N ASN A 790 22.49 13.33 -1.48
CA ASN A 790 21.07 13.70 -1.34
C ASN A 790 20.12 12.70 -2.03
N LEU A 791 20.37 11.40 -1.90
CA LEU A 791 19.57 10.29 -2.47
C LEU A 791 18.09 10.26 -2.01
N SER A 792 17.74 11.01 -0.96
CA SER A 792 16.36 11.41 -0.63
C SER A 792 16.18 12.89 -1.00
N GLU A 793 15.92 13.18 -2.26
CA GLU A 793 15.87 14.52 -2.84
C GLU A 793 14.69 15.37 -2.33
N ASP A 794 13.57 14.71 -2.04
CA ASP A 794 12.27 15.30 -1.71
C ASP A 794 12.25 15.94 -0.30
N ILE A 795 12.90 15.31 0.70
CA ILE A 795 12.87 15.77 2.10
C ILE A 795 13.53 17.14 2.29
N PHE A 796 14.43 17.52 1.39
CA PHE A 796 15.07 18.83 1.39
C PHE A 796 14.10 19.99 1.12
N ALA A 797 12.95 19.75 0.49
CA ALA A 797 11.90 20.77 0.39
C ALA A 797 11.24 21.02 1.76
N GLY A 798 10.98 19.97 2.54
CA GLY A 798 10.52 20.09 3.93
C GLY A 798 11.53 20.80 4.83
N PHE A 799 12.83 20.54 4.65
CA PHE A 799 13.89 21.28 5.35
C PHE A 799 13.97 22.75 4.90
N ASN A 800 13.88 23.03 3.60
CA ASN A 800 13.89 24.40 3.03
C ASN A 800 12.70 25.22 3.54
N SER A 801 11.51 24.61 3.52
CA SER A 801 10.27 25.13 4.10
C SER A 801 10.47 25.53 5.56
N THR A 802 10.86 24.59 6.43
CA THR A 802 11.04 24.83 7.85
C THR A 802 12.08 25.93 8.12
N LEU A 803 13.25 25.86 7.46
CA LEU A 803 14.35 26.85 7.57
C LEU A 803 14.00 28.28 7.12
N ARG A 804 12.85 28.46 6.48
CA ARG A 804 12.29 29.73 5.98
C ARG A 804 10.98 30.10 6.67
N GLU A 805 10.77 29.62 7.90
CA GLU A 805 9.58 29.88 8.72
C GLU A 805 8.27 29.29 8.14
N GLY A 806 8.37 28.36 7.18
CA GLY A 806 7.24 27.58 6.69
C GLY A 806 6.70 26.60 7.73
N ASN A 807 5.48 26.12 7.51
CA ASN A 807 4.81 25.10 8.33
C ASN A 807 4.31 23.97 7.44
N VAL A 808 4.37 22.74 7.94
CA VAL A 808 4.06 21.51 7.19
C VAL A 808 2.98 20.73 7.93
N THR A 809 1.80 20.63 7.33
CA THR A 809 0.60 20.04 7.96
C THR A 809 0.29 18.65 7.41
N HIS A 810 -0.71 17.98 7.98
CA HIS A 810 -1.22 16.70 7.50
C HIS A 810 -2.74 16.57 7.72
N HIS A 811 -3.44 16.16 6.67
CA HIS A 811 -4.90 16.14 6.56
C HIS A 811 -5.35 14.76 6.07
N GLU A 812 -6.20 14.10 6.86
CA GLU A 812 -6.54 12.68 6.71
C GLU A 812 -7.97 12.46 6.19
N TYR A 813 -8.68 13.53 5.88
CA TYR A 813 -10.00 13.50 5.25
C TYR A 813 -9.94 13.33 3.73
N MET A 814 -8.75 13.33 3.13
CA MET A 814 -8.54 13.17 1.68
C MET A 814 -7.42 12.15 1.46
N GLN A 815 -7.52 11.31 0.44
CA GLN A 815 -6.50 10.30 0.12
C GLN A 815 -6.24 10.15 -1.38
N VAL A 816 -5.00 9.77 -1.71
CA VAL A 816 -4.53 9.51 -3.08
C VAL A 816 -4.09 8.06 -3.18
N GLY A 817 -4.41 7.37 -4.27
CA GLY A 817 -3.99 5.99 -4.50
C GLY A 817 -2.50 5.91 -4.85
N LYS A 818 -1.82 4.83 -4.45
CA LYS A 818 -0.40 4.58 -4.70
C LYS A 818 -0.15 3.13 -5.10
N GLY A 819 0.48 2.94 -6.25
CA GLY A 819 1.07 1.67 -6.65
C GLY A 819 2.34 1.42 -5.85
N ARG A 820 2.47 0.20 -5.31
CA ARG A 820 3.72 -0.26 -4.72
C ARG A 820 4.12 -1.59 -5.32
N ASP A 821 5.42 -1.71 -5.59
CA ASP A 821 6.02 -2.91 -6.14
C ASP A 821 5.79 -4.10 -5.20
N VAL A 822 5.15 -5.13 -5.75
CA VAL A 822 4.82 -6.38 -5.04
C VAL A 822 5.96 -7.41 -5.13
N GLY A 823 6.92 -7.20 -6.03
CA GLY A 823 8.12 -8.00 -6.16
C GLY A 823 9.21 -7.47 -5.23
N LEU A 824 9.61 -8.26 -4.23
CA LEU A 824 10.33 -7.64 -3.13
C LEU A 824 11.72 -7.10 -3.47
N ASN A 825 12.48 -7.65 -4.43
CA ASN A 825 13.82 -7.09 -4.71
C ASN A 825 13.78 -5.56 -4.95
N GLN A 826 12.64 -5.05 -5.45
CA GLN A 826 12.32 -3.62 -5.54
C GLN A 826 12.13 -2.96 -4.15
N ILE A 827 11.29 -3.52 -3.26
CA ILE A 827 11.13 -3.11 -1.85
C ILE A 827 12.46 -3.13 -1.06
N SER A 828 13.31 -4.15 -1.25
CA SER A 828 14.64 -4.24 -0.59
C SER A 828 15.57 -3.11 -1.05
N LEU A 829 15.61 -2.85 -2.36
CA LEU A 829 16.33 -1.71 -2.93
C LEU A 829 15.72 -0.36 -2.50
N PHE A 830 14.40 -0.30 -2.28
CA PHE A 830 13.70 0.89 -1.78
C PHE A 830 14.05 1.20 -0.31
N GLU A 831 13.99 0.22 0.59
CA GLU A 831 14.44 0.39 1.98
C GLU A 831 15.93 0.74 2.05
N ALA A 832 16.77 0.11 1.21
CA ALA A 832 18.17 0.48 1.09
C ALA A 832 18.35 1.93 0.57
N LYS A 833 17.53 2.40 -0.38
CA LYS A 833 17.54 3.80 -0.85
C LYS A 833 17.18 4.77 0.29
N ILE A 834 16.14 4.48 1.09
CA ILE A 834 15.78 5.34 2.22
C ILE A 834 16.86 5.32 3.31
N ALA A 835 17.38 4.15 3.67
CA ALA A 835 18.41 4.02 4.71
C ALA A 835 19.70 4.77 4.33
N ASN A 836 20.18 4.61 3.08
CA ASN A 836 21.32 5.34 2.56
C ASN A 836 21.05 6.85 2.50
N GLY A 837 19.87 7.27 2.01
CA GLY A 837 19.48 8.67 1.96
C GLY A 837 19.38 9.34 3.33
N ASN A 838 18.93 8.63 4.37
CA ASN A 838 18.98 9.10 5.76
C ASN A 838 20.41 9.15 6.31
N GLY A 839 21.27 8.21 5.93
CA GLY A 839 22.71 8.28 6.20
C GLY A 839 23.34 9.55 5.61
N GLU A 840 23.06 9.87 4.35
CA GLU A 840 23.56 11.08 3.68
C GLU A 840 23.03 12.38 4.27
N GLN A 841 21.78 12.40 4.79
CA GLN A 841 21.22 13.59 5.45
C GLN A 841 22.10 14.08 6.61
N THR A 842 22.84 13.19 7.29
CA THR A 842 23.80 13.55 8.36
C THR A 842 24.91 14.50 7.88
N LEU A 843 25.32 14.38 6.61
CA LEU A 843 26.33 15.22 5.98
C LEU A 843 25.75 16.54 5.43
N SER A 844 24.42 16.70 5.50
CA SER A 844 23.75 17.84 4.87
C SER A 844 23.85 19.11 5.71
N ARG A 845 24.18 20.21 5.03
CA ARG A 845 24.15 21.58 5.60
C ARG A 845 22.77 21.97 6.14
N ASP A 846 21.72 21.31 5.67
CA ASP A 846 20.34 21.67 5.96
C ASP A 846 19.88 21.02 7.28
N ILE A 847 20.21 19.75 7.54
CA ILE A 847 20.14 19.15 8.89
C ILE A 847 21.03 19.91 9.88
N TYR A 848 22.26 20.26 9.51
CA TYR A 848 23.16 21.06 10.37
C TYR A 848 22.51 22.38 10.81
N ARG A 849 21.80 23.07 9.90
CA ARG A 849 21.08 24.32 10.21
C ARG A 849 19.88 24.10 11.12
N LEU A 850 19.10 23.03 10.90
CA LEU A 850 17.96 22.68 11.76
C LEU A 850 18.43 22.37 13.18
N GLY A 851 19.48 21.55 13.34
CA GLY A 851 20.05 21.22 14.66
C GLY A 851 20.64 22.41 15.42
N HIS A 852 21.04 23.49 14.74
CA HIS A 852 21.49 24.74 15.37
C HIS A 852 20.35 25.71 15.72
N ARG A 853 19.08 25.29 15.61
CA ARG A 853 17.90 26.18 15.73
C ARG A 853 16.67 25.55 16.36
N PHE A 854 16.44 24.25 16.17
CA PHE A 854 15.44 23.53 16.94
C PHE A 854 15.80 23.57 18.43
N ASP A 855 14.78 23.67 19.28
CA ASP A 855 14.94 23.39 20.70
C ASP A 855 15.25 21.90 20.92
N PHE A 856 15.68 21.56 22.14
CA PHE A 856 16.08 20.20 22.49
C PHE A 856 14.99 19.15 22.17
N PHE A 857 13.73 19.42 22.45
CA PHE A 857 12.64 18.45 22.27
C PHE A 857 12.24 18.32 20.80
N ARG A 858 12.18 19.42 20.05
CA ARG A 858 11.95 19.37 18.60
C ARG A 858 13.11 18.70 17.85
N MET A 859 14.35 18.88 18.30
CA MET A 859 15.50 18.15 17.76
C MET A 859 15.45 16.66 18.11
N LEU A 860 14.99 16.30 19.32
CA LEU A 860 14.78 14.91 19.72
C LEU A 860 13.71 14.23 18.87
N SER A 861 12.60 14.93 18.57
CA SER A 861 11.61 14.51 17.56
C SER A 861 12.27 14.28 16.20
N CYS A 862 13.02 15.27 15.68
CA CYS A 862 13.66 15.20 14.37
C CYS A 862 14.65 14.01 14.26
N TYR A 863 15.38 13.71 15.34
CA TYR A 863 16.33 12.61 15.38
C TYR A 863 15.65 11.24 15.29
N TYR A 864 14.76 10.89 16.24
CA TYR A 864 14.13 9.57 16.31
C TYR A 864 13.10 9.28 15.19
N THR A 865 12.86 10.25 14.30
CA THR A 865 11.95 10.14 13.14
C THR A 865 12.66 10.15 11.78
N THR A 866 13.99 10.37 11.76
CA THR A 866 14.81 10.32 10.54
C THR A 866 16.05 9.44 10.77
N ILE A 867 17.23 10.06 10.90
CA ILE A 867 18.54 9.44 11.10
C ILE A 867 18.57 8.47 12.30
N GLY A 868 17.94 8.83 13.41
CA GLY A 868 17.97 8.10 14.68
C GLY A 868 17.25 6.76 14.64
N PHE A 869 16.24 6.60 13.77
CA PHE A 869 15.56 5.32 13.57
C PHE A 869 16.53 4.28 12.99
N TYR A 870 17.18 4.62 11.87
CA TYR A 870 18.16 3.73 11.22
C TYR A 870 19.40 3.48 12.09
N PHE A 871 19.85 4.47 12.87
CA PHE A 871 20.92 4.29 13.86
C PHE A 871 20.51 3.35 15.00
N SER A 872 19.26 3.44 15.49
CA SER A 872 18.73 2.52 16.51
C SER A 872 18.63 1.09 15.97
N THR A 873 18.18 0.90 14.72
CA THR A 873 18.17 -0.40 14.03
C THR A 873 19.58 -1.00 13.87
N MET A 874 20.61 -0.17 13.69
CA MET A 874 22.00 -0.64 13.71
C MET A 874 22.47 -1.05 15.12
N ILE A 875 22.15 -0.27 16.16
CA ILE A 875 22.43 -0.63 17.57
C ILE A 875 21.74 -1.96 17.94
N THR A 876 20.52 -2.18 17.49
CA THR A 876 19.78 -3.44 17.64
C THR A 876 20.61 -4.63 17.15
N VAL A 877 21.16 -4.59 15.92
CA VAL A 877 22.03 -5.66 15.41
C VAL A 877 23.33 -5.79 16.22
N TRP A 878 23.95 -4.67 16.62
CA TRP A 878 25.16 -4.70 17.45
C TRP A 878 24.92 -5.28 18.85
N THR A 879 23.72 -5.11 19.41
CA THR A 879 23.33 -5.67 20.72
C THR A 879 23.36 -7.19 20.69
N VAL A 880 22.84 -7.82 19.62
CA VAL A 880 22.87 -9.28 19.45
C VAL A 880 24.31 -9.81 19.39
N TYR A 881 25.20 -9.11 18.66
CA TYR A 881 26.62 -9.47 18.61
C TYR A 881 27.34 -9.27 19.94
N ALA A 882 27.08 -8.15 20.64
CA ALA A 882 27.64 -7.88 21.97
C ALA A 882 27.20 -8.93 23.00
N PHE A 883 25.92 -9.33 22.97
CA PHE A 883 25.39 -10.41 23.80
C PHE A 883 26.09 -11.73 23.51
N LEU A 884 26.08 -12.21 22.25
CA LEU A 884 26.63 -13.52 21.92
C LEU A 884 28.13 -13.60 22.17
N TYR A 885 28.92 -12.60 21.77
CA TYR A 885 30.36 -12.59 22.09
C TYR A 885 30.64 -12.40 23.59
N GLY A 886 29.79 -11.69 24.33
CA GLY A 886 29.86 -11.59 25.79
C GLY A 886 29.61 -12.93 26.49
N ARG A 887 28.55 -13.65 26.11
CA ARG A 887 28.23 -15.00 26.63
C ARG A 887 29.32 -16.01 26.26
N LEU A 888 29.78 -15.98 25.01
CA LEU A 888 30.88 -16.81 24.52
C LEU A 888 32.17 -16.60 25.32
N TYR A 889 32.51 -15.34 25.65
CA TYR A 889 33.63 -15.03 26.53
C TYR A 889 33.44 -15.62 27.94
N LEU A 890 32.28 -15.44 28.57
CA LEU A 890 31.99 -15.99 29.91
C LEU A 890 32.10 -17.53 29.94
N VAL A 891 31.59 -18.20 28.90
CA VAL A 891 31.63 -19.66 28.76
C VAL A 891 33.05 -20.17 28.51
N LEU A 892 33.73 -19.67 27.46
CA LEU A 892 35.05 -20.19 27.07
C LEU A 892 36.16 -19.88 28.07
N SER A 893 36.02 -18.82 28.89
CA SER A 893 36.95 -18.50 29.99
C SER A 893 36.68 -19.27 31.28
N GLY A 894 35.62 -20.10 31.34
CA GLY A 894 35.20 -20.86 32.51
C GLY A 894 34.44 -20.06 33.58
N LEU A 895 34.25 -18.76 33.36
CA LEU A 895 33.61 -17.85 34.32
C LEU A 895 32.12 -18.14 34.51
N ASP A 896 31.42 -18.56 33.46
CA ASP A 896 30.01 -18.99 33.53
C ASP A 896 29.82 -20.15 34.52
N ALA A 897 30.71 -21.14 34.47
CA ALA A 897 30.73 -22.29 35.39
C ALA A 897 31.16 -21.91 36.82
N ALA A 898 32.07 -20.94 36.97
CA ALA A 898 32.48 -20.42 38.28
C ALA A 898 31.35 -19.64 38.97
N LEU A 899 30.59 -18.84 38.21
CA LEU A 899 29.36 -18.20 38.66
C LEU A 899 28.25 -19.22 38.96
N ALA A 900 28.18 -20.34 38.22
CA ALA A 900 27.18 -21.40 38.43
C ALA A 900 27.40 -22.23 39.71
N THR A 901 28.66 -22.46 40.09
CA THR A 901 29.03 -23.31 41.22
C THR A 901 29.34 -22.53 42.51
N GLY A 902 29.51 -21.21 42.42
CA GLY A 902 29.79 -20.35 43.57
C GLY A 902 28.61 -20.26 44.55
N LYS A 903 28.82 -20.71 45.80
CA LYS A 903 27.78 -20.81 46.86
C LYS A 903 26.97 -19.53 47.11
N ARG A 904 27.50 -18.34 46.81
CA ARG A 904 26.81 -17.03 46.92
C ARG A 904 26.00 -16.65 45.68
N PHE A 905 26.32 -17.19 44.51
CA PHE A 905 25.68 -16.87 43.23
C PHE A 905 24.54 -17.84 42.87
N VAL A 906 24.61 -19.09 43.36
CA VAL A 906 23.55 -20.13 43.22
C VAL A 906 22.17 -19.66 43.69
N HIS A 907 22.09 -18.76 44.67
CA HIS A 907 20.83 -18.20 45.20
C HIS A 907 20.55 -16.75 44.75
N ASN A 908 21.41 -16.16 43.91
CA ASN A 908 21.24 -14.77 43.44
C ASN A 908 20.20 -14.72 42.30
N THR A 909 18.92 -14.70 42.67
CA THR A 909 17.80 -14.64 41.72
C THR A 909 17.87 -13.44 40.77
N PRO A 910 18.25 -12.21 41.23
CA PRO A 910 18.50 -11.07 40.33
C PRO A 910 19.56 -11.35 39.26
N LEU A 911 20.70 -11.96 39.61
CA LEU A 911 21.72 -12.38 38.63
C LEU A 911 21.13 -13.37 37.62
N GLN A 912 20.36 -14.36 38.09
CA GLN A 912 19.76 -15.39 37.23
C GLN A 912 18.67 -14.82 36.29
N VAL A 913 17.94 -13.78 36.71
CA VAL A 913 16.98 -13.07 35.86
C VAL A 913 17.71 -12.17 34.84
N ALA A 914 18.73 -11.43 35.26
CA ALA A 914 19.57 -10.64 34.35
C ALA A 914 20.25 -11.52 33.30
N LEU A 915 20.73 -12.71 33.69
CA LEU A 915 21.29 -13.70 32.77
C LEU A 915 20.26 -14.30 31.79
N ALA A 916 18.96 -14.10 31.96
CA ALA A 916 17.91 -14.79 31.18
C ALA A 916 16.87 -13.88 30.49
N SER A 917 16.91 -12.56 30.67
CA SER A 917 15.78 -11.66 30.32
C SER A 917 15.84 -10.99 28.94
N GLU A 918 16.91 -11.19 28.15
CA GLU A 918 17.14 -10.49 26.88
C GLU A 918 16.39 -11.13 25.68
N SER A 919 15.08 -11.34 25.80
CA SER A 919 14.25 -11.96 24.77
C SER A 919 13.95 -11.00 23.60
N PHE A 920 14.85 -10.97 22.62
CA PHE A 920 14.90 -9.98 21.53
C PHE A 920 13.62 -9.88 20.68
N VAL A 921 12.82 -10.95 20.61
CA VAL A 921 11.54 -11.04 19.88
C VAL A 921 10.52 -9.99 20.31
N GLN A 922 10.59 -9.45 21.53
CA GLN A 922 9.68 -8.40 22.00
C GLN A 922 9.77 -7.11 21.16
N LEU A 923 10.95 -6.80 20.61
CA LEU A 923 11.19 -5.53 19.90
C LEU A 923 10.33 -5.40 18.63
N GLY A 924 10.28 -6.44 17.81
CA GLY A 924 9.52 -6.44 16.55
C GLY A 924 8.00 -6.32 16.79
N PHE A 925 7.48 -6.97 17.83
CA PHE A 925 6.06 -6.87 18.18
C PHE A 925 5.67 -5.48 18.70
N LEU A 926 6.54 -4.79 19.45
CA LEU A 926 6.26 -3.42 19.91
C LEU A 926 6.27 -2.41 18.75
N MET A 927 7.07 -2.64 17.71
CA MET A 927 7.05 -1.82 16.49
C MET A 927 5.77 -2.01 15.65
N ALA A 928 4.99 -3.08 15.85
CA ALA A 928 3.71 -3.29 15.19
C ALA A 928 2.52 -2.55 15.87
N LEU A 929 2.73 -1.93 17.04
CA LEU A 929 1.68 -1.21 17.78
C LEU A 929 1.02 -0.06 16.99
N PRO A 930 1.75 0.82 16.26
CA PRO A 930 1.14 1.88 15.45
C PRO A 930 0.21 1.34 14.36
N MET A 931 0.60 0.23 13.71
CA MET A 931 -0.18 -0.44 12.67
C MET A 931 -1.48 -1.04 13.22
N MET A 932 -1.39 -1.77 14.34
CA MET A 932 -2.59 -2.34 14.99
C MET A 932 -3.56 -1.27 15.50
N MET A 933 -3.06 -0.13 15.99
CA MET A 933 -3.90 0.99 16.40
C MET A 933 -4.64 1.60 15.20
N GLU A 934 -3.96 1.84 14.09
CA GLU A 934 -4.56 2.48 12.92
C GLU A 934 -5.62 1.58 12.26
N ILE A 935 -5.31 0.29 12.04
CA ILE A 935 -6.30 -0.70 11.57
C ILE A 935 -7.45 -0.82 12.58
N GLY A 936 -7.17 -0.70 13.88
CA GLY A 936 -8.17 -0.66 14.95
C GLY A 936 -9.12 0.54 14.89
N LEU A 937 -8.63 1.71 14.43
CA LEU A 937 -9.44 2.91 14.22
C LEU A 937 -10.21 2.90 12.89
N GLU A 938 -9.60 2.45 11.79
CA GLU A 938 -10.27 2.41 10.49
C GLU A 938 -11.25 1.24 10.36
N ARG A 939 -10.81 0.01 10.68
CA ARG A 939 -11.52 -1.25 10.41
C ARG A 939 -12.07 -1.92 11.67
N GLY A 940 -11.70 -1.43 12.85
CA GLY A 940 -12.14 -1.92 14.15
C GLY A 940 -11.17 -2.93 14.78
N PHE A 941 -10.98 -2.84 16.10
CA PHE A 941 -9.98 -3.64 16.84
C PHE A 941 -10.14 -5.16 16.72
N ARG A 942 -11.36 -5.70 16.52
CA ARG A 942 -11.55 -7.15 16.25
C ARG A 942 -10.92 -7.55 14.92
N THR A 943 -11.09 -6.73 13.89
CA THR A 943 -10.48 -6.91 12.56
C THR A 943 -8.97 -6.79 12.69
N ALA A 944 -8.47 -5.73 13.33
CA ALA A 944 -7.02 -5.52 13.54
C ALA A 944 -6.33 -6.69 14.26
N LEU A 945 -6.97 -7.29 15.27
CA LEU A 945 -6.44 -8.47 15.97
C LEU A 945 -6.46 -9.72 15.08
N SER A 946 -7.53 -9.92 14.31
CA SER A 946 -7.65 -11.04 13.36
C SER A 946 -6.61 -10.94 12.25
N ASP A 947 -6.47 -9.75 11.66
CA ASP A 947 -5.49 -9.42 10.62
C ASP A 947 -4.07 -9.64 11.15
N PHE A 948 -3.75 -9.14 12.36
CA PHE A 948 -2.43 -9.33 12.97
C PHE A 948 -2.10 -10.81 13.22
N VAL A 949 -3.05 -11.61 13.74
CA VAL A 949 -2.85 -13.06 13.90
C VAL A 949 -2.63 -13.75 12.55
N LEU A 950 -3.39 -13.36 11.52
CA LEU A 950 -3.25 -13.90 10.17
C LEU A 950 -1.89 -13.53 9.54
N MET A 951 -1.40 -12.31 9.74
CA MET A 951 -0.04 -11.90 9.37
C MET A 951 1.01 -12.80 10.03
N GLN A 952 0.92 -13.09 11.33
CA GLN A 952 1.89 -13.97 12.00
C GLN A 952 1.81 -15.42 11.51
N LEU A 953 0.61 -15.94 11.21
CA LEU A 953 0.43 -17.26 10.61
C LEU A 953 0.99 -17.35 9.18
N GLN A 954 0.95 -16.26 8.42
CA GLN A 954 1.64 -16.10 7.12
C GLN A 954 3.12 -15.71 7.26
N LEU A 955 3.70 -15.84 8.47
CA LEU A 955 5.11 -15.63 8.77
C LEU A 955 5.62 -14.19 8.55
N ALA A 956 4.79 -13.17 8.77
CA ALA A 956 5.16 -11.76 8.68
C ALA A 956 6.32 -11.33 9.61
N SER A 957 6.62 -12.09 10.67
CA SER A 957 7.80 -11.89 11.53
C SER A 957 9.10 -12.48 10.96
N VAL A 958 9.00 -13.42 10.01
CA VAL A 958 10.10 -13.95 9.17
C VAL A 958 10.26 -13.11 7.89
N PHE A 959 9.28 -12.25 7.59
CA PHE A 959 9.26 -11.41 6.39
C PHE A 959 10.19 -10.20 6.51
N PHE A 960 11.50 -10.48 6.49
CA PHE A 960 12.35 -9.71 5.61
C PHE A 960 12.50 -10.46 4.31
N THR A 961 12.30 -9.74 3.21
CA THR A 961 12.62 -10.16 1.84
C THR A 961 11.64 -11.27 1.28
N PHE A 962 11.44 -11.67 -0.01
CA PHE A 962 12.21 -11.83 -1.27
C PHE A 962 11.30 -11.83 -2.56
N SER A 963 11.90 -11.92 -3.77
CA SER A 963 11.26 -11.67 -5.08
C SER A 963 10.44 -12.82 -5.68
N LEU A 964 9.52 -12.49 -6.61
CA LEU A 964 8.96 -13.44 -7.57
C LEU A 964 10.06 -14.01 -8.50
N GLY A 965 9.95 -15.30 -8.84
CA GLY A 965 10.65 -15.94 -9.97
C GLY A 965 12.14 -16.27 -9.81
N THR A 966 12.88 -15.54 -8.97
CA THR A 966 14.36 -15.51 -8.95
C THR A 966 15.06 -16.85 -8.73
N LYS A 967 16.25 -17.00 -9.35
CA LYS A 967 17.12 -18.18 -9.24
C LYS A 967 17.97 -18.16 -7.96
N PHE A 968 18.32 -19.32 -7.42
CA PHE A 968 19.21 -19.46 -6.27
C PHE A 968 20.52 -18.66 -6.42
N ALA A 969 21.14 -18.69 -7.61
CA ALA A 969 22.38 -17.96 -7.90
C ALA A 969 22.22 -16.42 -7.89
N GLU A 970 21.00 -15.90 -7.96
CA GLU A 970 20.69 -14.47 -7.83
C GLU A 970 20.46 -14.08 -6.38
N ASN A 971 19.61 -14.81 -5.66
CA ASN A 971 19.42 -14.61 -4.23
C ASN A 971 20.75 -14.76 -3.46
N TYR A 972 21.60 -15.71 -3.86
CA TYR A 972 22.96 -15.83 -3.31
C TYR A 972 23.78 -14.54 -3.48
N ARG A 973 23.80 -13.96 -4.69
CA ARG A 973 24.56 -12.73 -5.00
C ARG A 973 24.06 -11.49 -4.28
N LEU A 974 22.75 -11.39 -4.07
CA LEU A 974 22.11 -10.24 -3.42
C LEU A 974 22.27 -10.28 -1.89
N TYR A 975 22.24 -11.47 -1.28
CA TYR A 975 22.07 -11.60 0.17
C TYR A 975 23.25 -12.26 0.91
N SER A 976 24.29 -12.73 0.20
CA SER A 976 25.52 -13.32 0.78
C SER A 976 26.13 -12.45 1.89
N ARG A 977 26.53 -11.23 1.55
CA ARG A 977 27.27 -10.35 2.46
C ARG A 977 26.43 -9.83 3.64
N SER A 978 25.17 -9.50 3.39
CA SER A 978 24.30 -8.84 4.37
C SER A 978 23.61 -9.82 5.33
N HIS A 979 23.18 -10.99 4.82
CA HIS A 979 22.37 -11.94 5.56
C HIS A 979 23.07 -13.29 5.72
N PHE A 980 23.52 -13.96 4.65
CA PHE A 980 24.00 -15.36 4.77
C PHE A 980 25.27 -15.50 5.61
N VAL A 981 26.31 -14.73 5.32
CA VAL A 981 27.56 -14.71 6.13
C VAL A 981 27.25 -14.40 7.59
N LYS A 982 26.28 -13.50 7.82
CA LYS A 982 25.91 -13.02 9.16
C LYS A 982 25.04 -14.01 9.94
N GLY A 983 24.11 -14.68 9.28
CA GLY A 983 23.32 -15.77 9.85
C GLY A 983 24.18 -16.99 10.18
N ILE A 984 25.14 -17.36 9.33
CA ILE A 984 26.10 -18.44 9.63
C ILE A 984 27.04 -18.06 10.78
N GLU A 985 27.51 -16.80 10.83
CA GLU A 985 28.30 -16.29 11.96
C GLU A 985 27.52 -16.41 13.29
N LEU A 986 26.25 -16.00 13.33
CA LEU A 986 25.39 -16.13 14.51
C LEU A 986 25.06 -17.60 14.85
N MET A 987 24.79 -18.44 13.85
CA MET A 987 24.51 -19.88 14.01
C MET A 987 25.68 -20.61 14.68
N ILE A 988 26.91 -20.35 14.23
CA ILE A 988 28.13 -20.94 14.80
C ILE A 988 28.31 -20.51 16.27
N LEU A 989 28.04 -19.25 16.60
CA LEU A 989 28.09 -18.74 17.97
C LEU A 989 27.05 -19.42 18.88
N LEU A 990 25.82 -19.64 18.39
CA LEU A 990 24.77 -20.34 19.13
C LEU A 990 25.13 -21.82 19.38
N VAL A 991 25.63 -22.53 18.36
CA VAL A 991 26.08 -23.93 18.50
C VAL A 991 27.21 -24.07 19.52
N VAL A 992 28.17 -23.15 19.56
CA VAL A 992 29.24 -23.16 20.58
C VAL A 992 28.70 -22.82 21.98
N TYR A 993 27.73 -21.90 22.08
CA TYR A 993 27.05 -21.62 23.35
C TYR A 993 26.26 -22.83 23.86
N GLU A 994 25.69 -23.65 22.98
CA GLU A 994 25.01 -24.90 23.32
C GLU A 994 25.97 -25.99 23.81
N ILE A 995 27.13 -26.16 23.14
CA ILE A 995 28.11 -27.21 23.45
C ILE A 995 28.84 -26.97 24.79
N PHE A 996 29.17 -25.71 25.10
CA PHE A 996 29.99 -25.38 26.27
C PHE A 996 29.23 -24.67 27.40
N GLY A 997 28.02 -24.14 27.15
CA GLY A 997 27.24 -23.38 28.14
C GLY A 997 26.69 -24.24 29.27
N GLN A 998 27.05 -23.91 30.51
CA GLN A 998 26.58 -24.60 31.71
C GLN A 998 25.18 -24.12 32.09
N THR A 999 24.16 -24.47 31.29
CA THR A 999 22.80 -23.92 31.42
C THR A 999 22.18 -24.26 32.79
N TYR A 1000 22.18 -23.27 33.69
CA TYR A 1000 21.84 -23.32 35.13
C TYR A 1000 20.48 -23.98 35.47
N ARG A 1001 19.59 -24.09 34.49
CA ARG A 1001 18.19 -24.56 34.64
C ARG A 1001 17.71 -25.42 33.46
N GLY A 1002 18.63 -26.20 32.88
CA GLY A 1002 18.32 -27.21 31.84
C GLY A 1002 17.86 -26.65 30.50
N ALA A 1003 17.59 -27.55 29.55
CA ALA A 1003 17.35 -27.24 28.13
C ALA A 1003 16.22 -26.23 27.88
N ILE A 1004 15.13 -26.27 28.67
CA ILE A 1004 14.02 -25.32 28.56
C ILE A 1004 14.49 -23.86 28.72
N THR A 1005 15.42 -23.62 29.65
CA THR A 1005 15.94 -22.27 29.91
C THR A 1005 16.89 -21.80 28.81
N TYR A 1006 17.69 -22.70 28.23
CA TYR A 1006 18.48 -22.40 27.03
C TYR A 1006 17.57 -21.98 25.88
N ILE A 1007 16.50 -22.74 25.61
CA ILE A 1007 15.53 -22.44 24.54
C ILE A 1007 14.89 -21.06 24.76
N PHE A 1008 14.39 -20.73 25.95
CA PHE A 1008 13.79 -19.40 26.19
C PHE A 1008 14.75 -18.22 25.96
N ILE A 1009 16.04 -18.41 26.21
CA ILE A 1009 17.07 -17.38 25.96
C ILE A 1009 17.38 -17.31 24.45
N THR A 1010 17.66 -18.46 23.80
CA THR A 1010 18.22 -18.49 22.44
C THR A 1010 17.19 -18.51 21.32
N VAL A 1011 15.92 -18.85 21.57
CA VAL A 1011 14.88 -18.96 20.51
C VAL A 1011 14.75 -17.68 19.67
N SER A 1012 14.94 -16.51 20.28
CA SER A 1012 14.91 -15.22 19.57
C SER A 1012 16.06 -15.06 18.56
N MET A 1013 17.26 -15.54 18.90
CA MET A 1013 18.44 -15.52 18.04
C MET A 1013 18.41 -16.67 17.00
N TRP A 1014 17.89 -17.84 17.36
CA TRP A 1014 17.64 -18.94 16.42
C TRP A 1014 16.59 -18.57 15.37
N PHE A 1015 15.54 -17.84 15.76
CA PHE A 1015 14.54 -17.29 14.83
C PHE A 1015 15.16 -16.26 13.87
N MET A 1016 16.02 -15.37 14.38
CA MET A 1016 16.78 -14.40 13.57
C MET A 1016 17.74 -15.09 12.57
N VAL A 1017 18.44 -16.14 13.01
CA VAL A 1017 19.28 -16.99 12.15
C VAL A 1017 18.45 -17.68 11.06
N GLY A 1018 17.36 -18.34 11.43
CA GLY A 1018 16.47 -19.01 10.48
C GLY A 1018 15.88 -18.04 9.44
N THR A 1019 15.54 -16.83 9.87
CA THR A 1019 15.09 -15.73 9.00
C THR A 1019 16.19 -15.34 8.02
N TRP A 1020 17.38 -14.97 8.49
CA TRP A 1020 18.51 -14.54 7.65
C TRP A 1020 19.05 -15.63 6.70
N LEU A 1021 18.79 -16.91 6.97
CA LEU A 1021 19.24 -18.02 6.12
C LEU A 1021 18.16 -18.57 5.18
N PHE A 1022 16.88 -18.60 5.57
CA PHE A 1022 15.85 -19.35 4.84
C PHE A 1022 14.63 -18.55 4.37
N ALA A 1023 14.40 -17.34 4.89
CA ALA A 1023 13.49 -16.40 4.24
C ALA A 1023 13.77 -16.23 2.72
N PRO A 1024 15.04 -16.22 2.23
CA PRO A 1024 15.40 -16.12 0.80
C PRO A 1024 14.74 -17.11 -0.15
N PHE A 1025 14.29 -18.24 0.39
CA PHE A 1025 13.74 -19.35 -0.39
C PHE A 1025 12.29 -19.61 0.01
N LEU A 1026 11.94 -19.32 1.27
CA LEU A 1026 10.57 -19.35 1.80
C LEU A 1026 9.63 -18.36 1.10
N PHE A 1027 10.08 -17.15 0.78
CA PHE A 1027 9.27 -16.14 0.09
C PHE A 1027 9.47 -16.12 -1.44
N ASN A 1028 10.33 -16.99 -2.00
CA ASN A 1028 10.56 -17.12 -3.44
C ASN A 1028 9.53 -18.10 -4.06
N PRO A 1029 8.65 -17.66 -4.99
CA PRO A 1029 7.68 -18.54 -5.65
C PRO A 1029 8.35 -19.62 -6.50
N SER A 1030 7.83 -20.84 -6.42
CA SER A 1030 8.52 -22.06 -6.90
C SER A 1030 9.87 -22.35 -6.21
N GLY A 1031 10.19 -21.69 -5.10
CA GLY A 1031 11.41 -21.91 -4.32
C GLY A 1031 11.51 -23.30 -3.69
N PHE A 1032 10.42 -24.06 -3.63
CA PHE A 1032 10.39 -25.48 -3.28
C PHE A 1032 9.86 -26.37 -4.43
N GLU A 1033 9.95 -25.94 -5.69
CA GLU A 1033 9.59 -26.76 -6.84
C GLU A 1033 10.79 -27.58 -7.31
N TRP A 1034 10.69 -28.92 -7.22
CA TRP A 1034 11.80 -29.84 -7.46
C TRP A 1034 12.55 -29.61 -8.79
N GLN A 1035 11.82 -29.44 -9.91
CA GLN A 1035 12.44 -29.20 -11.21
C GLN A 1035 13.24 -27.89 -11.23
N LYS A 1036 12.66 -26.80 -10.69
CA LYS A 1036 13.33 -25.50 -10.60
C LYS A 1036 14.58 -25.56 -9.72
N ILE A 1037 14.55 -26.35 -8.65
CA ILE A 1037 15.70 -26.61 -7.77
C ILE A 1037 16.81 -27.38 -8.49
N VAL A 1038 16.48 -28.35 -9.34
CA VAL A 1038 17.47 -29.04 -10.20
C VAL A 1038 18.10 -28.04 -11.19
N ASP A 1039 17.30 -27.19 -11.83
CA ASP A 1039 17.79 -26.21 -12.79
C ASP A 1039 18.68 -25.14 -12.10
N ASP A 1040 18.27 -24.62 -10.95
CA ASP A 1040 19.03 -23.69 -10.09
C ASP A 1040 20.37 -24.28 -9.63
N TRP A 1041 20.42 -25.58 -9.32
CA TRP A 1041 21.66 -26.27 -8.99
C TRP A 1041 22.65 -26.21 -10.16
N THR A 1042 22.19 -26.38 -11.40
CA THR A 1042 23.06 -26.30 -12.57
C THR A 1042 23.55 -24.87 -12.84
N ASP A 1043 22.67 -23.86 -12.68
CA ASP A 1043 23.03 -22.45 -12.91
C ASP A 1043 24.01 -21.93 -11.87
N TRP A 1044 23.79 -22.24 -10.58
CA TRP A 1044 24.73 -21.88 -9.51
C TRP A 1044 26.10 -22.56 -9.68
N ASN A 1045 26.12 -23.87 -10.03
CA ASN A 1045 27.38 -24.59 -10.30
C ASN A 1045 28.14 -24.02 -11.51
N LYS A 1046 27.42 -23.54 -12.53
CA LYS A 1046 28.01 -22.85 -13.69
C LYS A 1046 28.59 -21.51 -13.28
N TRP A 1047 27.83 -20.68 -12.55
CA TRP A 1047 28.26 -19.36 -12.06
C TRP A 1047 29.49 -19.41 -11.13
N ILE A 1048 29.51 -20.33 -10.16
CA ILE A 1048 30.64 -20.51 -9.22
C ILE A 1048 31.88 -21.10 -9.91
N SER A 1049 31.71 -21.87 -10.99
CA SER A 1049 32.81 -22.46 -11.75
C SER A 1049 33.43 -21.49 -12.77
N ASN A 1050 32.60 -20.66 -13.42
CA ASN A 1050 33.04 -19.71 -14.45
C ASN A 1050 34.14 -18.76 -13.94
N ARG A 1051 35.22 -18.61 -14.72
CA ARG A 1051 36.23 -17.57 -14.50
C ARG A 1051 35.72 -16.23 -15.01
N GLY A 1052 36.06 -15.15 -14.31
CA GLY A 1052 35.71 -13.78 -14.69
C GLY A 1052 36.77 -13.16 -15.61
N GLY A 1053 36.53 -11.92 -16.02
CA GLY A 1053 37.41 -11.15 -16.89
C GLY A 1053 36.92 -9.71 -17.05
N ILE A 1054 37.72 -8.87 -17.69
CA ILE A 1054 37.34 -7.49 -18.02
C ILE A 1054 36.11 -7.55 -18.94
N GLY A 1055 35.02 -6.87 -18.56
CA GLY A 1055 33.74 -6.89 -19.28
C GLY A 1055 32.81 -8.07 -18.98
N VAL A 1056 33.22 -9.06 -18.17
CA VAL A 1056 32.33 -10.18 -17.79
C VAL A 1056 31.39 -9.74 -16.67
N ALA A 1057 30.09 -9.75 -16.93
CA ALA A 1057 29.06 -9.32 -15.99
C ALA A 1057 28.99 -10.18 -14.69
N PRO A 1058 28.69 -9.58 -13.51
CA PRO A 1058 28.58 -10.30 -12.23
C PRO A 1058 27.59 -11.49 -12.21
N GLU A 1059 26.52 -11.44 -13.01
CA GLU A 1059 25.56 -12.55 -13.15
C GLU A 1059 26.20 -13.80 -13.76
N LYS A 1060 27.28 -13.66 -14.53
CA LYS A 1060 27.86 -14.74 -15.35
C LYS A 1060 29.11 -15.39 -14.76
N SER A 1061 29.74 -14.77 -13.76
CA SER A 1061 30.87 -15.35 -13.01
C SER A 1061 30.96 -14.84 -11.58
N TRP A 1062 31.17 -15.77 -10.65
CA TRP A 1062 31.50 -15.47 -9.25
C TRP A 1062 32.72 -14.53 -9.10
N GLU A 1063 33.73 -14.61 -9.97
CA GLU A 1063 34.91 -13.75 -9.84
C GLU A 1063 34.60 -12.28 -10.10
N SER A 1064 33.77 -11.97 -11.10
CA SER A 1064 33.34 -10.60 -11.40
C SER A 1064 32.46 -10.03 -10.29
N TRP A 1065 31.61 -10.85 -9.67
CA TRP A 1065 30.82 -10.46 -8.50
C TRP A 1065 31.71 -10.22 -7.26
N TRP A 1066 32.63 -11.14 -6.96
CA TRP A 1066 33.51 -11.06 -5.78
C TRP A 1066 34.48 -9.87 -5.83
N ASP A 1067 35.03 -9.54 -7.02
CA ASP A 1067 35.86 -8.35 -7.20
C ASP A 1067 35.06 -7.03 -7.22
N LYS A 1068 33.74 -7.06 -7.52
CA LYS A 1068 32.78 -5.94 -7.37
C LYS A 1068 32.45 -5.68 -5.90
N GLU A 1069 32.11 -6.72 -5.13
CA GLU A 1069 31.81 -6.62 -3.68
C GLU A 1069 32.96 -5.99 -2.87
N GLN A 1070 34.20 -6.24 -3.29
CA GLN A 1070 35.39 -5.64 -2.66
C GLN A 1070 35.70 -4.22 -3.15
N GLY A 1071 34.94 -3.67 -4.12
CA GLY A 1071 35.13 -2.33 -4.67
C GLY A 1071 35.21 -1.21 -3.63
N PRO A 1072 34.27 -1.13 -2.65
CA PRO A 1072 34.29 -0.11 -1.60
C PRO A 1072 35.54 -0.15 -0.71
N LEU A 1073 36.06 -1.34 -0.39
CA LEU A 1073 37.24 -1.50 0.49
C LEU A 1073 38.48 -0.81 -0.09
N ARG A 1074 38.62 -0.75 -1.43
CA ARG A 1074 39.72 -0.06 -2.12
C ARG A 1074 39.77 1.45 -1.82
N HIS A 1075 38.64 2.04 -1.39
CA HIS A 1075 38.46 3.47 -1.15
C HIS A 1075 38.34 3.82 0.35
N SER A 1076 38.31 2.82 1.24
CA SER A 1076 38.07 2.99 2.68
C SER A 1076 39.21 3.68 3.45
N GLY A 1077 40.40 3.77 2.84
CA GLY A 1077 41.58 4.43 3.40
C GLY A 1077 42.16 3.72 4.63
N LYS A 1078 43.30 4.24 5.13
CA LYS A 1078 44.07 3.57 6.21
C LYS A 1078 43.26 3.31 7.48
N ARG A 1079 42.35 4.23 7.86
CA ARG A 1079 41.49 4.06 9.05
C ARG A 1079 40.47 2.94 8.87
N GLY A 1080 39.84 2.85 7.69
CA GLY A 1080 38.91 1.77 7.36
C GLY A 1080 39.61 0.41 7.30
N THR A 1081 40.78 0.31 6.66
CA THR A 1081 41.61 -0.90 6.65
C THR A 1081 41.95 -1.37 8.08
N ILE A 1082 42.35 -0.45 8.97
CA ILE A 1082 42.65 -0.79 10.37
C ILE A 1082 41.39 -1.29 11.09
N LEU A 1083 40.23 -0.65 10.90
CA LEU A 1083 38.97 -1.05 11.52
C LEU A 1083 38.53 -2.46 11.07
N GLU A 1084 38.58 -2.76 9.77
CA GLU A 1084 38.24 -4.09 9.23
C GLU A 1084 39.17 -5.19 9.78
N VAL A 1085 40.48 -4.90 9.88
CA VAL A 1085 41.45 -5.82 10.50
C VAL A 1085 41.13 -6.02 11.99
N LEU A 1086 40.88 -4.96 12.76
CA LEU A 1086 40.51 -5.04 14.18
C LEU A 1086 39.22 -5.84 14.39
N LEU A 1087 38.20 -5.63 13.55
CA LEU A 1087 36.97 -6.41 13.59
C LEU A 1087 37.24 -7.89 13.29
N ALA A 1088 38.11 -8.22 12.33
CA ALA A 1088 38.46 -9.60 11.99
C ALA A 1088 39.22 -10.33 13.12
N LEU A 1089 39.91 -9.62 14.04
CA LEU A 1089 40.61 -10.24 15.18
C LEU A 1089 39.70 -11.09 16.08
N ARG A 1090 38.38 -10.81 16.12
CA ARG A 1090 37.40 -11.56 16.93
C ARG A 1090 37.43 -13.07 16.68
N PHE A 1091 37.67 -13.48 15.43
CA PHE A 1091 37.70 -14.91 15.06
C PHE A 1091 38.89 -15.66 15.66
N PHE A 1092 40.03 -14.99 15.85
CA PHE A 1092 41.24 -15.58 16.41
C PHE A 1092 41.17 -15.70 17.94
N ILE A 1093 40.53 -14.73 18.61
CA ILE A 1093 40.21 -14.81 20.06
C ILE A 1093 39.25 -15.98 20.33
N TYR A 1094 38.22 -16.12 19.50
CA TYR A 1094 37.29 -17.24 19.54
C TYR A 1094 37.97 -18.60 19.27
N GLN A 1095 38.91 -18.66 18.32
CA GLN A 1095 39.73 -19.84 18.06
C GLN A 1095 40.56 -20.24 19.29
N TYR A 1096 41.24 -19.29 19.95
CA TYR A 1096 41.99 -19.56 21.18
C TYR A 1096 41.08 -20.19 22.24
N GLY A 1097 39.91 -19.59 22.48
CA GLY A 1097 38.94 -20.10 23.44
C GLY A 1097 38.48 -21.53 23.16
N LEU A 1098 38.21 -21.89 21.89
CA LEU A 1098 37.83 -23.26 21.53
C LEU A 1098 39.00 -24.25 21.64
N VAL A 1099 40.20 -23.87 21.19
CA VAL A 1099 41.40 -24.72 21.30
C VAL A 1099 41.74 -25.01 22.76
N TYR A 1100 41.54 -24.04 23.66
CA TYR A 1100 41.73 -24.19 25.12
C TYR A 1100 40.85 -25.29 25.76
N HIS A 1101 39.69 -25.58 25.17
CA HIS A 1101 38.74 -26.57 25.70
C HIS A 1101 38.91 -27.99 25.16
N LEU A 1102 39.76 -28.20 24.14
CA LEU A 1102 40.05 -29.52 23.59
C LEU A 1102 40.70 -30.43 24.65
N ASN A 1103 40.31 -31.70 24.69
CA ASN A 1103 40.76 -32.64 25.72
C ASN A 1103 42.29 -32.91 25.68
N ILE A 1104 42.91 -32.80 24.50
CA ILE A 1104 44.36 -32.87 24.32
C ILE A 1104 45.11 -31.81 25.17
N THR A 1105 44.55 -30.60 25.35
CA THR A 1105 45.18 -29.53 26.14
C THR A 1105 45.07 -29.76 27.64
N LYS A 1106 44.02 -30.47 28.08
CA LYS A 1106 43.77 -30.78 29.49
C LYS A 1106 44.74 -31.84 30.03
N GLN A 1107 45.39 -32.62 29.16
CA GLN A 1107 46.36 -33.65 29.55
C GLN A 1107 47.82 -33.18 29.53
N TYR A 1108 48.20 -32.23 28.66
CA TYR A 1108 49.61 -31.90 28.36
C TYR A 1108 49.99 -30.43 28.62
N ASN A 1109 49.45 -29.85 29.69
CA ASN A 1109 49.49 -28.42 30.04
C ASN A 1109 48.76 -27.47 29.06
N GLN A 1110 47.87 -26.66 29.63
CA GLN A 1110 47.08 -25.66 28.92
C GLN A 1110 47.93 -24.40 28.68
N SER A 1111 48.71 -24.39 27.58
CA SER A 1111 49.65 -23.31 27.27
C SER A 1111 49.42 -22.62 25.91
N VAL A 1112 49.80 -21.34 25.77
CA VAL A 1112 49.72 -20.55 24.52
C VAL A 1112 50.50 -21.23 23.39
N LEU A 1113 51.51 -22.05 23.72
CA LEU A 1113 52.22 -22.87 22.75
C LEU A 1113 51.28 -23.80 21.97
N VAL A 1114 50.22 -24.34 22.59
CA VAL A 1114 49.23 -25.20 21.88
C VAL A 1114 48.36 -24.38 20.94
N TYR A 1115 48.02 -23.13 21.30
CA TYR A 1115 47.43 -22.20 20.35
C TYR A 1115 48.40 -21.91 19.18
N GLY A 1116 49.69 -21.71 19.45
CA GLY A 1116 50.76 -21.61 18.45
C GLY A 1116 50.84 -22.83 17.52
N PHE A 1117 50.74 -24.05 18.06
CA PHE A 1117 50.67 -25.28 17.26
C PHE A 1117 49.41 -25.32 16.38
N SER A 1118 48.28 -24.76 16.81
CA SER A 1118 47.09 -24.65 15.96
C SER A 1118 47.31 -23.77 14.71
N TRP A 1119 48.21 -22.78 14.77
CA TRP A 1119 48.62 -22.00 13.57
C TRP A 1119 49.47 -22.81 12.60
N VAL A 1120 50.20 -23.84 13.06
CA VAL A 1120 50.90 -24.77 12.16
C VAL A 1120 49.89 -25.57 11.33
N VAL A 1121 48.77 -26.00 11.92
CA VAL A 1121 47.66 -26.66 11.18
C VAL A 1121 47.09 -25.73 10.11
N ILE A 1122 46.86 -24.46 10.43
CA ILE A 1122 46.42 -23.45 9.45
C ILE A 1122 47.44 -23.25 8.33
N LEU A 1123 48.73 -23.14 8.66
CA LEU A 1123 49.81 -22.96 7.68
C LEU A 1123 49.93 -24.17 6.75
N VAL A 1124 49.84 -25.39 7.28
CA VAL A 1124 49.79 -26.63 6.50
C VAL A 1124 48.55 -26.65 5.60
N MET A 1125 47.37 -26.29 6.10
CA MET A 1125 46.13 -26.25 5.30
C MET A 1125 46.23 -25.21 4.16
N LEU A 1126 46.78 -24.02 4.43
CA LEU A 1126 47.03 -23.00 3.41
C LEU A 1126 48.08 -23.44 2.37
N LEU A 1127 49.10 -24.18 2.79
CA LEU A 1127 50.13 -24.75 1.90
C LEU A 1127 49.53 -25.85 1.01
N VAL A 1128 48.73 -26.76 1.56
CA VAL A 1128 47.97 -27.75 0.80
C VAL A 1128 47.02 -27.07 -0.19
N MET A 1129 46.28 -26.05 0.23
CA MET A 1129 45.40 -25.27 -0.66
C MET A 1129 46.18 -24.52 -1.76
N LYS A 1130 47.38 -24.02 -1.46
CA LYS A 1130 48.29 -23.45 -2.47
C LYS A 1130 48.74 -24.50 -3.49
N THR A 1131 49.15 -25.68 -3.03
CA THR A 1131 49.54 -26.82 -3.88
C THR A 1131 48.37 -27.30 -4.75
N VAL A 1132 47.16 -27.42 -4.19
CA VAL A 1132 45.94 -27.77 -4.94
C VAL A 1132 45.58 -26.69 -5.96
N SER A 1133 45.67 -25.41 -5.62
CA SER A 1133 45.38 -24.30 -6.52
C SER A 1133 46.38 -24.23 -7.69
N VAL A 1134 47.67 -24.38 -7.42
CA VAL A 1134 48.73 -24.44 -8.45
C VAL A 1134 48.57 -25.69 -9.31
N GLY A 1135 48.35 -26.85 -8.70
CA GLY A 1135 48.12 -28.12 -9.41
C GLY A 1135 46.88 -28.07 -10.31
N ARG A 1136 45.78 -27.46 -9.85
CA ARG A 1136 44.58 -27.21 -10.65
C ARG A 1136 44.86 -26.29 -11.83
N ARG A 1137 45.67 -25.23 -11.65
CA ARG A 1137 46.07 -24.34 -12.76
C ARG A 1137 47.00 -25.02 -13.77
N ARG A 1138 47.87 -25.94 -13.34
CA ARG A 1138 48.97 -26.50 -14.16
C ARG A 1138 48.67 -27.87 -14.77
N PHE A 1139 47.73 -28.64 -14.21
CA PHE A 1139 47.49 -30.04 -14.62
C PHE A 1139 46.03 -30.39 -14.91
N SER A 1140 45.02 -29.55 -14.58
CA SER A 1140 43.62 -29.98 -14.72
C SER A 1140 43.07 -30.00 -16.15
N ALA A 1141 43.77 -29.41 -17.11
CA ALA A 1141 43.41 -29.46 -18.53
C ALA A 1141 44.03 -30.69 -19.21
N GLU A 1142 45.35 -30.84 -19.09
CA GLU A 1142 46.15 -31.83 -19.83
C GLU A 1142 46.26 -33.19 -19.10
N PHE A 1143 46.22 -33.22 -17.76
CA PHE A 1143 46.55 -34.41 -16.96
C PHE A 1143 45.45 -34.74 -15.92
N GLN A 1144 44.21 -34.94 -16.38
CA GLN A 1144 43.06 -35.23 -15.51
C GLN A 1144 43.23 -36.47 -14.61
N LEU A 1145 43.99 -37.49 -15.05
CA LEU A 1145 44.25 -38.68 -14.24
C LEU A 1145 45.17 -38.34 -13.05
N VAL A 1146 46.26 -37.61 -13.31
CA VAL A 1146 47.21 -37.14 -12.27
C VAL A 1146 46.49 -36.23 -11.28
N PHE A 1147 45.62 -35.33 -11.74
CA PHE A 1147 44.83 -34.47 -10.84
C PHE A 1147 43.81 -35.27 -10.00
N ARG A 1148 43.25 -36.38 -10.51
CA ARG A 1148 42.43 -37.32 -9.71
C ARG A 1148 43.27 -38.08 -8.67
N LEU A 1149 44.46 -38.57 -9.04
CA LEU A 1149 45.40 -39.21 -8.11
C LEU A 1149 45.85 -38.26 -6.99
N ILE A 1150 46.18 -37.00 -7.31
CA ILE A 1150 46.53 -35.98 -6.31
C ILE A 1150 45.38 -35.76 -5.32
N LYS A 1151 44.13 -35.68 -5.79
CA LYS A 1151 42.95 -35.59 -4.90
C LYS A 1151 42.82 -36.82 -4.00
N GLY A 1152 42.98 -38.03 -4.56
CA GLY A 1152 42.92 -39.28 -3.80
C GLY A 1152 44.01 -39.36 -2.72
N LEU A 1153 45.24 -38.97 -3.04
CA LEU A 1153 46.37 -38.97 -2.10
C LEU A 1153 46.21 -37.91 -0.99
N ILE A 1154 45.65 -36.74 -1.31
CA ILE A 1154 45.28 -35.72 -0.32
C ILE A 1154 44.15 -36.23 0.59
N PHE A 1155 43.15 -36.94 0.05
CA PHE A 1155 42.09 -37.55 0.85
C PHE A 1155 42.64 -38.65 1.78
N ILE A 1156 43.49 -39.55 1.27
CA ILE A 1156 44.13 -40.60 2.07
C ILE A 1156 44.97 -39.98 3.18
N THR A 1157 45.82 -38.99 2.89
CA THR A 1157 46.64 -38.32 3.93
C THR A 1157 45.78 -37.56 4.95
N PHE A 1158 44.67 -36.94 4.55
CA PHE A 1158 43.71 -36.33 5.48
C PHE A 1158 43.05 -37.36 6.41
N ILE A 1159 42.62 -38.51 5.88
CA ILE A 1159 42.08 -39.63 6.68
C ILE A 1159 43.15 -40.21 7.60
N SER A 1160 44.39 -40.39 7.13
CA SER A 1160 45.52 -40.82 7.97
C SER A 1160 45.80 -39.83 9.12
N ILE A 1161 45.72 -38.52 8.88
CA ILE A 1161 45.86 -37.49 9.91
C ILE A 1161 44.74 -37.59 10.95
N ILE A 1162 43.48 -37.80 10.53
CA ILE A 1162 42.36 -38.01 11.47
C ILE A 1162 42.57 -39.29 12.29
N ILE A 1163 42.98 -40.40 11.67
CA ILE A 1163 43.26 -41.65 12.39
C ILE A 1163 44.40 -41.46 13.40
N ILE A 1164 45.47 -40.75 13.02
CA ILE A 1164 46.60 -40.41 13.91
C ILE A 1164 46.14 -39.55 15.09
N LEU A 1165 45.31 -38.52 14.86
CA LEU A 1165 44.78 -37.65 15.92
C LEU A 1165 43.84 -38.39 16.87
N THR A 1166 43.00 -39.30 16.38
CA THR A 1166 42.16 -40.15 17.23
C THR A 1166 42.99 -41.17 18.03
N ALA A 1167 43.98 -41.80 17.40
CA ALA A 1167 44.72 -42.92 18.00
C ALA A 1167 45.88 -42.51 18.93
N ILE A 1168 46.61 -41.44 18.59
CA ILE A 1168 47.80 -40.98 19.35
C ILE A 1168 47.46 -39.80 20.26
N ALA A 1169 46.55 -38.92 19.85
CA ALA A 1169 46.16 -37.73 20.63
C ALA A 1169 44.83 -37.89 21.39
N HIS A 1170 44.25 -39.10 21.38
CA HIS A 1170 43.01 -39.48 22.08
C HIS A 1170 41.82 -38.52 21.86
N MET A 1171 41.75 -37.86 20.69
CA MET A 1171 40.69 -36.90 20.39
C MET A 1171 39.33 -37.59 20.27
N THR A 1172 38.31 -37.05 20.94
CA THR A 1172 36.93 -37.51 20.79
C THR A 1172 36.30 -36.96 19.51
N VAL A 1173 35.16 -37.53 19.10
CA VAL A 1173 34.35 -37.00 17.98
C VAL A 1173 33.93 -35.53 18.25
N LEU A 1174 33.71 -35.16 19.52
CA LEU A 1174 33.42 -33.78 19.90
C LEU A 1174 34.64 -32.87 19.70
N ASP A 1175 35.85 -33.30 20.08
CA ASP A 1175 37.08 -32.54 19.84
C ASP A 1175 37.32 -32.27 18.34
N ILE A 1176 36.99 -33.23 17.47
CA ILE A 1176 37.05 -33.06 16.00
C ILE A 1176 36.05 -31.98 15.54
N PHE A 1177 34.82 -32.00 16.05
CA PHE A 1177 33.80 -30.99 15.73
C PHE A 1177 34.21 -29.59 16.23
N VAL A 1178 34.75 -29.50 17.45
CA VAL A 1178 35.28 -28.25 18.04
C VAL A 1178 36.44 -27.69 17.21
N CYS A 1179 37.34 -28.53 16.70
CA CYS A 1179 38.38 -28.11 15.76
C CYS A 1179 37.79 -27.51 14.46
N ILE A 1180 36.73 -28.09 13.89
CA ILE A 1180 36.05 -27.53 12.71
C ILE A 1180 35.46 -26.15 13.05
N LEU A 1181 34.77 -26.04 14.19
CA LEU A 1181 34.17 -24.79 14.66
C LEU A 1181 35.21 -23.70 14.99
N ALA A 1182 36.45 -24.07 15.34
CA ALA A 1182 37.56 -23.14 15.57
C ALA A 1182 38.23 -22.69 14.26
N PHE A 1183 38.63 -23.64 13.40
CA PHE A 1183 39.42 -23.32 12.21
C PHE A 1183 38.58 -22.67 11.10
N MET A 1184 37.29 -23.01 10.96
CA MET A 1184 36.46 -22.46 9.89
C MET A 1184 36.28 -20.92 10.00
N PRO A 1185 35.87 -20.33 11.14
CA PRO A 1185 35.78 -18.88 11.27
C PRO A 1185 37.16 -18.20 11.29
N THR A 1186 38.21 -18.88 11.74
CA THR A 1186 39.59 -18.36 11.67
C THR A 1186 40.05 -18.16 10.22
N GLY A 1187 39.81 -19.14 9.35
CA GLY A 1187 40.13 -19.01 7.92
C GLY A 1187 39.30 -17.93 7.21
N TRP A 1188 38.07 -17.67 7.68
CA TRP A 1188 37.28 -16.52 7.26
C TRP A 1188 37.87 -15.19 7.75
N GLY A 1189 38.32 -15.11 9.01
CA GLY A 1189 39.05 -13.96 9.55
C GLY A 1189 40.33 -13.63 8.76
N LEU A 1190 41.11 -14.65 8.38
CA LEU A 1190 42.28 -14.51 7.50
C LEU A 1190 41.91 -13.99 6.10
N LEU A 1191 40.77 -14.43 5.55
CA LEU A 1191 40.24 -13.95 4.28
C LEU A 1191 39.82 -12.48 4.35
N LEU A 1192 39.14 -12.04 5.43
CA LEU A 1192 38.75 -10.64 5.63
C LEU A 1192 39.99 -9.72 5.77
N ILE A 1193 40.99 -10.15 6.54
CA ILE A 1193 42.27 -9.43 6.64
C ILE A 1193 42.94 -9.35 5.25
N ALA A 1194 43.01 -10.45 4.50
CA ALA A 1194 43.61 -10.48 3.18
C ALA A 1194 42.87 -9.60 2.14
N GLN A 1195 41.56 -9.40 2.29
CA GLN A 1195 40.80 -8.40 1.51
C GLN A 1195 41.15 -6.97 1.93
N ALA A 1196 41.19 -6.69 3.24
CA ALA A 1196 41.48 -5.36 3.77
C ALA A 1196 42.89 -4.85 3.39
N ILE A 1197 43.88 -5.74 3.31
CA ILE A 1197 45.26 -5.46 2.85
C ILE A 1197 45.56 -5.96 1.44
N LYS A 1198 44.55 -6.10 0.57
CA LYS A 1198 44.66 -6.65 -0.80
C LYS A 1198 45.90 -6.22 -1.61
N PRO A 1199 46.30 -4.94 -1.68
CA PRO A 1199 47.49 -4.53 -2.45
C PRO A 1199 48.80 -5.20 -1.99
N VAL A 1200 48.94 -5.47 -0.68
CA VAL A 1200 50.10 -6.18 -0.11
C VAL A 1200 50.04 -7.67 -0.47
N VAL A 1201 48.85 -8.27 -0.44
CA VAL A 1201 48.62 -9.70 -0.76
C VAL A 1201 48.79 -9.97 -2.26
N GLU A 1202 48.46 -9.00 -3.11
CA GLU A 1202 48.73 -9.01 -4.55
C GLU A 1202 50.24 -8.86 -4.84
N MET A 1203 50.94 -7.94 -4.16
CA MET A 1203 52.40 -7.78 -4.26
C MET A 1203 53.18 -9.05 -3.85
N VAL A 1204 52.71 -9.78 -2.83
CA VAL A 1204 53.33 -11.05 -2.38
C VAL A 1204 52.84 -12.26 -3.23
N GLY A 1205 52.01 -12.03 -4.24
CA GLY A 1205 51.54 -13.05 -5.19
C GLY A 1205 50.55 -14.08 -4.62
N LEU A 1206 50.10 -13.90 -3.36
CA LEU A 1206 49.22 -14.85 -2.66
C LEU A 1206 47.74 -14.67 -3.02
N TRP A 1207 47.36 -13.59 -3.71
CA TRP A 1207 45.97 -13.30 -4.10
C TRP A 1207 45.31 -14.45 -4.88
N GLY A 1208 46.08 -15.19 -5.70
CA GLY A 1208 45.60 -16.38 -6.40
C GLY A 1208 45.19 -17.54 -5.49
N SER A 1209 45.79 -17.66 -4.30
CA SER A 1209 45.40 -18.62 -3.25
C SER A 1209 44.24 -18.09 -2.41
N VAL A 1210 44.22 -16.79 -2.08
CA VAL A 1210 43.09 -16.17 -1.36
C VAL A 1210 41.79 -16.27 -2.16
N LYS A 1211 41.84 -16.01 -3.47
CA LYS A 1211 40.69 -16.20 -4.38
C LYS A 1211 40.24 -17.66 -4.48
N ALA A 1212 41.15 -18.64 -4.34
CA ALA A 1212 40.81 -20.06 -4.31
C ALA A 1212 40.18 -20.49 -2.97
N LEU A 1213 40.69 -19.98 -1.84
CA LEU A 1213 40.15 -20.20 -0.50
C LEU A 1213 38.74 -19.58 -0.38
N ALA A 1214 38.56 -18.34 -0.83
CA ALA A 1214 37.27 -17.65 -0.85
C ALA A 1214 36.20 -18.46 -1.58
N ARG A 1215 36.48 -18.96 -2.79
CA ARG A 1215 35.53 -19.82 -3.51
C ARG A 1215 35.18 -21.10 -2.75
N GLY A 1216 36.10 -21.63 -1.94
CA GLY A 1216 35.82 -22.76 -1.05
C GLY A 1216 34.78 -22.44 0.02
N TYR A 1217 34.89 -21.28 0.68
CA TYR A 1217 33.89 -20.80 1.64
C TYR A 1217 32.53 -20.54 0.97
N GLU A 1218 32.52 -19.90 -0.19
CA GLU A 1218 31.28 -19.58 -0.90
C GLU A 1218 30.58 -20.88 -1.39
N ILE A 1219 31.35 -21.88 -1.85
CA ILE A 1219 30.80 -23.22 -2.16
C ILE A 1219 30.20 -23.90 -0.93
N LEU A 1220 30.89 -23.85 0.22
CA LEU A 1220 30.41 -24.45 1.47
C LEU A 1220 29.13 -23.77 1.98
N MET A 1221 29.09 -22.44 1.95
CA MET A 1221 27.91 -21.64 2.30
C MET A 1221 26.75 -21.92 1.33
N GLY A 1222 27.02 -22.04 0.03
CA GLY A 1222 26.02 -22.41 -0.97
C GLY A 1222 25.42 -23.79 -0.71
N LEU A 1223 26.25 -24.80 -0.44
CA LEU A 1223 25.79 -26.15 -0.06
C LEU A 1223 24.96 -26.15 1.22
N LEU A 1224 25.38 -25.41 2.26
CA LEU A 1224 24.70 -25.34 3.55
C LEU A 1224 23.29 -24.73 3.43
N LEU A 1225 23.13 -23.74 2.55
CA LEU A 1225 21.82 -23.15 2.21
C LEU A 1225 21.00 -24.07 1.31
N PHE A 1226 21.63 -24.67 0.29
CA PHE A 1226 20.95 -25.43 -0.76
C PHE A 1226 20.39 -26.77 -0.27
N THR A 1227 21.13 -27.51 0.58
CA THR A 1227 20.71 -28.85 1.03
C THR A 1227 19.37 -28.86 1.78
N PRO A 1228 19.09 -27.98 2.75
CA PRO A 1228 17.77 -27.90 3.39
C PRO A 1228 16.64 -27.55 2.41
N ILE A 1229 16.89 -26.66 1.45
CA ILE A 1229 15.87 -26.27 0.45
C ILE A 1229 15.54 -27.46 -0.46
N ALA A 1230 16.55 -28.15 -0.97
CA ALA A 1230 16.37 -29.33 -1.82
C ALA A 1230 15.67 -30.48 -1.07
N PHE A 1231 15.95 -30.67 0.22
CA PHE A 1231 15.25 -31.63 1.05
C PHE A 1231 13.77 -31.26 1.26
N LEU A 1232 13.45 -29.97 1.48
CA LEU A 1232 12.06 -29.51 1.59
C LEU A 1232 11.32 -29.58 0.24
N ALA A 1233 11.99 -29.25 -0.86
CA ALA A 1233 11.45 -29.31 -2.23
C ALA A 1233 11.16 -30.74 -2.72
N TRP A 1234 11.73 -31.77 -2.07
CA TRP A 1234 11.41 -33.17 -2.31
C TRP A 1234 9.97 -33.52 -1.92
N PHE A 1235 9.37 -32.79 -0.98
CA PHE A 1235 8.01 -33.03 -0.49
C PHE A 1235 6.98 -32.18 -1.26
N PRO A 1236 6.11 -32.78 -2.11
CA PRO A 1236 5.24 -32.00 -3.01
C PRO A 1236 4.29 -31.04 -2.28
N PHE A 1237 3.87 -31.38 -1.06
CA PHE A 1237 2.98 -30.54 -0.26
C PHE A 1237 3.63 -29.21 0.18
N VAL A 1238 4.96 -29.10 0.23
CA VAL A 1238 5.65 -27.89 0.68
C VAL A 1238 5.50 -26.77 -0.35
N SER A 1239 5.65 -27.08 -1.64
CA SER A 1239 5.42 -26.11 -2.73
C SER A 1239 3.96 -25.65 -2.79
N GLU A 1240 3.00 -26.55 -2.56
CA GLU A 1240 1.59 -26.17 -2.50
C GLU A 1240 1.29 -25.32 -1.24
N PHE A 1241 1.78 -25.71 -0.06
CA PHE A 1241 1.61 -24.94 1.17
C PHE A 1241 2.20 -23.54 1.04
N GLN A 1242 3.43 -23.42 0.50
CA GLN A 1242 4.07 -22.14 0.20
C GLN A 1242 3.17 -21.29 -0.73
N THR A 1243 2.70 -21.85 -1.84
CA THR A 1243 1.89 -21.11 -2.82
C THR A 1243 0.57 -20.61 -2.19
N ARG A 1244 -0.10 -21.45 -1.39
CA ARG A 1244 -1.34 -21.10 -0.67
C ARG A 1244 -1.14 -20.12 0.49
N MET A 1245 0.05 -20.08 1.09
CA MET A 1245 0.41 -19.14 2.17
C MET A 1245 0.74 -17.75 1.62
N LEU A 1246 1.48 -17.70 0.50
CA LEU A 1246 1.99 -16.45 -0.06
C LEU A 1246 0.98 -15.68 -0.91
N PHE A 1247 0.12 -16.37 -1.65
CA PHE A 1247 -0.74 -15.79 -2.68
C PHE A 1247 -2.24 -15.95 -2.42
N ASN A 1248 -3.02 -15.04 -3.01
CA ASN A 1248 -4.48 -15.17 -3.09
C ASN A 1248 -4.87 -16.54 -3.70
N GLN A 1249 -5.88 -17.19 -3.13
CA GLN A 1249 -6.36 -18.50 -3.60
C GLN A 1249 -6.78 -18.51 -5.07
N ALA A 1250 -7.29 -17.39 -5.60
CA ALA A 1250 -7.62 -17.24 -7.02
C ALA A 1250 -6.38 -17.39 -7.91
N PHE A 1251 -5.30 -16.67 -7.58
CA PHE A 1251 -4.01 -16.79 -8.28
C PHE A 1251 -3.38 -18.17 -8.07
N SER A 1252 -3.39 -18.72 -6.84
CA SER A 1252 -2.86 -20.06 -6.55
C SER A 1252 -3.55 -21.15 -7.39
N ARG A 1253 -4.87 -21.09 -7.57
CA ARG A 1253 -5.61 -22.02 -8.44
C ARG A 1253 -5.33 -21.77 -9.92
N GLY A 1254 -5.29 -20.51 -10.36
CA GLY A 1254 -4.92 -20.16 -11.74
C GLY A 1254 -3.52 -20.64 -12.13
N LEU A 1255 -2.56 -20.54 -11.20
CA LEU A 1255 -1.18 -21.01 -11.36
C LEU A 1255 -1.09 -22.54 -11.41
N GLN A 1256 -1.86 -23.25 -10.58
CA GLN A 1256 -1.99 -24.72 -10.64
C GLN A 1256 -2.57 -25.19 -11.98
N ILE A 1257 -3.64 -24.54 -12.47
CA ILE A 1257 -4.26 -24.85 -13.76
C ILE A 1257 -3.28 -24.53 -14.92
N SER A 1258 -2.58 -23.40 -14.86
CA SER A 1258 -1.55 -23.04 -15.84
C SER A 1258 -0.42 -24.08 -15.90
N ARG A 1259 0.10 -24.55 -14.74
CA ARG A 1259 1.10 -25.63 -14.69
C ARG A 1259 0.62 -26.92 -15.34
N ILE A 1260 -0.63 -27.33 -15.13
CA ILE A 1260 -1.22 -28.54 -15.76
C ILE A 1260 -1.29 -28.37 -17.29
N LEU A 1261 -1.77 -27.22 -17.78
CA LEU A 1261 -1.86 -26.92 -19.22
C LEU A 1261 -0.47 -26.73 -19.87
N GLY A 1262 0.48 -26.15 -19.14
CA GLY A 1262 1.87 -25.94 -19.54
C GLY A 1262 2.66 -27.24 -19.64
N GLY A 1263 2.41 -28.20 -18.74
CA GLY A 1263 2.91 -29.57 -18.84
C GLY A 1263 2.48 -30.21 -20.17
N HIS A 1264 1.19 -30.21 -20.48
CA HIS A 1264 0.68 -30.71 -21.75
C HIS A 1264 1.21 -29.96 -22.99
N LYS A 1265 1.56 -28.68 -22.89
CA LYS A 1265 2.29 -27.96 -23.96
C LYS A 1265 3.73 -28.45 -24.11
N LYS A 1266 4.48 -28.68 -23.02
CA LYS A 1266 5.82 -29.29 -23.07
C LYS A 1266 5.80 -30.71 -23.62
N ASP A 1267 4.85 -31.55 -23.20
CA ASP A 1267 4.70 -32.94 -23.67
C ASP A 1267 4.33 -33.02 -25.16
N ARG A 1268 3.60 -32.04 -25.70
CA ARG A 1268 3.39 -31.89 -27.15
C ARG A 1268 4.63 -31.39 -27.87
N ALA A 1269 5.42 -30.51 -27.25
CA ALA A 1269 6.66 -29.98 -27.85
C ALA A 1269 7.80 -31.00 -27.89
N THR A 1270 7.83 -31.97 -26.98
CA THR A 1270 8.73 -33.14 -27.05
C THR A 1270 8.23 -34.18 -28.05
N ARG A 1271 6.92 -34.49 -28.08
CA ARG A 1271 6.32 -35.39 -29.09
C ARG A 1271 6.39 -34.89 -30.54
N ASN A 1272 6.70 -33.61 -30.77
CA ASN A 1272 6.98 -33.05 -32.09
C ASN A 1272 8.50 -32.93 -32.36
N LYS A 1273 9.35 -33.59 -31.56
CA LYS A 1273 10.82 -33.65 -31.70
C LYS A 1273 11.38 -35.08 -31.58
N GLU A 1274 10.51 -36.07 -31.45
CA GLU A 1274 10.76 -37.50 -31.69
C GLU A 1274 10.13 -37.88 -33.04
#